data_AF-A0A151Z623-F1
#
_entry.id   AF-A0A151Z623-F1
#
_cell.length_a   1.000
_cell.length_b   1.000
_cell.length_c   1.000
_cell.angle_alpha   90.00
_cell.angle_beta   90.00
_cell.angle_gamma   90.00
#
_symmetry.space_group_name_H-M   'P 1'
#
loop_
_entity.id
_entity.type
_entity.pdbx_description
1 polymer ?
#
loop_
_entity_poly.entity_id
_entity_poly.type
_entity_poly.pdbx_seq_one_letter_code
_entity_poly.pdbx_strand_id
1 'polypeptide(L)'
;AKVTDLSQVTPGYQFLNNYYANLAAFCSNKQYLVLIEDNFSYSSVSSNGPYTVIYSPIISNATKSLGLLSFNNVPLGEGYFNFTIINSNNDQSIIDNAISYECLQMPYPLNITSLNNGDIQLTKDDLLHSSVLFKIHNWREDYIMHLTEYDVFCNNGILCVPLSSTRKLPSNILSIVPKMIPPYLFASSNFTLTIKHPDGTFSFAQFYSSVIVPVNPLTEYSGFICYPETATITSTRAECEIAIKNGSSLVFMTSTTDPGNNIKRQMMYGTPDNYIQMSFHSFIYPNTDTMYFVSIAPNDTSMVSNQATYTKIQDPYVYPVYPVNVNLPLLPFPNYGTEGPQLLSIQFTPIGPLRCLVTMQVRDDGTGFSYSDTFQITSSYIVSGNISNGIYEFIYDYSLLGASGGYETSITISDYVGLQYSQNYFYYLNANLQKTPFIPVVDSPGMFGIGNFTEFFFKYNNVNTTNGPSNNTMYFRLSHPDPNLSVVCLVLFQIGDANTPMIKIGKYDPESELYSLDFTLQGRQFTGTAMTYTLVVGDLTFLGSEIAAYFPETGNLIVNSVYADEYPPIVTTWQYLQQVPVTINNLNDKVTIGLQLTIEDLYNGFDWGSLVIASNYDPGVEYRFTLDDIFSGNETLGIYRFNLTLSGYCKSDTYSIRKMITQDKGSWRGNTDNYYANNPLQRFKDVNFPSITVNCVAGDILNDTTKPILKDLQIPNSFDIGAINRTLTITFTTEDNQSGINYRRVPEVTLLSVDAHQTIFGVATLISNPNVFNNATYKFTIELPYGFGYPYGIFYQIHGIFDNSLNWASLSPGDIYSLGFPNSTNVEYSQTPLIDGHEPISTNGGDLTIYGRSFAVGSNTRVVNLKIGSQQYKQVQLKFISNVLLVLSNVPGTLSKYTVQVIRDSLISNEYEIVPFYLPVPTTSASPTPSGTDTQNICDEDKTCGGNGQCTLSGCVCNSPWVGKYCGSRVIIIPVTPSPNVTEPSFQNNINGTGPDGDEINFSTLVNIISVRELSPNQTVVFEYKFNQWIYTNITDDFGEQFLYDSNFTKDGVTTNISIIVEWFKSETTVVFANQNLTINPSTMKYKINVSPFKFSSKLNSFQIIMAASILSSSSDSCSVKEFGETSDPNYQYVKLQVNDHSLYGKFIKIGVVDGRVVQINNNLLDSSLNSTESSSQTQSYIGITVPYFKRTVVLDPDFSVLLDTSPASENDNSICYSSNKGLSKSQLAGIIIGAVGFAIVAVAITTYVLYKRKQNLRFQKKIKKASLQ
;
A
#
# COMPACT_ATOMS: atom_id res chain seq x y z
N ALA A 1 -19.81 -25.48 -39.38
CA ALA A 1 -19.12 -25.06 -38.14
C ALA A 1 -17.64 -24.73 -38.36
N LYS A 2 -17.15 -23.65 -37.73
CA LYS A 2 -15.74 -23.27 -37.58
C LYS A 2 -15.39 -23.38 -36.09
N VAL A 3 -14.26 -24.03 -35.77
CA VAL A 3 -13.74 -24.10 -34.39
C VAL A 3 -12.49 -23.26 -34.31
N THR A 4 -12.44 -22.37 -33.32
CA THR A 4 -11.24 -21.58 -33.00
C THR A 4 -10.76 -22.02 -31.62
N ASP A 5 -9.54 -22.55 -31.55
CA ASP A 5 -8.86 -22.82 -30.29
C ASP A 5 -8.47 -21.49 -29.64
N LEU A 6 -9.07 -21.20 -28.49
CA LEU A 6 -8.78 -20.01 -27.70
C LEU A 6 -7.77 -20.29 -26.59
N SER A 7 -7.33 -21.53 -26.41
CA SER A 7 -6.39 -21.91 -25.33
C SER A 7 -5.02 -21.24 -25.45
N GLN A 8 -4.56 -20.93 -26.66
CA GLN A 8 -3.26 -20.28 -26.90
C GLN A 8 -3.25 -18.76 -26.70
N VAL A 9 -4.43 -18.14 -26.76
CA VAL A 9 -4.57 -16.68 -26.58
C VAL A 9 -5.21 -16.32 -25.24
N THR A 10 -5.56 -17.34 -24.44
CA THR A 10 -6.12 -17.20 -23.10
C THR A 10 -5.08 -17.70 -22.09
N PRO A 11 -4.48 -16.81 -21.28
CA PRO A 11 -3.61 -17.19 -20.17
C PRO A 11 -4.28 -18.26 -19.28
N GLY A 12 -3.52 -19.20 -18.72
CA GLY A 12 -4.04 -20.32 -17.92
C GLY A 12 -4.41 -21.59 -18.72
N TYR A 13 -5.11 -21.45 -19.85
CA TYR A 13 -5.56 -22.61 -20.65
C TYR A 13 -4.48 -23.27 -21.49
N GLN A 14 -3.38 -22.58 -21.79
CA GLN A 14 -2.22 -23.16 -22.48
C GLN A 14 -1.60 -24.33 -21.68
N PHE A 15 -1.63 -24.26 -20.35
CA PHE A 15 -0.90 -25.18 -19.45
C PHE A 15 -1.73 -26.37 -18.99
N LEU A 16 -3.07 -26.26 -18.98
CA LEU A 16 -3.99 -27.38 -18.77
C LEU A 16 -3.89 -28.48 -19.85
N ASN A 17 -3.07 -28.29 -20.88
CA ASN A 17 -3.00 -29.21 -22.01
C ASN A 17 -1.69 -30.01 -22.08
N ASN A 18 -0.68 -29.69 -21.26
CA ASN A 18 0.61 -30.39 -21.22
C ASN A 18 0.69 -31.35 -20.02
N TYR A 19 0.43 -32.63 -20.28
CA TYR A 19 0.53 -33.72 -19.31
C TYR A 19 1.43 -34.83 -19.82
N TYR A 20 2.08 -35.52 -18.89
CA TYR A 20 2.71 -36.79 -19.17
C TYR A 20 1.68 -37.93 -19.10
N ALA A 21 1.79 -38.91 -20.01
CA ALA A 21 1.03 -40.14 -19.90
C ALA A 21 1.71 -41.10 -18.91
N ASN A 22 0.88 -41.65 -18.02
CA ASN A 22 1.23 -42.81 -17.21
C ASN A 22 1.24 -44.06 -18.11
N LEU A 23 2.14 -45.05 -17.90
CA LEU A 23 2.56 -46.11 -18.85
C LEU A 23 1.48 -46.86 -19.65
N ALA A 24 0.21 -46.76 -19.28
CA ALA A 24 -0.94 -47.28 -20.03
C ALA A 24 -1.45 -46.29 -21.12
N ALA A 25 -0.73 -46.26 -22.23
CA ALA A 25 -1.15 -45.89 -23.61
C ALA A 25 -1.81 -44.51 -23.94
N PHE A 26 -2.28 -43.69 -23.00
CA PHE A 26 -2.95 -42.42 -23.35
C PHE A 26 -2.80 -41.33 -22.26
N CYS A 27 -2.75 -40.06 -22.66
CA CYS A 27 -2.97 -38.95 -21.73
C CYS A 27 -4.46 -38.87 -21.36
N SER A 28 -4.75 -38.85 -20.05
CA SER A 28 -6.10 -38.66 -19.53
C SER A 28 -6.45 -37.17 -19.47
N ASN A 29 -7.61 -36.82 -20.03
CA ASN A 29 -8.29 -35.52 -19.87
C ASN A 29 -7.46 -34.27 -20.26
N LYS A 30 -7.53 -33.88 -21.54
CA LYS A 30 -7.05 -32.58 -22.04
C LYS A 30 -8.22 -31.65 -22.30
N GLN A 31 -8.11 -30.39 -21.90
CA GLN A 31 -9.22 -29.43 -21.99
C GLN A 31 -8.84 -28.19 -22.79
N TYR A 32 -9.59 -27.93 -23.85
CA TYR A 32 -9.39 -26.79 -24.74
C TYR A 32 -10.59 -25.85 -24.64
N LEU A 33 -10.32 -24.59 -24.32
CA LEU A 33 -11.32 -23.55 -24.46
C LEU A 33 -11.48 -23.23 -25.94
N VAL A 34 -12.66 -23.43 -26.50
CA VAL A 34 -12.91 -23.23 -27.93
C VAL A 34 -14.15 -22.40 -28.20
N LEU A 35 -14.09 -21.66 -29.30
CA LEU A 35 -15.23 -21.02 -29.91
C LEU A 35 -15.70 -21.81 -31.13
N ILE A 36 -16.94 -22.28 -31.09
CA ILE A 36 -17.66 -22.91 -32.20
C ILE A 36 -18.57 -21.87 -32.85
N GLU A 37 -18.39 -21.61 -34.14
CA GLU A 37 -19.25 -20.73 -34.94
C GLU A 37 -19.97 -21.56 -36.03
N ASP A 38 -21.29 -21.56 -36.07
CA ASP A 38 -22.10 -22.26 -37.08
C ASP A 38 -23.39 -21.50 -37.43
N ASN A 39 -24.05 -21.86 -38.53
CA ASN A 39 -25.32 -21.21 -38.92
C ASN A 39 -26.50 -21.57 -38.01
N PHE A 40 -26.34 -22.62 -37.18
CA PHE A 40 -27.34 -23.14 -36.26
C PHE A 40 -26.70 -23.46 -34.91
N SER A 41 -27.50 -23.57 -33.86
CA SER A 41 -27.01 -23.80 -32.51
C SER A 41 -26.31 -25.16 -32.38
N TYR A 42 -25.32 -25.26 -31.51
CA TYR A 42 -24.68 -26.53 -31.19
C TYR A 42 -25.71 -27.55 -30.67
N SER A 43 -25.56 -28.82 -31.07
CA SER A 43 -26.35 -29.95 -30.54
C SER A 43 -25.46 -30.98 -29.86
N SER A 44 -24.48 -31.54 -30.57
CA SER A 44 -23.60 -32.58 -30.01
C SER A 44 -22.22 -32.61 -30.69
N VAL A 45 -21.26 -33.30 -30.08
CA VAL A 45 -19.92 -33.55 -30.63
C VAL A 45 -19.61 -35.04 -30.57
N SER A 46 -18.93 -35.58 -31.58
CA SER A 46 -18.44 -36.96 -31.61
C SER A 46 -17.00 -37.02 -32.07
N SER A 47 -16.22 -37.95 -31.51
CA SER A 47 -14.81 -38.12 -31.91
C SER A 47 -14.71 -38.89 -33.22
N ASN A 48 -13.73 -38.53 -34.05
CA ASN A 48 -13.35 -39.27 -35.26
C ASN A 48 -12.02 -40.03 -35.09
N GLY A 49 -11.43 -40.00 -33.89
CA GLY A 49 -10.14 -40.63 -33.57
C GLY A 49 -10.19 -41.58 -32.38
N PRO A 50 -9.03 -42.10 -31.92
CA PRO A 50 -8.93 -43.07 -30.81
C PRO A 50 -9.17 -42.45 -29.41
N TYR A 51 -9.64 -41.20 -29.33
CA TYR A 51 -10.00 -40.47 -28.11
C TYR A 51 -11.51 -40.28 -28.02
N THR A 52 -12.03 -39.92 -26.85
CA THR A 52 -13.41 -39.44 -26.69
C THR A 52 -13.42 -37.93 -26.51
N VAL A 53 -14.40 -37.24 -27.07
CA VAL A 53 -14.56 -35.79 -26.95
C VAL A 53 -15.89 -35.45 -26.27
N ILE A 54 -15.86 -34.52 -25.33
CA ILE A 54 -17.03 -33.97 -24.66
C ILE A 54 -16.96 -32.46 -24.79
N TYR A 55 -18.06 -31.83 -25.19
CA TYR A 55 -18.16 -30.37 -25.19
C TYR A 55 -19.07 -29.92 -24.06
N SER A 56 -18.56 -29.05 -23.20
CA SER A 56 -19.31 -28.40 -22.13
C SER A 56 -19.54 -26.93 -22.52
N PRO A 57 -20.73 -26.55 -23.01
CA PRO A 57 -21.02 -25.17 -23.37
C PRO A 57 -20.93 -24.29 -22.12
N ILE A 58 -20.23 -23.16 -22.25
CA ILE A 58 -20.14 -22.11 -21.23
C ILE A 58 -21.16 -21.03 -21.55
N ILE A 59 -21.09 -20.49 -22.77
CA ILE A 59 -21.98 -19.44 -23.28
C ILE A 59 -22.34 -19.81 -24.71
N SER A 60 -23.62 -19.77 -25.06
CA SER A 60 -24.05 -20.06 -26.41
C SER A 60 -25.18 -19.14 -26.87
N ASN A 61 -25.27 -18.94 -28.18
CA ASN A 61 -26.39 -18.32 -28.88
C ASN A 61 -26.73 -19.15 -30.13
N ALA A 62 -27.65 -18.66 -30.96
CA ALA A 62 -28.12 -19.40 -32.15
C ALA A 62 -27.02 -19.76 -33.17
N THR A 63 -25.88 -19.08 -33.17
CA THR A 63 -24.81 -19.24 -34.19
C THR A 63 -23.40 -19.35 -33.62
N LYS A 64 -23.21 -19.12 -32.32
CA LYS A 64 -21.91 -19.13 -31.65
C LYS A 64 -22.01 -19.84 -30.31
N SER A 65 -21.04 -20.67 -29.99
CA SER A 65 -20.95 -21.38 -28.73
C SER A 65 -19.51 -21.39 -28.24
N LEU A 66 -19.25 -20.73 -27.11
CA LEU A 66 -18.00 -20.83 -26.36
C LEU A 66 -18.15 -21.93 -25.31
N GLY A 67 -17.16 -22.81 -25.22
CA GLY A 67 -17.20 -23.90 -24.24
C GLY A 67 -15.90 -24.68 -24.18
N LEU A 68 -15.85 -25.67 -23.29
CA LEU A 68 -14.69 -26.52 -23.08
C LEU A 68 -14.84 -27.81 -23.91
N LEU A 69 -13.89 -28.07 -24.81
CA LEU A 69 -13.69 -29.38 -25.41
C LEU A 69 -12.74 -30.20 -24.54
N SER A 70 -13.27 -31.24 -23.92
CA SER A 70 -12.50 -32.20 -23.12
C SER A 70 -12.24 -33.47 -23.94
N PHE A 71 -10.98 -33.80 -24.15
CA PHE A 71 -10.53 -35.00 -24.84
C PHE A 71 -9.97 -36.00 -23.82
N ASN A 72 -10.52 -37.22 -23.79
CA ASN A 72 -9.98 -38.32 -22.99
C ASN A 72 -9.38 -39.39 -23.89
N ASN A 73 -8.46 -40.18 -23.34
CA ASN A 73 -7.73 -41.23 -24.07
C ASN A 73 -6.93 -40.67 -25.25
N VAL A 74 -6.18 -39.59 -25.04
CA VAL A 74 -5.35 -38.94 -26.07
C VAL A 74 -4.07 -39.75 -26.31
N PRO A 75 -3.73 -40.15 -27.54
CA PRO A 75 -2.59 -41.05 -27.79
C PRO A 75 -1.24 -40.37 -27.50
N LEU A 76 -0.24 -41.18 -27.16
CA LEU A 76 1.15 -40.76 -27.01
C LEU A 76 1.72 -40.15 -28.31
N GLY A 77 2.56 -39.13 -28.16
CA GLY A 77 3.18 -38.39 -29.25
C GLY A 77 2.52 -37.03 -29.53
N GLU A 78 2.84 -36.47 -30.68
CA GLU A 78 2.27 -35.20 -31.17
C GLU A 78 1.28 -35.47 -32.31
N GLY A 79 0.18 -34.73 -32.36
CA GLY A 79 -0.82 -34.87 -33.41
C GLY A 79 -1.94 -33.85 -33.30
N TYR A 80 -3.04 -34.11 -34.01
CA TYR A 80 -4.23 -33.25 -34.03
C TYR A 80 -5.50 -34.02 -33.67
N PHE A 81 -6.44 -33.32 -33.01
CA PHE A 81 -7.79 -33.85 -32.78
C PHE A 81 -8.67 -33.65 -34.01
N ASN A 82 -9.37 -34.72 -34.37
CA ASN A 82 -10.35 -34.83 -35.42
C ASN A 82 -11.68 -35.23 -34.79
N PHE A 83 -12.71 -34.41 -34.97
CA PHE A 83 -14.03 -34.62 -34.38
C PHE A 83 -15.12 -34.00 -35.25
N THR A 84 -16.36 -34.45 -35.05
CA THR A 84 -17.52 -33.97 -35.80
C THR A 84 -18.44 -33.20 -34.87
N ILE A 85 -18.85 -32.01 -35.30
CA ILE A 85 -19.88 -31.20 -34.62
C ILE A 85 -21.20 -31.40 -35.35
N ILE A 86 -22.26 -31.65 -34.58
CA ILE A 86 -23.64 -31.74 -35.07
C ILE A 86 -24.39 -30.52 -34.52
N ASN A 87 -25.02 -29.76 -35.42
CA ASN A 87 -25.84 -28.60 -35.04
C ASN A 87 -27.32 -28.99 -34.84
N SER A 88 -28.16 -28.05 -34.43
CA SER A 88 -29.59 -28.28 -34.15
C SER A 88 -30.44 -28.65 -35.37
N ASN A 89 -29.92 -28.44 -36.58
CA ASN A 89 -30.53 -28.94 -37.82
C ASN A 89 -30.01 -30.33 -38.23
N ASN A 90 -29.20 -30.95 -37.38
CA ASN A 90 -28.58 -32.24 -37.61
C ASN A 90 -27.54 -32.24 -38.75
N ASP A 91 -27.05 -31.06 -39.16
CA ASP A 91 -25.93 -30.95 -40.11
C ASP A 91 -24.62 -31.30 -39.41
N GLN A 92 -23.77 -32.06 -40.09
CA GLN A 92 -22.48 -32.51 -39.58
C GLN A 92 -21.33 -31.71 -40.17
N SER A 93 -20.48 -31.15 -39.32
CA SER A 93 -19.24 -30.49 -39.71
C SER A 93 -18.04 -31.25 -39.15
N ILE A 94 -17.23 -31.81 -40.03
CA ILE A 94 -15.97 -32.46 -39.66
C ILE A 94 -14.91 -31.38 -39.41
N ILE A 95 -14.29 -31.44 -38.23
CA ILE A 95 -13.22 -30.54 -37.81
C ILE A 95 -11.92 -31.35 -37.80
N ASP A 96 -11.02 -31.05 -38.73
CA ASP A 96 -9.71 -31.68 -38.86
C ASP A 96 -8.60 -30.65 -38.62
N ASN A 97 -7.53 -31.06 -37.93
CA ASN A 97 -6.32 -30.24 -37.69
C ASN A 97 -6.53 -28.89 -36.99
N ALA A 98 -7.65 -28.70 -36.28
CA ALA A 98 -7.96 -27.43 -35.61
C ALA A 98 -7.31 -27.31 -34.22
N ILE A 99 -7.03 -28.43 -33.55
CA ILE A 99 -6.50 -28.46 -32.18
C ILE A 99 -5.36 -29.48 -32.13
N SER A 100 -4.16 -29.04 -31.76
CA SER A 100 -2.99 -29.91 -31.60
C SER A 100 -2.88 -30.47 -30.18
N TYR A 101 -2.29 -31.66 -30.05
CA TYR A 101 -1.90 -32.21 -28.75
C TYR A 101 -0.44 -32.67 -28.78
N GLU A 102 0.27 -32.48 -27.65
CA GLU A 102 1.56 -33.11 -27.35
C GLU A 102 1.37 -33.96 -26.08
N CYS A 103 1.57 -35.27 -26.16
CA CYS A 103 1.43 -36.20 -25.04
C CYS A 103 2.73 -37.01 -24.90
N LEU A 104 3.56 -36.65 -23.92
CA LEU A 104 4.85 -37.30 -23.71
C LEU A 104 4.73 -38.45 -22.70
N GLN A 105 5.55 -39.48 -22.87
CA GLN A 105 5.69 -40.52 -21.86
C GLN A 105 6.47 -39.97 -20.67
N MET A 106 6.01 -40.29 -19.45
CA MET A 106 6.68 -39.86 -18.23
C MET A 106 8.11 -40.43 -18.16
N PRO A 107 9.13 -39.61 -17.84
CA PRO A 107 10.54 -39.98 -17.97
C PRO A 107 11.02 -40.80 -16.77
N TYR A 108 10.50 -42.02 -16.60
CA TYR A 108 10.92 -42.90 -15.51
C TYR A 108 12.29 -43.58 -15.79
N PRO A 109 13.11 -43.84 -14.74
CA PRO A 109 12.96 -43.32 -13.38
C PRO A 109 13.21 -41.81 -13.34
N LEU A 110 12.55 -41.12 -12.41
CA LEU A 110 12.74 -39.68 -12.21
C LEU A 110 14.15 -39.42 -11.66
N ASN A 111 14.89 -38.50 -12.27
CA ASN A 111 16.20 -38.08 -11.81
C ASN A 111 16.05 -36.97 -10.76
N ILE A 112 15.95 -37.36 -9.49
CA ILE A 112 15.60 -36.48 -8.37
C ILE A 112 16.81 -36.20 -7.50
N THR A 113 17.06 -34.93 -7.20
CA THR A 113 18.09 -34.50 -6.25
C THR A 113 17.50 -33.51 -5.25
N SER A 114 17.86 -33.62 -3.98
CA SER A 114 17.47 -32.64 -2.97
C SER A 114 18.15 -31.28 -3.20
N LEU A 115 17.40 -30.19 -3.00
CA LEU A 115 17.96 -28.84 -2.93
C LEU A 115 18.45 -28.55 -1.51
N ASN A 116 19.34 -27.56 -1.36
CA ASN A 116 19.94 -27.16 -0.09
C ASN A 116 20.50 -28.34 0.73
N ASN A 117 21.25 -29.23 0.08
CA ASN A 117 21.77 -30.48 0.65
C ASN A 117 20.70 -31.43 1.24
N GLY A 118 19.41 -31.17 1.02
CA GLY A 118 18.31 -31.90 1.62
C GLY A 118 17.92 -31.44 3.02
N ASP A 119 18.42 -30.31 3.51
CA ASP A 119 18.06 -29.81 4.83
C ASP A 119 16.61 -29.34 4.87
N ILE A 120 15.81 -29.94 5.76
CA ILE A 120 14.43 -29.51 6.03
C ILE A 120 14.47 -28.09 6.59
N GLN A 121 13.75 -27.17 5.94
CA GLN A 121 13.54 -25.83 6.48
C GLN A 121 12.38 -25.84 7.46
N LEU A 122 12.74 -25.67 8.73
CA LEU A 122 11.79 -25.63 9.84
C LEU A 122 11.17 -24.24 9.95
N THR A 123 9.84 -24.21 10.07
CA THR A 123 9.15 -22.98 10.46
C THR A 123 9.29 -22.73 11.96
N LYS A 124 8.98 -21.51 12.41
CA LYS A 124 9.09 -21.11 13.82
C LYS A 124 8.33 -22.05 14.76
N ASP A 125 7.13 -22.46 14.37
CA ASP A 125 6.19 -23.12 15.28
C ASP A 125 5.90 -24.60 14.95
N ASP A 126 6.25 -25.11 13.75
CA ASP A 126 5.84 -26.48 13.37
C ASP A 126 6.56 -27.12 12.16
N LEU A 127 6.45 -28.44 12.08
CA LEU A 127 6.75 -29.27 10.91
C LEU A 127 5.66 -29.22 9.82
N LEU A 128 4.39 -28.91 10.15
CA LEU A 128 3.31 -28.89 9.13
C LEU A 128 3.48 -27.85 8.03
N HIS A 129 4.21 -26.79 8.31
CA HIS A 129 4.56 -25.77 7.32
C HIS A 129 6.04 -25.81 6.96
N SER A 130 6.77 -26.83 7.42
CA SER A 130 8.16 -27.05 7.02
C SER A 130 8.20 -27.67 5.63
N SER A 131 9.27 -27.41 4.89
CA SER A 131 9.40 -27.94 3.54
C SER A 131 10.83 -28.39 3.26
N VAL A 132 10.93 -29.42 2.43
CA VAL A 132 12.16 -29.77 1.71
C VAL A 132 11.85 -29.81 0.23
N LEU A 133 12.77 -29.26 -0.57
CA LEU A 133 12.60 -29.16 -2.01
C LEU A 133 13.49 -30.15 -2.74
N PHE A 134 13.00 -30.69 -3.84
CA PHE A 134 13.72 -31.60 -4.72
C PHE A 134 13.62 -31.12 -6.17
N LYS A 135 14.71 -31.18 -6.91
CA LYS A 135 14.75 -30.91 -8.36
C LYS A 135 14.66 -32.21 -9.14
N ILE A 136 13.82 -32.24 -10.17
CA ILE A 136 13.67 -33.38 -11.09
C ILE A 136 14.30 -33.02 -12.45
N HIS A 137 15.53 -33.49 -12.70
CA HIS A 137 16.33 -33.05 -13.84
C HIS A 137 15.81 -33.48 -15.21
N ASN A 138 15.11 -34.60 -15.29
CA ASN A 138 14.54 -35.12 -16.53
C ASN A 138 13.07 -34.71 -16.72
N TRP A 139 12.55 -33.79 -15.90
CA TRP A 139 11.22 -33.23 -16.02
C TRP A 139 11.25 -31.89 -16.75
N ARG A 140 10.38 -31.71 -17.75
CA ARG A 140 10.24 -30.44 -18.47
C ARG A 140 9.49 -29.42 -17.61
N GLU A 141 10.03 -28.21 -17.51
CA GLU A 141 9.48 -27.14 -16.66
C GLU A 141 8.09 -26.66 -17.12
N ASP A 142 7.69 -26.92 -18.36
CA ASP A 142 6.40 -26.58 -18.96
C ASP A 142 5.30 -27.67 -18.80
N TYR A 143 5.56 -28.72 -18.01
CA TYR A 143 4.63 -29.84 -17.75
C TYR A 143 4.18 -29.90 -16.28
N ILE A 144 2.89 -30.14 -16.05
CA ILE A 144 2.31 -30.25 -14.70
C ILE A 144 2.71 -31.58 -14.04
N MET A 145 3.22 -31.50 -12.81
CA MET A 145 3.59 -32.68 -12.00
C MET A 145 2.42 -33.12 -11.12
N HIS A 146 1.78 -34.23 -11.47
CA HIS A 146 0.70 -34.82 -10.67
C HIS A 146 1.20 -36.02 -9.88
N LEU A 147 1.58 -35.80 -8.61
CA LEU A 147 1.92 -36.84 -7.66
C LEU A 147 0.85 -36.87 -6.56
N THR A 148 0.32 -38.05 -6.25
CA THR A 148 -0.61 -38.21 -5.12
C THR A 148 0.16 -38.54 -3.84
N GLU A 149 -0.48 -38.35 -2.69
CA GLU A 149 0.08 -38.80 -1.40
C GLU A 149 0.36 -40.31 -1.38
N TYR A 150 -0.29 -41.10 -2.25
CA TYR A 150 -0.07 -42.53 -2.38
C TYR A 150 1.13 -42.90 -3.25
N ASP A 151 1.72 -41.95 -3.96
CA ASP A 151 2.91 -42.18 -4.80
C ASP A 151 4.21 -41.82 -4.05
N VAL A 152 4.10 -41.09 -2.94
CA VAL A 152 5.23 -40.52 -2.21
C VAL A 152 5.30 -41.11 -0.81
N PHE A 153 6.43 -41.70 -0.47
CA PHE A 153 6.67 -42.33 0.83
C PHE A 153 8.00 -41.86 1.40
N CYS A 154 8.09 -41.80 2.72
CA CYS A 154 9.34 -41.59 3.42
C CYS A 154 9.59 -42.75 4.39
N ASN A 155 10.87 -43.08 4.58
CA ASN A 155 11.28 -44.09 5.55
C ASN A 155 11.33 -43.50 6.97
N ASN A 156 11.66 -44.34 7.95
CA ASN A 156 11.92 -43.94 9.32
C ASN A 156 10.77 -43.08 9.89
N GLY A 157 9.51 -43.55 9.81
CA GLY A 157 8.35 -42.93 10.46
C GLY A 157 8.06 -41.47 10.12
N ILE A 158 8.48 -40.97 8.95
CA ILE A 158 8.01 -39.70 8.37
C ILE A 158 6.99 -40.00 7.26
N LEU A 159 5.84 -39.33 7.32
CA LEU A 159 4.90 -39.20 6.21
C LEU A 159 5.34 -37.99 5.37
N CYS A 160 5.59 -38.20 4.08
CA CYS A 160 5.93 -37.11 3.17
C CYS A 160 4.72 -36.73 2.34
N VAL A 161 4.25 -35.49 2.51
CA VAL A 161 3.09 -34.98 1.79
C VAL A 161 3.55 -34.06 0.65
N PRO A 162 3.32 -34.42 -0.62
CA PRO A 162 3.63 -33.54 -1.74
C PRO A 162 2.65 -32.37 -1.81
N LEU A 163 3.16 -31.14 -1.68
CA LEU A 163 2.36 -29.91 -1.86
C LEU A 163 1.92 -29.71 -3.32
N SER A 164 2.63 -30.33 -4.27
CA SER A 164 2.30 -30.27 -5.70
C SER A 164 0.92 -30.85 -6.04
N SER A 165 0.38 -31.77 -5.22
CA SER A 165 -0.96 -32.34 -5.40
C SER A 165 -2.08 -31.28 -5.41
N THR A 166 -1.85 -30.13 -4.79
CA THR A 166 -2.77 -28.99 -4.76
C THR A 166 -2.43 -27.88 -5.76
N ARG A 167 -1.23 -27.89 -6.35
CA ARG A 167 -0.71 -26.85 -7.25
C ARG A 167 -0.68 -27.35 -8.69
N LYS A 168 -1.59 -26.87 -9.54
CA LYS A 168 -1.72 -27.26 -10.96
C LYS A 168 -0.71 -26.54 -11.89
N LEU A 169 0.52 -26.29 -11.44
CA LEU A 169 1.44 -25.42 -12.16
C LEU A 169 2.71 -26.12 -12.66
N PRO A 170 3.25 -25.71 -13.82
CA PRO A 170 4.49 -26.22 -14.35
C PRO A 170 5.68 -25.88 -13.45
N SER A 171 6.43 -26.91 -13.04
CA SER A 171 7.65 -26.79 -12.22
C SER A 171 8.38 -28.13 -12.24
N ASN A 172 9.70 -28.11 -12.35
CA ASN A 172 10.55 -29.28 -12.09
C ASN A 172 11.00 -29.37 -10.62
N ILE A 173 10.50 -28.49 -9.75
CA ILE A 173 10.76 -28.47 -8.32
C ILE A 173 9.57 -29.08 -7.58
N LEU A 174 9.83 -30.17 -6.87
CA LEU A 174 8.91 -30.87 -5.99
C LEU A 174 9.09 -30.39 -4.56
N SER A 175 8.01 -29.91 -3.95
CA SER A 175 7.96 -29.50 -2.54
C SER A 175 7.28 -30.57 -1.69
N ILE A 176 7.98 -31.03 -0.65
CA ILE A 176 7.51 -32.05 0.28
C ILE A 176 7.41 -31.45 1.68
N VAL A 177 6.25 -31.64 2.31
CA VAL A 177 6.04 -31.35 3.74
C VAL A 177 6.25 -32.64 4.53
N PRO A 178 7.34 -32.77 5.30
CA PRO A 178 7.56 -33.91 6.16
C PRO A 178 6.68 -33.80 7.41
N LYS A 179 5.85 -34.82 7.65
CA LYS A 179 5.02 -34.98 8.85
C LYS A 179 5.51 -36.19 9.64
N MET A 180 5.78 -36.03 10.93
CA MET A 180 6.21 -37.18 11.73
C MET A 180 5.02 -38.10 12.05
N ILE A 181 5.25 -39.43 12.03
CA ILE A 181 4.28 -40.47 12.42
C ILE A 181 4.72 -41.10 13.75
N PRO A 182 3.82 -41.29 14.74
CA PRO A 182 4.15 -41.97 16.00
C PRO A 182 4.36 -43.48 15.81
N PRO A 183 5.22 -44.14 16.62
CA PRO A 183 6.10 -43.60 17.65
C PRO A 183 7.43 -43.06 17.08
N TYR A 184 7.86 -41.89 17.55
CA TYR A 184 8.99 -41.11 16.99
C TYR A 184 10.38 -41.65 17.34
N LEU A 185 10.67 -42.90 17.01
CA LEU A 185 11.99 -43.50 17.18
C LEU A 185 12.75 -43.39 15.85
N PHE A 186 13.49 -42.32 15.64
CA PHE A 186 14.33 -42.16 14.44
C PHE A 186 15.77 -42.50 14.77
N ALA A 187 16.27 -43.60 14.21
CA ALA A 187 17.66 -44.02 14.37
C ALA A 187 18.67 -43.14 13.60
N SER A 188 18.19 -42.18 12.82
CA SER A 188 18.98 -41.40 11.88
C SER A 188 18.36 -40.03 11.62
N SER A 189 19.21 -39.02 11.44
CA SER A 189 18.86 -37.70 10.88
C SER A 189 18.63 -37.73 9.36
N ASN A 190 18.85 -38.89 8.72
CA ASN A 190 18.80 -39.06 7.27
C ASN A 190 17.51 -39.81 6.89
N PHE A 191 16.78 -39.22 5.97
CA PHE A 191 15.52 -39.74 5.47
C PHE A 191 15.59 -39.94 3.96
N THR A 192 14.88 -40.94 3.47
CA THR A 192 14.79 -41.27 2.05
C THR A 192 13.38 -40.97 1.56
N LEU A 193 13.26 -39.98 0.68
CA LEU A 193 12.09 -39.80 -0.16
C LEU A 193 12.07 -40.93 -1.20
N THR A 194 10.96 -41.66 -1.25
CA THR A 194 10.71 -42.71 -2.25
C THR A 194 9.48 -42.32 -3.05
N ILE A 195 9.63 -42.16 -4.36
CA ILE A 195 8.51 -41.97 -5.29
C ILE A 195 8.27 -43.28 -6.01
N LYS A 196 7.12 -43.90 -5.77
CA LYS A 196 6.68 -45.08 -6.49
C LYS A 196 6.18 -44.69 -7.86
N HIS A 197 6.67 -45.39 -8.87
CA HIS A 197 6.22 -45.22 -10.24
C HIS A 197 5.12 -46.23 -10.57
N PRO A 198 4.25 -45.91 -11.54
CA PRO A 198 3.16 -46.78 -11.95
C PRO A 198 3.60 -48.07 -12.65
N ASP A 199 4.80 -48.11 -13.23
CA ASP A 199 5.44 -49.35 -13.73
C ASP A 199 5.98 -50.24 -12.60
N GLY A 200 5.85 -49.79 -11.35
CA GLY A 200 6.37 -50.47 -10.17
C GLY A 200 7.85 -50.17 -9.89
N THR A 201 8.51 -49.32 -10.67
CA THR A 201 9.86 -48.83 -10.35
C THR A 201 9.80 -47.72 -9.30
N PHE A 202 10.96 -47.29 -8.79
CA PHE A 202 11.04 -46.29 -7.71
C PHE A 202 12.15 -45.29 -8.00
N SER A 203 11.91 -44.03 -7.63
CA SER A 203 12.95 -42.99 -7.54
C SER A 203 13.20 -42.63 -6.09
N PHE A 204 14.46 -42.33 -5.78
CA PHE A 204 14.90 -42.07 -4.42
C PHE A 204 15.66 -40.76 -4.33
N ALA A 205 15.46 -40.02 -3.24
CA ALA A 205 16.28 -38.87 -2.88
C ALA A 205 16.49 -38.85 -1.36
N GLN A 206 17.67 -38.42 -0.92
CA GLN A 206 17.96 -38.28 0.52
C GLN A 206 17.64 -36.85 0.99
N PHE A 207 17.24 -36.72 2.23
CA PHE A 207 17.08 -35.44 2.92
C PHE A 207 17.36 -35.59 4.42
N TYR A 208 17.57 -34.47 5.10
CA TYR A 208 18.16 -34.41 6.43
C TYR A 208 17.36 -33.48 7.34
N SER A 209 17.22 -33.87 8.62
CA SER A 209 16.71 -32.99 9.67
C SER A 209 17.80 -32.70 10.68
N SER A 210 18.03 -31.43 11.00
CA SER A 210 18.91 -31.00 12.09
C SER A 210 18.34 -31.30 13.49
N VAL A 211 17.04 -31.60 13.58
CA VAL A 211 16.38 -32.04 14.82
C VAL A 211 16.55 -33.54 14.96
N ILE A 212 17.56 -33.94 15.74
CA ILE A 212 17.80 -35.33 16.14
C ILE A 212 16.83 -35.68 17.27
N VAL A 213 15.95 -36.66 17.06
CA VAL A 213 15.29 -37.36 18.17
C VAL A 213 16.24 -38.48 18.61
N PRO A 214 16.82 -38.46 19.82
CA PRO A 214 17.81 -39.46 20.23
C PRO A 214 17.22 -40.86 20.31
N VAL A 215 18.02 -41.85 19.89
CA VAL A 215 17.73 -43.27 20.01
C VAL A 215 18.04 -43.72 21.43
N ASN A 216 17.03 -43.97 22.27
CA ASN A 216 17.23 -44.76 23.48
C ASN A 216 16.07 -45.74 23.68
N PRO A 217 16.32 -46.99 24.11
CA PRO A 217 15.27 -47.96 24.37
C PRO A 217 14.51 -47.57 25.64
N LEU A 218 13.19 -47.44 25.46
CA LEU A 218 12.11 -47.63 26.43
C LEU A 218 12.56 -47.78 27.90
N THR A 219 12.29 -46.76 28.71
CA THR A 219 11.78 -47.03 30.07
C THR A 219 10.27 -46.87 30.00
N GLU A 220 9.57 -47.93 29.61
CA GLU A 220 8.10 -47.97 29.75
C GLU A 220 7.74 -47.92 31.23
N TYR A 221 7.08 -46.84 31.63
CA TYR A 221 6.24 -46.78 32.82
C TYR A 221 4.87 -46.24 32.40
N SER A 222 3.80 -46.76 33.01
CA SER A 222 2.40 -46.68 32.55
C SER A 222 1.97 -45.34 31.89
N GLY A 223 2.08 -45.24 30.55
CA GLY A 223 1.27 -44.30 29.76
C GLY A 223 1.96 -43.10 29.07
N PHE A 224 3.21 -42.73 29.39
CA PHE A 224 3.81 -41.44 28.94
C PHE A 224 5.34 -41.48 28.72
N ILE A 225 5.87 -40.59 27.85
CA ILE A 225 7.32 -40.46 27.49
C ILE A 225 7.73 -38.98 27.32
N CYS A 226 8.90 -38.57 27.84
CA CYS A 226 9.46 -37.20 27.84
C CYS A 226 10.67 -37.03 26.89
N TYR A 227 10.86 -35.84 26.26
CA TYR A 227 12.03 -35.49 25.42
C TYR A 227 12.41 -33.99 25.57
N PRO A 228 13.70 -33.57 25.53
CA PRO A 228 14.95 -34.29 25.21
C PRO A 228 15.65 -35.01 26.40
N GLU A 229 16.79 -35.68 26.14
CA GLU A 229 17.52 -36.64 27.01
C GLU A 229 17.91 -36.17 28.44
N THR A 230 17.90 -34.87 28.73
CA THR A 230 18.20 -34.34 30.06
C THR A 230 17.02 -34.43 31.02
N ALA A 231 15.91 -35.02 30.59
CA ALA A 231 14.68 -35.03 31.33
C ALA A 231 14.56 -36.20 32.31
N THR A 232 14.26 -35.93 33.58
CA THR A 232 14.05 -36.96 34.62
C THR A 232 12.57 -37.06 34.99
N ILE A 233 12.03 -38.28 35.04
CA ILE A 233 10.68 -38.51 35.56
C ILE A 233 10.77 -38.63 37.07
N THR A 234 10.15 -37.71 37.80
CA THR A 234 10.10 -37.75 39.27
C THR A 234 8.64 -37.74 39.76
N SER A 235 8.36 -38.57 40.76
CA SER A 235 7.08 -38.71 41.50
C SER A 235 6.05 -39.77 41.07
N THR A 236 5.15 -40.05 42.04
CA THR A 236 4.03 -41.01 41.98
C THR A 236 2.91 -40.64 41.01
N ARG A 237 3.00 -39.50 40.29
CA ARG A 237 2.01 -39.03 39.32
C ARG A 237 2.60 -38.57 37.97
N ALA A 238 3.73 -39.14 37.57
CA ALA A 238 4.33 -39.05 36.22
C ALA A 238 4.51 -37.62 35.69
N GLU A 239 5.55 -36.93 36.18
CA GLU A 239 5.96 -35.59 35.72
C GLU A 239 7.27 -35.67 34.92
N CYS A 240 7.41 -34.86 33.86
CA CYS A 240 8.64 -34.73 33.08
C CYS A 240 9.41 -33.47 33.53
N GLU A 241 10.57 -33.64 34.19
CA GLU A 241 11.48 -32.52 34.49
C GLU A 241 12.43 -32.30 33.31
N ILE A 242 12.55 -31.11 32.72
CA ILE A 242 13.46 -30.86 31.57
C ILE A 242 14.43 -29.71 31.91
N ALA A 243 15.74 -29.97 31.86
CA ALA A 243 16.75 -28.91 31.96
C ALA A 243 16.90 -28.17 30.62
N ILE A 244 16.23 -27.03 30.46
CA ILE A 244 16.31 -26.17 29.25
C ILE A 244 17.57 -25.30 29.31
N LYS A 245 18.42 -25.36 28.28
CA LYS A 245 19.49 -24.36 28.07
C LYS A 245 18.89 -23.11 27.40
N ASN A 246 19.32 -21.92 27.84
CA ASN A 246 18.92 -20.61 27.29
C ASN A 246 18.76 -20.64 25.76
N GLY A 247 17.56 -20.32 25.27
CA GLY A 247 17.29 -20.09 23.84
C GLY A 247 16.81 -21.28 23.01
N SER A 248 16.25 -22.34 23.62
CA SER A 248 15.68 -23.49 22.89
C SER A 248 14.16 -23.37 22.76
N SER A 249 13.57 -23.60 21.57
CA SER A 249 12.15 -23.34 21.28
C SER A 249 11.22 -24.57 21.20
N LEU A 250 11.73 -25.82 21.13
CA LEU A 250 10.88 -27.01 20.93
C LEU A 250 11.09 -28.12 21.99
N VAL A 251 9.97 -28.59 22.55
CA VAL A 251 9.87 -29.76 23.45
C VAL A 251 8.68 -30.61 23.01
N PHE A 252 8.81 -31.94 23.06
CA PHE A 252 7.79 -32.90 22.60
C PHE A 252 7.31 -33.79 23.76
N MET A 253 5.98 -33.96 23.91
CA MET A 253 5.36 -34.92 24.83
C MET A 253 4.43 -35.88 24.06
N THR A 254 4.40 -37.16 24.44
CA THR A 254 3.51 -38.17 23.82
C THR A 254 2.79 -39.02 24.88
N SER A 255 1.54 -39.41 24.61
CA SER A 255 0.75 -40.34 25.44
C SER A 255 0.49 -41.64 24.68
N THR A 256 0.62 -42.79 25.34
CA THR A 256 0.37 -44.12 24.75
C THR A 256 -1.07 -44.60 24.88
N THR A 257 -1.98 -43.78 25.43
CA THR A 257 -3.37 -44.19 25.76
C THR A 257 -4.45 -43.68 24.79
N ASP A 258 -4.08 -42.94 23.74
CA ASP A 258 -5.02 -42.46 22.72
C ASP A 258 -5.07 -43.43 21.51
N PRO A 259 -6.13 -44.24 21.35
CA PRO A 259 -6.24 -45.22 20.26
C PRO A 259 -6.38 -44.59 18.87
N GLY A 260 -6.58 -43.27 18.77
CA GLY A 260 -6.62 -42.53 17.50
C GLY A 260 -5.25 -42.11 16.96
N ASN A 261 -4.16 -42.26 17.74
CA ASN A 261 -2.80 -41.89 17.35
C ASN A 261 -2.65 -40.43 16.85
N ASN A 262 -3.57 -39.54 17.23
CA ASN A 262 -3.53 -38.12 16.89
C ASN A 262 -2.52 -37.42 17.82
N ILE A 263 -1.34 -37.17 17.28
CA ILE A 263 -0.27 -36.38 17.91
C ILE A 263 -0.82 -35.04 18.42
N LYS A 264 -0.42 -34.66 19.63
CA LYS A 264 -0.70 -33.33 20.18
C LYS A 264 0.57 -32.62 20.54
N ARG A 265 0.77 -31.48 19.89
CA ARG A 265 1.96 -30.64 20.02
C ARG A 265 1.86 -29.75 21.25
N GLN A 266 2.97 -29.52 21.93
CA GLN A 266 3.06 -28.60 23.05
C GLN A 266 4.00 -27.45 22.68
N MET A 267 3.50 -26.23 22.84
CA MET A 267 4.26 -25.01 22.67
C MET A 267 4.77 -24.57 24.05
N MET A 268 6.03 -24.12 24.11
CA MET A 268 6.57 -23.47 25.30
C MET A 268 6.61 -21.97 25.06
N TYR A 269 5.86 -21.21 25.85
CA TYR A 269 5.97 -19.76 25.93
C TYR A 269 6.44 -19.43 27.35
N GLY A 270 7.51 -18.65 27.49
CA GLY A 270 8.06 -18.34 28.81
C GLY A 270 9.34 -17.53 28.77
N THR A 271 9.85 -17.20 29.95
CA THR A 271 11.02 -16.34 30.15
C THR A 271 12.21 -17.14 30.72
N PRO A 272 13.48 -16.75 30.45
CA PRO A 272 14.64 -17.56 30.84
C PRO A 272 14.81 -17.80 32.34
N ASP A 273 14.35 -16.87 33.19
CA ASP A 273 14.54 -16.93 34.64
C ASP A 273 13.37 -17.64 35.38
N ASN A 274 12.23 -17.83 34.70
CA ASN A 274 11.05 -18.56 35.18
C ASN A 274 10.30 -19.12 33.96
N TYR A 275 10.59 -20.35 33.50
CA TYR A 275 9.77 -20.97 32.46
C TYR A 275 8.49 -21.50 33.11
N ILE A 276 7.45 -20.67 33.23
CA ILE A 276 6.11 -21.18 33.52
C ILE A 276 5.55 -21.71 32.20
N GLN A 277 5.68 -23.01 31.93
CA GLN A 277 4.99 -23.62 30.81
C GLN A 277 3.48 -23.56 31.05
N MET A 278 2.73 -23.31 29.98
CA MET A 278 1.38 -23.81 29.91
C MET A 278 1.16 -24.45 28.57
N SER A 279 0.83 -25.73 28.60
CA SER A 279 0.53 -26.46 27.39
C SER A 279 -0.94 -26.31 27.03
N PHE A 280 -1.19 -26.06 25.75
CA PHE A 280 -2.47 -26.22 25.09
C PHE A 280 -2.53 -27.59 24.40
N HIS A 281 -3.65 -28.31 24.51
CA HIS A 281 -3.87 -29.60 23.86
C HIS A 281 -5.28 -29.71 23.27
N SER A 282 -5.38 -29.56 21.94
CA SER A 282 -6.60 -29.83 21.14
C SER A 282 -6.70 -31.33 20.80
N PHE A 283 -7.76 -32.02 21.25
CA PHE A 283 -8.12 -33.40 20.88
C PHE A 283 -9.06 -33.32 19.68
N ILE A 284 -8.58 -33.71 18.49
CA ILE A 284 -9.42 -33.75 17.30
C ILE A 284 -10.33 -34.99 17.39
N TYR A 285 -11.36 -34.93 18.24
CA TYR A 285 -12.65 -35.64 18.18
C TYR A 285 -13.63 -34.88 19.12
N PRO A 286 -14.92 -34.73 18.75
CA PRO A 286 -15.63 -33.46 18.91
C PRO A 286 -15.97 -32.99 20.34
N ASN A 287 -15.66 -33.75 21.40
CA ASN A 287 -16.35 -33.55 22.69
C ASN A 287 -15.48 -33.50 23.97
N THR A 288 -14.18 -33.81 23.98
CA THR A 288 -13.37 -33.78 25.23
C THR A 288 -11.90 -33.43 25.00
N ASP A 289 -11.45 -32.30 25.54
CA ASP A 289 -10.04 -31.94 25.69
C ASP A 289 -9.51 -32.22 27.11
N THR A 290 -8.19 -32.29 27.29
CA THR A 290 -7.53 -32.44 28.61
C THR A 290 -6.26 -31.57 28.63
N MET A 291 -6.14 -30.68 29.62
CA MET A 291 -5.02 -29.75 29.76
C MET A 291 -4.10 -30.13 30.94
N TYR A 292 -2.81 -29.83 30.80
CA TYR A 292 -1.79 -29.96 31.85
C TYR A 292 -0.95 -28.68 31.93
N PHE A 293 -0.71 -28.19 33.14
CA PHE A 293 0.10 -27.01 33.43
C PHE A 293 1.35 -27.42 34.22
N VAL A 294 2.53 -27.16 33.68
CA VAL A 294 3.81 -27.55 34.28
C VAL A 294 4.67 -26.30 34.33
N SER A 295 5.17 -25.92 35.50
CA SER A 295 6.21 -24.90 35.62
C SER A 295 7.55 -25.61 35.54
N ILE A 296 8.45 -25.13 34.69
CA ILE A 296 9.81 -25.64 34.51
C ILE A 296 10.79 -24.57 35.03
N ALA A 297 11.30 -24.71 36.24
CA ALA A 297 12.50 -23.96 36.64
C ALA A 297 13.76 -24.78 36.32
N PRO A 298 14.94 -24.17 36.14
CA PRO A 298 16.20 -24.88 35.89
C PRO A 298 16.52 -26.02 36.88
N ASN A 299 15.91 -26.01 38.07
CA ASN A 299 16.14 -26.98 39.15
C ASN A 299 14.86 -27.44 39.88
N ASP A 300 13.66 -27.11 39.38
CA ASP A 300 12.38 -27.46 40.04
C ASP A 300 11.24 -27.45 39.01
N THR A 301 10.82 -28.62 38.55
CA THR A 301 9.52 -28.78 37.89
C THR A 301 8.45 -29.05 38.91
N SER A 302 7.42 -28.22 38.91
CA SER A 302 6.21 -28.47 39.69
C SER A 302 4.98 -28.40 38.80
N MET A 303 4.08 -29.37 38.95
CA MET A 303 2.75 -29.31 38.37
C MET A 303 2.01 -28.11 38.99
N VAL A 304 1.70 -27.10 38.18
CA VAL A 304 1.02 -25.88 38.66
C VAL A 304 -0.47 -26.15 38.86
N SER A 305 -1.03 -27.17 38.18
CA SER A 305 -2.41 -27.59 38.39
C SER A 305 -2.75 -29.03 38.02
N ASN A 306 -3.82 -29.58 38.61
CA ASN A 306 -4.31 -30.93 38.33
C ASN A 306 -4.87 -31.07 36.91
N GLN A 307 -4.93 -32.30 36.38
CA GLN A 307 -5.54 -32.67 35.10
C GLN A 307 -6.93 -32.02 34.94
N ALA A 308 -7.05 -31.01 34.07
CA ALA A 308 -8.32 -30.40 33.73
C ALA A 308 -8.88 -31.07 32.48
N THR A 309 -9.91 -31.91 32.62
CA THR A 309 -10.68 -32.43 31.47
C THR A 309 -11.53 -31.29 30.93
N TYR A 310 -11.05 -30.61 29.90
CA TYR A 310 -11.76 -29.54 29.22
C TYR A 310 -12.68 -30.15 28.15
N THR A 311 -13.89 -30.59 28.52
CA THR A 311 -14.93 -30.77 27.50
C THR A 311 -15.02 -29.46 26.71
N LYS A 312 -14.93 -29.51 25.36
CA LYS A 312 -15.27 -28.35 24.50
C LYS A 312 -16.58 -27.87 25.06
N ILE A 313 -16.56 -26.75 25.80
CA ILE A 313 -17.71 -26.41 26.63
C ILE A 313 -18.82 -26.25 25.60
N GLN A 314 -19.79 -27.17 25.62
CA GLN A 314 -20.85 -27.13 24.63
C GLN A 314 -21.68 -25.84 24.78
N ASP A 315 -21.47 -25.12 25.88
CA ASP A 315 -21.77 -23.70 26.04
C ASP A 315 -20.65 -23.03 26.86
N PRO A 316 -19.61 -22.39 26.27
CA PRO A 316 -18.74 -21.50 27.07
C PRO A 316 -19.70 -20.62 27.87
N TYR A 317 -19.59 -20.57 29.20
CA TYR A 317 -20.58 -19.87 30.03
C TYR A 317 -20.91 -18.54 29.37
N VAL A 318 -22.05 -18.49 28.68
CA VAL A 318 -22.45 -17.31 27.93
C VAL A 318 -22.99 -16.45 29.05
N TYR A 319 -22.13 -15.59 29.61
CA TYR A 319 -22.60 -14.52 30.48
C TYR A 319 -23.78 -13.91 29.75
N PRO A 320 -24.95 -13.73 30.39
CA PRO A 320 -26.22 -13.62 29.68
C PRO A 320 -26.14 -12.65 28.48
N VAL A 321 -25.94 -13.22 27.29
CA VAL A 321 -26.02 -12.52 26.02
C VAL A 321 -27.42 -12.83 25.56
N TYR A 322 -28.28 -11.84 25.73
CA TYR A 322 -29.69 -12.03 25.47
C TYR A 322 -29.90 -12.16 23.97
N PRO A 323 -30.49 -13.29 23.50
CA PRO A 323 -30.49 -13.65 22.10
C PRO A 323 -31.14 -12.55 21.26
N VAL A 324 -30.43 -12.14 20.22
CA VAL A 324 -30.94 -11.26 19.19
C VAL A 324 -31.95 -12.08 18.37
N ASN A 325 -33.22 -12.06 18.76
CA ASN A 325 -34.27 -12.62 17.92
C ASN A 325 -34.45 -11.68 16.73
N VAL A 326 -33.90 -12.07 15.58
CA VAL A 326 -34.11 -11.40 14.30
C VAL A 326 -35.48 -11.84 13.75
N ASN A 327 -36.55 -11.57 14.51
CA ASN A 327 -37.91 -11.63 13.98
C ASN A 327 -38.14 -10.36 13.17
N LEU A 328 -37.58 -10.32 11.98
CA LEU A 328 -37.92 -9.31 10.98
C LEU A 328 -39.38 -9.56 10.56
N PRO A 329 -40.24 -8.52 10.56
CA PRO A 329 -41.55 -8.66 9.94
C PRO A 329 -41.34 -9.03 8.48
N LEU A 330 -41.89 -10.18 8.05
CA LEU A 330 -41.94 -10.54 6.65
C LEU A 330 -42.73 -9.43 5.92
N LEU A 331 -42.03 -8.59 5.16
CA LEU A 331 -42.73 -7.69 4.25
C LEU A 331 -43.44 -8.56 3.21
N PRO A 332 -44.78 -8.41 3.03
CA PRO A 332 -45.47 -9.09 1.96
C PRO A 332 -45.03 -8.43 0.64
N PHE A 333 -44.04 -9.02 -0.03
CA PHE A 333 -43.64 -8.56 -1.36
C PHE A 333 -44.75 -8.91 -2.35
N PRO A 334 -45.30 -7.93 -3.10
CA PRO A 334 -46.46 -8.14 -3.95
C PRO A 334 -46.20 -9.07 -5.15
N ASN A 335 -44.93 -9.26 -5.52
CA ASN A 335 -44.49 -10.08 -6.66
C ASN A 335 -43.50 -11.16 -6.21
N TYR A 336 -44.01 -12.31 -5.72
CA TYR A 336 -43.18 -13.51 -5.59
C TYR A 336 -42.95 -14.11 -6.98
N GLY A 337 -41.94 -13.60 -7.69
CA GLY A 337 -41.43 -14.23 -8.90
C GLY A 337 -40.81 -15.60 -8.58
N THR A 338 -40.76 -16.49 -9.57
CA THR A 338 -40.02 -17.77 -9.48
C THR A 338 -38.59 -17.66 -9.98
N GLU A 339 -38.20 -16.50 -10.51
CA GLU A 339 -36.89 -16.24 -11.08
C GLU A 339 -36.16 -15.23 -10.18
N GLY A 340 -34.89 -15.52 -9.88
CA GLY A 340 -34.02 -14.61 -9.12
C GLY A 340 -33.48 -13.47 -9.98
N PRO A 341 -32.62 -12.61 -9.41
CA PRO A 341 -32.07 -11.46 -10.10
C PRO A 341 -31.19 -11.89 -11.29
N GLN A 342 -31.17 -11.11 -12.37
CA GLN A 342 -30.39 -11.35 -13.58
C GLN A 342 -29.27 -10.32 -13.71
N LEU A 343 -28.04 -10.79 -13.91
CA LEU A 343 -26.93 -9.93 -14.27
C LEU A 343 -26.95 -9.62 -15.77
N LEU A 344 -27.24 -8.38 -16.14
CA LEU A 344 -27.31 -7.96 -17.56
C LEU A 344 -25.94 -7.61 -18.13
N SER A 345 -25.09 -6.94 -17.35
CA SER A 345 -23.74 -6.59 -17.75
C SER A 345 -22.85 -6.33 -16.54
N ILE A 346 -21.54 -6.51 -16.70
CA ILE A 346 -20.54 -6.13 -15.69
C ILE A 346 -19.27 -5.63 -16.38
N GLN A 347 -18.64 -4.61 -15.81
CA GLN A 347 -17.40 -4.03 -16.31
C GLN A 347 -16.42 -3.84 -15.15
N PHE A 348 -15.17 -4.25 -15.35
CA PHE A 348 -14.06 -3.95 -14.44
C PHE A 348 -13.15 -2.91 -15.09
N THR A 349 -12.87 -1.83 -14.38
CA THR A 349 -11.89 -0.83 -14.78
C THR A 349 -10.76 -0.86 -13.75
N PRO A 350 -9.56 -1.39 -14.08
CA PRO A 350 -8.47 -1.49 -13.12
C PRO A 350 -8.09 -0.15 -12.50
N ILE A 351 -7.93 -0.12 -11.18
CA ILE A 351 -7.45 1.04 -10.39
C ILE A 351 -6.22 0.56 -9.62
N GLY A 352 -5.08 0.49 -10.31
CA GLY A 352 -3.86 -0.11 -9.75
C GLY A 352 -3.89 -1.65 -9.74
N PRO A 353 -2.95 -2.30 -9.02
CA PRO A 353 -2.72 -3.75 -9.11
C PRO A 353 -3.73 -4.60 -8.32
N LEU A 354 -4.35 -4.05 -7.28
CA LEU A 354 -5.17 -4.79 -6.30
C LEU A 354 -6.64 -4.36 -6.23
N ARG A 355 -7.01 -3.35 -7.02
CA ARG A 355 -8.34 -2.76 -6.98
C ARG A 355 -8.86 -2.52 -8.39
N CYS A 356 -10.18 -2.58 -8.51
CA CYS A 356 -10.86 -2.19 -9.74
C CYS A 356 -12.19 -1.50 -9.42
N LEU A 357 -12.59 -0.59 -10.30
CA LEU A 357 -13.95 -0.07 -10.34
C LEU A 357 -14.81 -1.11 -11.04
N VAL A 358 -15.82 -1.60 -10.34
CA VAL A 358 -16.82 -2.52 -10.88
C VAL A 358 -18.08 -1.72 -11.18
N THR A 359 -18.58 -1.87 -12.41
CA THR A 359 -19.88 -1.34 -12.84
C THR A 359 -20.74 -2.52 -13.27
N MET A 360 -21.82 -2.80 -12.56
CA MET A 360 -22.73 -3.91 -12.90
C MET A 360 -24.16 -3.42 -13.11
N GLN A 361 -24.87 -4.01 -14.05
CA GLN A 361 -26.30 -3.80 -14.26
C GLN A 361 -27.06 -5.06 -13.87
N VAL A 362 -27.94 -4.95 -12.88
CA VAL A 362 -28.77 -6.04 -12.40
C VAL A 362 -30.23 -5.71 -12.63
N ARG A 363 -30.97 -6.70 -13.14
CA ARG A 363 -32.42 -6.63 -13.31
C ARG A 363 -33.09 -7.73 -12.52
N ASP A 364 -34.10 -7.39 -11.76
CA ASP A 364 -34.98 -8.33 -11.07
C ASP A 364 -36.42 -7.86 -11.20
N ASP A 365 -37.25 -8.69 -11.86
CA ASP A 365 -38.67 -8.43 -12.03
C ASP A 365 -39.50 -8.84 -10.77
N GLY A 366 -38.84 -9.46 -9.77
CA GLY A 366 -39.38 -9.85 -8.47
C GLY A 366 -39.24 -8.78 -7.40
N THR A 367 -38.41 -9.04 -6.38
CA THR A 367 -38.33 -8.21 -5.16
C THR A 367 -37.24 -7.13 -5.19
N GLY A 368 -36.40 -7.18 -6.22
CA GLY A 368 -35.27 -6.29 -6.46
C GLY A 368 -33.96 -6.88 -5.94
N PHE A 369 -32.84 -6.43 -6.52
CA PHE A 369 -31.50 -6.80 -6.06
C PHE A 369 -31.27 -6.35 -4.61
N SER A 370 -30.88 -7.30 -3.76
CA SER A 370 -30.56 -7.09 -2.34
C SER A 370 -29.05 -7.00 -2.15
N TYR A 371 -28.31 -8.07 -2.51
CA TYR A 371 -26.92 -8.23 -2.12
C TYR A 371 -26.14 -9.21 -3.02
N SER A 372 -24.81 -9.09 -3.03
CA SER A 372 -23.89 -10.00 -3.70
C SER A 372 -22.86 -10.58 -2.74
N ASP A 373 -22.80 -11.91 -2.63
CA ASP A 373 -21.80 -12.63 -1.82
C ASP A 373 -20.38 -12.41 -2.31
N THR A 374 -20.17 -12.50 -3.62
CA THR A 374 -18.84 -12.40 -4.24
C THR A 374 -18.18 -11.04 -3.98
N PHE A 375 -19.00 -9.98 -4.00
CA PHE A 375 -18.52 -8.61 -3.90
C PHE A 375 -18.77 -7.96 -2.54
N GLN A 376 -19.57 -8.61 -1.69
CA GLN A 376 -19.99 -8.09 -0.39
C GLN A 376 -20.65 -6.70 -0.51
N ILE A 377 -21.47 -6.51 -1.55
CA ILE A 377 -22.19 -5.24 -1.81
C ILE A 377 -23.69 -5.41 -1.70
N THR A 378 -24.40 -4.31 -1.39
CA THR A 378 -25.86 -4.28 -1.29
C THR A 378 -26.48 -3.31 -2.29
N SER A 379 -27.81 -3.24 -2.31
CA SER A 379 -28.60 -2.25 -3.05
C SER A 379 -28.16 -0.79 -2.83
N SER A 380 -27.51 -0.47 -1.70
CA SER A 380 -26.98 0.87 -1.37
C SER A 380 -25.98 1.42 -2.38
N TYR A 381 -25.34 0.55 -3.16
CA TYR A 381 -24.35 0.88 -4.19
C TYR A 381 -24.97 1.31 -5.53
N ILE A 382 -26.29 1.43 -5.60
CA ILE A 382 -26.97 1.87 -6.81
C ILE A 382 -26.60 3.32 -7.16
N VAL A 383 -26.31 3.55 -8.45
CA VAL A 383 -25.93 4.86 -8.98
C VAL A 383 -26.85 5.37 -10.08
N SER A 384 -27.65 4.48 -10.67
CA SER A 384 -28.69 4.81 -11.65
C SER A 384 -29.77 3.73 -11.67
N GLY A 385 -31.01 4.09 -11.99
CA GLY A 385 -32.15 3.17 -12.02
C GLY A 385 -32.77 2.92 -10.64
N ASN A 386 -33.28 1.70 -10.41
CA ASN A 386 -33.86 1.26 -9.14
C ASN A 386 -33.46 -0.19 -8.83
N ILE A 387 -33.91 -0.75 -7.70
CA ILE A 387 -33.54 -2.12 -7.31
C ILE A 387 -34.04 -3.21 -8.28
N SER A 388 -35.10 -2.94 -9.06
CA SER A 388 -35.61 -3.86 -10.08
C SER A 388 -34.83 -3.77 -11.40
N ASN A 389 -34.23 -2.62 -11.72
CA ASN A 389 -33.31 -2.48 -12.85
C ASN A 389 -32.35 -1.33 -12.54
N GLY A 390 -31.16 -1.68 -12.06
CA GLY A 390 -30.21 -0.73 -11.48
C GLY A 390 -28.80 -0.94 -12.02
N ILE A 391 -28.07 0.17 -12.11
CA ILE A 391 -26.62 0.18 -12.30
C ILE A 391 -25.97 0.43 -10.94
N TYR A 392 -25.02 -0.41 -10.58
CA TYR A 392 -24.29 -0.38 -9.33
C TYR A 392 -22.81 -0.14 -9.63
N GLU A 393 -22.19 0.78 -8.88
CA GLU A 393 -20.75 1.05 -8.98
C GLU A 393 -20.08 0.98 -7.61
N PHE A 394 -18.92 0.34 -7.56
CA PHE A 394 -18.13 0.18 -6.35
C PHE A 394 -16.66 -0.10 -6.67
N ILE A 395 -15.79 0.16 -5.70
CA ILE A 395 -14.39 -0.25 -5.79
C ILE A 395 -14.28 -1.60 -5.11
N TYR A 396 -13.76 -2.58 -5.84
CA TYR A 396 -13.52 -3.91 -5.35
C TYR A 396 -12.02 -4.10 -5.10
N ASP A 397 -11.65 -4.34 -3.84
CA ASP A 397 -10.30 -4.70 -3.43
C ASP A 397 -10.22 -6.23 -3.35
N TYR A 398 -9.50 -6.83 -4.29
CA TYR A 398 -9.37 -8.27 -4.43
C TYR A 398 -8.05 -8.80 -3.82
N SER A 399 -7.35 -8.00 -3.02
CA SER A 399 -6.11 -8.42 -2.34
C SER A 399 -6.30 -9.63 -1.41
N LEU A 400 -7.53 -9.88 -0.94
CA LEU A 400 -7.85 -10.97 -0.02
C LEU A 400 -8.31 -12.26 -0.71
N LEU A 401 -8.63 -12.22 -2.02
CA LEU A 401 -9.16 -13.39 -2.74
C LEU A 401 -8.18 -14.57 -2.76
N GLY A 402 -6.87 -14.33 -2.71
CA GLY A 402 -5.85 -15.37 -2.66
C GLY A 402 -5.53 -15.92 -1.27
N ALA A 403 -6.04 -15.30 -0.19
CA ALA A 403 -5.68 -15.64 1.18
C ALA A 403 -6.61 -16.68 1.83
N SER A 404 -7.87 -16.78 1.38
CA SER A 404 -8.92 -17.61 2.01
C SER A 404 -9.07 -19.02 1.43
N GLY A 405 -8.18 -19.44 0.52
CA GLY A 405 -8.10 -20.85 0.07
C GLY A 405 -9.24 -21.32 -0.84
N GLY A 406 -10.07 -20.41 -1.36
CA GLY A 406 -11.10 -20.73 -2.34
C GLY A 406 -11.41 -19.53 -3.21
N TYR A 407 -10.99 -19.55 -4.47
CA TYR A 407 -11.47 -18.59 -5.46
C TYR A 407 -12.91 -18.98 -5.79
N GLU A 408 -13.88 -18.29 -5.20
CA GLU A 408 -15.24 -18.31 -5.74
C GLU A 408 -15.19 -17.64 -7.11
N THR A 409 -15.07 -18.48 -8.14
CA THR A 409 -15.04 -18.05 -9.54
C THR A 409 -16.43 -17.66 -10.05
N SER A 410 -17.45 -17.68 -9.19
CA SER A 410 -18.82 -17.29 -9.47
C SER A 410 -19.20 -15.97 -8.82
N ILE A 411 -19.86 -15.12 -9.59
CA ILE A 411 -20.77 -14.09 -9.08
C ILE A 411 -21.94 -14.79 -8.46
N THR A 412 -22.32 -14.43 -7.24
CA THR A 412 -23.64 -14.72 -6.71
C THR A 412 -24.31 -13.40 -6.35
N ILE A 413 -25.51 -13.19 -6.89
CA ILE A 413 -26.40 -12.07 -6.58
C ILE A 413 -27.73 -12.62 -6.08
N SER A 414 -28.31 -11.94 -5.09
CA SER A 414 -29.52 -12.36 -4.40
C SER A 414 -30.56 -11.24 -4.35
N ASP A 415 -31.83 -11.59 -4.39
CA ASP A 415 -32.94 -10.68 -4.12
C ASP A 415 -33.34 -10.68 -2.63
N TYR A 416 -34.35 -9.87 -2.26
CA TYR A 416 -34.79 -9.71 -0.87
C TYR A 416 -35.56 -10.91 -0.28
N VAL A 417 -35.90 -11.92 -1.09
CA VAL A 417 -36.50 -13.18 -0.63
C VAL A 417 -35.52 -14.36 -0.67
N GLY A 418 -34.26 -14.09 -1.04
CA GLY A 418 -33.17 -15.06 -1.05
C GLY A 418 -33.09 -15.92 -2.31
N LEU A 419 -33.77 -15.54 -3.41
CA LEU A 419 -33.55 -16.16 -4.71
C LEU A 419 -32.21 -15.70 -5.26
N GLN A 420 -31.40 -16.65 -5.74
CA GLN A 420 -30.03 -16.41 -6.16
C GLN A 420 -29.84 -16.65 -7.65
N TYR A 421 -28.94 -15.87 -8.24
CA TYR A 421 -28.34 -16.14 -9.54
C TYR A 421 -26.84 -16.21 -9.38
N SER A 422 -26.26 -17.32 -9.85
CA SER A 422 -24.82 -17.52 -9.85
C SER A 422 -24.27 -17.69 -11.25
N GLN A 423 -23.21 -16.96 -11.60
CA GLN A 423 -22.55 -17.03 -12.89
C GLN A 423 -21.04 -17.06 -12.71
N ASN A 424 -20.39 -18.11 -13.23
CA ASN A 424 -18.93 -18.16 -13.30
C ASN A 424 -18.40 -17.06 -14.22
N TYR A 425 -17.38 -16.33 -13.76
CA TYR A 425 -16.63 -15.37 -14.57
C TYR A 425 -15.70 -16.11 -15.52
N PHE A 426 -16.16 -16.34 -16.76
CA PHE A 426 -15.26 -16.69 -17.86
C PHE A 426 -14.86 -15.43 -18.60
N TYR A 427 -13.75 -15.45 -19.36
CA TYR A 427 -13.21 -14.36 -20.21
C TYR A 427 -14.20 -13.70 -21.21
N TYR A 428 -15.44 -14.17 -21.29
CA TYR A 428 -16.50 -13.63 -22.13
C TYR A 428 -17.81 -13.54 -21.34
N LEU A 429 -18.51 -12.39 -21.38
CA LEU A 429 -19.67 -12.11 -20.50
C LEU A 429 -21.02 -12.48 -21.12
N ASN A 430 -21.10 -12.64 -22.43
CA ASN A 430 -22.39 -12.77 -23.10
C ASN A 430 -22.32 -13.52 -24.43
N ALA A 431 -23.51 -13.81 -24.96
CA ALA A 431 -23.74 -14.40 -26.27
C ALA A 431 -23.00 -13.71 -27.44
N ASN A 432 -22.60 -12.45 -27.30
CA ASN A 432 -21.85 -11.71 -28.32
C ASN A 432 -20.33 -11.89 -28.20
N LEU A 433 -19.86 -12.72 -27.25
CA LEU A 433 -18.45 -12.97 -26.97
C LEU A 433 -17.69 -11.67 -26.70
N GLN A 434 -18.35 -10.74 -26.01
CA GLN A 434 -17.65 -9.56 -25.52
C GLN A 434 -16.70 -9.99 -24.41
N LYS A 435 -15.41 -9.72 -24.62
CA LYS A 435 -14.35 -10.02 -23.67
C LYS A 435 -14.68 -9.35 -22.33
N THR A 436 -14.60 -10.10 -21.24
CA THR A 436 -14.74 -9.50 -19.92
C THR A 436 -13.52 -8.62 -19.67
N PRO A 437 -13.68 -7.52 -18.94
CA PRO A 437 -12.53 -6.81 -18.44
C PRO A 437 -11.78 -7.72 -17.45
N PHE A 438 -10.47 -7.80 -17.63
CA PHE A 438 -9.55 -8.64 -16.88
C PHE A 438 -9.56 -8.25 -15.40
N ILE A 439 -9.80 -9.22 -14.49
CA ILE A 439 -9.43 -9.05 -13.07
C ILE A 439 -7.94 -9.45 -13.00
N PRO A 440 -7.03 -8.53 -12.65
CA PRO A 440 -5.58 -8.77 -12.65
C PRO A 440 -5.08 -9.97 -11.82
N VAL A 441 -5.94 -10.55 -10.99
CA VAL A 441 -5.62 -11.62 -10.05
C VAL A 441 -6.21 -12.98 -10.42
N VAL A 442 -7.15 -13.08 -11.37
CA VAL A 442 -7.92 -14.32 -11.56
C VAL A 442 -7.25 -15.35 -12.49
N ASP A 443 -6.16 -15.01 -13.17
CA ASP A 443 -5.39 -16.05 -13.89
C ASP A 443 -3.94 -15.60 -14.12
N SER A 444 -3.03 -16.43 -13.63
CA SER A 444 -1.58 -16.29 -13.78
C SER A 444 -1.18 -16.08 -15.26
N PRO A 445 -0.26 -15.14 -15.58
CA PRO A 445 0.55 -15.27 -16.79
C PRO A 445 1.31 -16.59 -16.65
N GLY A 446 0.86 -17.62 -17.36
CA GLY A 446 1.32 -18.97 -17.06
C GLY A 446 2.84 -19.15 -17.23
N MET A 447 3.34 -20.21 -16.61
CA MET A 447 4.76 -20.43 -16.23
C MET A 447 5.23 -19.72 -14.95
N PHE A 448 4.40 -19.67 -13.90
CA PHE A 448 4.84 -19.17 -12.60
C PHE A 448 4.90 -20.28 -11.55
N GLY A 449 6.10 -20.55 -11.05
CA GLY A 449 6.39 -21.44 -9.93
C GLY A 449 7.54 -20.88 -9.10
N ILE A 450 8.00 -21.62 -8.09
CA ILE A 450 9.07 -21.14 -7.21
C ILE A 450 10.38 -20.86 -7.96
N GLY A 451 10.61 -21.54 -9.10
CA GLY A 451 11.76 -21.30 -9.97
C GLY A 451 11.78 -19.92 -10.65
N ASN A 452 10.66 -19.17 -10.65
CA ASN A 452 10.61 -17.82 -11.20
C ASN A 452 11.18 -16.77 -10.27
N PHE A 453 11.36 -17.07 -8.98
CA PHE A 453 12.05 -16.19 -8.05
C PHE A 453 13.54 -16.23 -8.36
N THR A 454 14.11 -15.10 -8.76
CA THR A 454 15.55 -14.98 -9.06
C THR A 454 16.35 -14.42 -7.90
N GLU A 455 15.68 -13.73 -6.97
CA GLU A 455 16.28 -13.10 -5.80
C GLU A 455 15.23 -13.00 -4.69
N PHE A 456 15.61 -13.26 -3.43
CA PHE A 456 14.76 -13.08 -2.27
C PHE A 456 15.63 -12.78 -1.04
N PHE A 457 15.34 -11.73 -0.28
CA PHE A 457 16.07 -11.39 0.94
C PHE A 457 15.26 -10.45 1.84
N PHE A 458 15.61 -10.37 3.12
CA PHE A 458 15.11 -9.33 4.02
C PHE A 458 16.13 -8.19 4.13
N LYS A 459 15.65 -6.96 4.37
CA LYS A 459 16.52 -5.79 4.63
C LYS A 459 17.54 -6.11 5.73
N TYR A 460 17.07 -6.80 6.77
CA TYR A 460 17.87 -7.36 7.83
C TYR A 460 17.49 -8.84 8.00
N ASN A 461 18.35 -9.77 7.56
CA ASN A 461 18.12 -11.22 7.76
C ASN A 461 18.38 -11.67 9.21
N ASN A 462 19.07 -10.85 9.99
CA ASN A 462 19.32 -11.07 11.40
C ASN A 462 18.86 -9.83 12.19
N VAL A 463 17.82 -9.98 12.99
CA VAL A 463 17.20 -8.86 13.73
C VAL A 463 17.29 -9.12 15.23
N ASN A 464 17.72 -8.12 15.98
CA ASN A 464 17.69 -8.18 17.44
C ASN A 464 16.34 -7.65 17.95
N THR A 465 15.53 -8.52 18.55
CA THR A 465 14.20 -8.17 19.09
C THR A 465 14.22 -7.93 20.61
N THR A 466 15.39 -7.95 21.25
CA THR A 466 15.53 -7.82 22.72
C THR A 466 14.88 -6.56 23.29
N ASN A 467 14.88 -5.45 22.54
CA ASN A 467 14.41 -4.15 23.00
C ASN A 467 12.99 -3.80 22.51
N GLY A 468 12.23 -4.79 22.03
CA GLY A 468 10.85 -4.62 21.58
C GLY A 468 10.65 -4.83 20.07
N PRO A 469 9.46 -4.45 19.55
CA PRO A 469 9.11 -4.66 18.15
C PRO A 469 10.07 -3.97 17.18
N SER A 470 10.33 -4.59 16.04
CA SER A 470 11.33 -4.12 15.07
C SER A 470 10.78 -4.14 13.64
N ASN A 471 10.90 -3.02 12.92
CA ASN A 471 10.46 -2.92 11.53
C ASN A 471 11.48 -3.57 10.59
N ASN A 472 10.99 -4.31 9.60
CA ASN A 472 11.79 -4.94 8.56
C ASN A 472 11.04 -4.94 7.23
N THR A 473 11.77 -5.20 6.14
CA THR A 473 11.20 -5.24 4.79
C THR A 473 11.67 -6.51 4.10
N MET A 474 10.75 -7.25 3.50
CA MET A 474 11.02 -8.38 2.62
C MET A 474 11.19 -7.86 1.19
N TYR A 475 12.15 -8.39 0.43
CA TYR A 475 12.38 -8.08 -0.97
C TYR A 475 12.46 -9.35 -1.82
N PHE A 476 11.95 -9.29 -3.04
CA PHE A 476 12.19 -10.35 -4.02
C PHE A 476 12.13 -9.86 -5.47
N ARG A 477 12.83 -10.56 -6.37
CA ARG A 477 12.79 -10.35 -7.83
C ARG A 477 12.21 -11.59 -8.52
N LEU A 478 11.42 -11.32 -9.55
CA LEU A 478 10.91 -12.35 -10.46
C LEU A 478 11.65 -12.28 -11.81
N SER A 479 11.77 -13.41 -12.48
CA SER A 479 12.34 -13.52 -13.84
C SER A 479 11.64 -12.63 -14.87
N HIS A 480 10.32 -12.45 -14.73
CA HIS A 480 9.50 -11.55 -15.52
C HIS A 480 8.69 -10.66 -14.57
N PRO A 481 9.26 -9.55 -14.07
CA PRO A 481 8.56 -8.69 -13.13
C PRO A 481 7.42 -7.95 -13.85
N ASP A 482 6.24 -7.90 -13.22
CA ASP A 482 5.08 -7.16 -13.69
C ASP A 482 4.65 -6.17 -12.59
N PRO A 483 4.78 -4.86 -12.81
CA PRO A 483 4.33 -3.84 -11.86
C PRO A 483 2.86 -3.96 -11.43
N ASN A 484 2.03 -4.65 -12.23
CA ASN A 484 0.61 -4.85 -11.97
C ASN A 484 0.33 -6.14 -11.17
N LEU A 485 1.36 -6.93 -10.87
CA LEU A 485 1.21 -8.19 -10.14
C LEU A 485 0.88 -7.93 -8.68
N SER A 486 -0.19 -8.58 -8.21
CA SER A 486 -0.57 -8.62 -6.80
C SER A 486 0.51 -9.30 -5.96
N VAL A 487 0.88 -8.71 -4.83
CA VAL A 487 1.74 -9.35 -3.84
C VAL A 487 1.14 -9.15 -2.45
N VAL A 488 0.90 -10.24 -1.74
CA VAL A 488 0.37 -10.24 -0.38
C VAL A 488 1.17 -11.22 0.45
N CYS A 489 1.44 -10.91 1.72
CA CYS A 489 2.10 -11.81 2.65
C CYS A 489 1.22 -11.97 3.89
N LEU A 490 0.93 -13.21 4.25
CA LEU A 490 0.26 -13.58 5.48
C LEU A 490 1.33 -13.96 6.49
N VAL A 491 1.46 -13.18 7.55
CA VAL A 491 2.46 -13.38 8.61
C VAL A 491 1.78 -13.95 9.86
N LEU A 492 2.39 -15.00 10.40
CA LEU A 492 1.98 -15.71 11.61
C LEU A 492 3.17 -15.71 12.58
N PHE A 493 2.98 -15.12 13.76
CA PHE A 493 4.00 -15.15 14.82
C PHE A 493 3.79 -16.32 15.78
N GLN A 494 2.55 -16.81 15.87
CA GLN A 494 2.13 -18.02 16.55
C GLN A 494 1.10 -18.79 15.71
N ILE A 495 0.97 -20.11 15.91
CA ILE A 495 -0.09 -20.93 15.28
C ILE A 495 -1.49 -20.38 15.58
N GLY A 496 -1.70 -19.79 16.77
CA GLY A 496 -2.97 -19.19 17.16
C GLY A 496 -3.41 -18.02 16.28
N ASP A 497 -2.48 -17.42 15.52
CA ASP A 497 -2.75 -16.34 14.58
C ASP A 497 -3.42 -16.83 13.29
N ALA A 498 -3.50 -18.16 13.04
CA ALA A 498 -4.01 -18.70 11.79
C ALA A 498 -5.47 -18.28 11.48
N ASN A 499 -6.27 -18.00 12.50
CA ASN A 499 -7.65 -17.52 12.33
C ASN A 499 -7.72 -16.02 12.03
N THR A 500 -6.65 -15.26 12.32
CA THR A 500 -6.56 -13.81 12.12
C THR A 500 -5.13 -13.42 11.71
N PRO A 501 -4.64 -13.90 10.55
CA PRO A 501 -3.25 -13.67 10.13
C PRO A 501 -2.98 -12.19 9.91
N MET A 502 -1.75 -11.76 10.16
CA MET A 502 -1.35 -10.40 9.82
C MET A 502 -1.14 -10.29 8.31
N ILE A 503 -2.02 -9.55 7.63
CA ILE A 503 -1.96 -9.36 6.18
C ILE A 503 -1.11 -8.15 5.84
N LYS A 504 -0.14 -8.34 4.95
CA LYS A 504 0.74 -7.29 4.45
C LYS A 504 0.67 -7.24 2.93
N ILE A 505 0.61 -6.04 2.38
CA ILE A 505 0.50 -5.81 0.95
C ILE A 505 1.86 -5.37 0.41
N GLY A 506 2.31 -6.01 -0.66
CA GLY A 506 3.58 -5.75 -1.33
C GLY A 506 3.47 -4.60 -2.33
N LYS A 507 4.60 -3.96 -2.61
CA LYS A 507 4.75 -2.87 -3.57
C LYS A 507 5.83 -3.25 -4.56
N TYR A 508 5.62 -2.95 -5.84
CA TYR A 508 6.68 -3.09 -6.84
C TYR A 508 7.49 -1.79 -6.92
N ASP A 509 8.81 -1.91 -6.86
CA ASP A 509 9.76 -0.82 -7.07
C ASP A 509 10.45 -0.98 -8.45
N PRO A 510 9.94 -0.33 -9.53
CA PRO A 510 10.54 -0.44 -10.86
C PRO A 510 12.00 0.08 -11.04
N GLU A 511 12.64 0.61 -9.99
CA GLU A 511 14.04 1.08 -10.01
C GLU A 511 14.97 -0.05 -9.68
N SER A 512 14.70 -0.72 -8.57
CA SER A 512 15.40 -1.93 -8.17
C SER A 512 14.88 -3.18 -8.90
N GLU A 513 13.72 -3.08 -9.56
CA GLU A 513 12.98 -4.20 -10.13
C GLU A 513 12.70 -5.27 -9.06
N LEU A 514 12.41 -4.83 -7.84
CA LEU A 514 12.09 -5.68 -6.70
C LEU A 514 10.66 -5.40 -6.24
N TYR A 515 10.00 -6.45 -5.78
CA TYR A 515 8.85 -6.31 -4.90
C TYR A 515 9.34 -6.13 -3.47
N SER A 516 8.69 -5.27 -2.71
CA SER A 516 8.98 -5.02 -1.31
C SER A 516 7.73 -5.11 -0.45
N LEU A 517 7.87 -5.58 0.78
CA LEU A 517 6.77 -5.73 1.72
C LEU A 517 7.24 -5.40 3.13
N ASP A 518 6.64 -4.37 3.72
CA ASP A 518 6.99 -3.87 5.05
C ASP A 518 6.19 -4.60 6.13
N PHE A 519 6.88 -5.04 7.19
CA PHE A 519 6.27 -5.68 8.34
C PHE A 519 7.02 -5.36 9.63
N THR A 520 6.39 -5.61 10.77
CA THR A 520 6.95 -5.38 12.09
C THR A 520 7.04 -6.71 12.81
N LEU A 521 8.26 -7.11 13.19
CA LEU A 521 8.51 -8.24 14.08
C LEU A 521 8.08 -7.88 15.50
N GLN A 522 7.48 -8.84 16.21
CA GLN A 522 7.13 -8.67 17.62
C GLN A 522 8.39 -8.66 18.51
N GLY A 523 8.26 -8.07 19.70
CA GLY A 523 9.38 -7.93 20.64
C GLY A 523 9.77 -9.27 21.28
N ARG A 524 11.03 -9.38 21.68
CA ARG A 524 11.59 -10.48 22.49
C ARG A 524 11.23 -11.89 22.01
N GLN A 525 11.28 -12.11 20.71
CA GLN A 525 11.05 -13.44 20.15
C GLN A 525 12.12 -14.46 20.57
N PHE A 526 11.76 -15.75 20.58
CA PHE A 526 12.75 -16.81 20.76
C PHE A 526 13.80 -16.77 19.65
N THR A 527 15.08 -16.87 20.04
CA THR A 527 16.18 -16.86 19.09
C THR A 527 16.06 -18.02 18.10
N GLY A 528 16.02 -17.71 16.80
CA GLY A 528 15.76 -18.70 15.75
C GLY A 528 14.96 -18.11 14.59
N THR A 529 14.16 -18.93 13.92
CA THR A 529 13.26 -18.51 12.83
C THR A 529 12.23 -17.52 13.36
N ALA A 530 12.14 -16.33 12.76
CA ALA A 530 11.39 -15.20 13.32
C ALA A 530 9.87 -15.33 13.24
N MET A 531 9.36 -15.99 12.19
CA MET A 531 7.92 -16.08 11.91
C MET A 531 7.65 -17.18 10.88
N THR A 532 6.40 -17.65 10.87
CA THR A 532 5.85 -18.42 9.76
C THR A 532 5.15 -17.44 8.81
N TYR A 533 5.36 -17.57 7.50
CA TYR A 533 4.65 -16.72 6.55
C TYR A 533 4.25 -17.47 5.29
N THR A 534 3.23 -16.93 4.62
CA THR A 534 2.77 -17.38 3.32
C THR A 534 2.76 -16.21 2.37
N LEU A 535 3.56 -16.30 1.30
CA LEU A 535 3.64 -15.28 0.26
C LEU A 535 2.67 -15.64 -0.87
N VAL A 536 1.76 -14.73 -1.18
CA VAL A 536 0.83 -14.81 -2.31
C VAL A 536 1.34 -13.85 -3.39
N VAL A 537 1.65 -14.39 -4.57
CA VAL A 537 2.08 -13.62 -5.74
C VAL A 537 1.11 -13.92 -6.89
N GLY A 538 0.35 -12.92 -7.31
CA GLY A 538 -0.82 -13.12 -8.15
C GLY A 538 -1.87 -13.93 -7.40
N ASP A 539 -2.15 -15.13 -7.91
CA ASP A 539 -3.02 -16.16 -7.36
C ASP A 539 -2.26 -17.31 -6.66
N LEU A 540 -0.93 -17.20 -6.56
CA LEU A 540 -0.07 -18.32 -6.22
C LEU A 540 0.52 -18.19 -4.83
N THR A 541 0.33 -19.24 -4.05
CA THR A 541 0.70 -19.31 -2.64
C THR A 541 2.02 -20.06 -2.48
N PHE A 542 3.00 -19.45 -1.80
CA PHE A 542 4.31 -20.00 -1.47
C PHE A 542 4.50 -19.98 0.04
N LEU A 543 4.91 -21.09 0.63
CA LEU A 543 5.26 -21.12 2.05
C LEU A 543 6.63 -20.47 2.25
N GLY A 544 6.80 -19.74 3.35
CA GLY A 544 8.07 -19.11 3.68
C GLY A 544 9.22 -20.10 3.85
N SER A 545 8.92 -21.34 4.29
CA SER A 545 9.87 -22.45 4.34
C SER A 545 10.33 -22.90 2.94
N GLU A 546 9.45 -22.85 1.93
CA GLU A 546 9.81 -23.20 0.55
C GLU A 546 10.76 -22.14 -0.01
N ILE A 547 10.46 -20.87 0.24
CA ILE A 547 11.33 -19.75 -0.14
C ILE A 547 12.69 -19.85 0.57
N ALA A 548 12.70 -20.14 1.87
CA ALA A 548 13.93 -20.39 2.61
C ALA A 548 14.73 -21.59 2.07
N ALA A 549 14.05 -22.66 1.65
CA ALA A 549 14.70 -23.85 1.09
C ALA A 549 15.31 -23.57 -0.29
N TYR A 550 14.68 -22.68 -1.06
CA TYR A 550 15.15 -22.26 -2.37
C TYR A 550 16.27 -21.20 -2.27
N PHE A 551 16.21 -20.33 -1.26
CA PHE A 551 17.20 -19.28 -0.97
C PHE A 551 17.82 -19.48 0.43
N PRO A 552 18.67 -20.49 0.64
CA PRO A 552 19.11 -20.87 2.00
C PRO A 552 19.91 -19.79 2.74
N GLU A 553 20.63 -18.93 2.02
CA GLU A 553 21.45 -17.87 2.62
C GLU A 553 20.66 -16.59 2.96
N THR A 554 19.56 -16.33 2.24
CA THR A 554 18.86 -15.04 2.29
C THR A 554 17.36 -15.12 2.56
N GLY A 555 16.73 -16.28 2.34
CA GLY A 555 15.30 -16.53 2.53
C GLY A 555 14.89 -16.83 3.97
N ASN A 556 15.86 -17.05 4.86
CA ASN A 556 15.62 -17.22 6.29
C ASN A 556 15.76 -15.90 7.04
N LEU A 557 14.72 -15.54 7.80
CA LEU A 557 14.73 -14.43 8.74
C LEU A 557 14.98 -14.97 10.14
N ILE A 558 16.14 -14.64 10.70
CA ILE A 558 16.57 -15.05 12.03
C ILE A 558 16.41 -13.88 12.99
N VAL A 559 15.85 -14.14 14.17
CA VAL A 559 15.83 -13.20 15.28
C VAL A 559 16.74 -13.66 16.39
N ASN A 560 17.30 -12.68 17.09
CA ASN A 560 18.08 -12.90 18.31
C ASN A 560 17.46 -12.09 19.43
N SER A 561 17.24 -12.74 20.57
CA SER A 561 16.88 -12.07 21.82
C SER A 561 17.74 -12.58 22.97
N VAL A 562 18.24 -11.66 23.80
CA VAL A 562 18.96 -12.01 25.04
C VAL A 562 18.00 -12.67 26.04
N TYR A 563 16.76 -12.18 26.08
CA TYR A 563 15.67 -12.74 26.88
C TYR A 563 14.43 -12.84 26.01
N ALA A 564 14.02 -14.07 25.69
CA ALA A 564 12.77 -14.30 24.97
C ALA A 564 11.59 -14.13 25.93
N ASP A 565 10.55 -13.46 25.46
CA ASP A 565 9.27 -13.25 26.12
C ASP A 565 8.20 -13.10 25.05
N GLU A 566 7.64 -14.25 24.64
CA GLU A 566 6.50 -14.32 23.71
C GLU A 566 5.16 -14.50 24.44
N TYR A 567 5.15 -14.09 25.71
CA TYR A 567 4.13 -14.44 26.66
C TYR A 567 3.37 -13.17 27.08
N PRO A 568 2.03 -13.13 26.99
CA PRO A 568 1.30 -11.90 27.28
C PRO A 568 1.26 -11.60 28.78
N PRO A 569 0.87 -10.37 29.17
CA PRO A 569 0.71 -10.01 30.58
C PRO A 569 -0.33 -10.89 31.26
N ILE A 570 -0.04 -11.37 32.46
CA ILE A 570 -0.92 -12.26 33.22
C ILE A 570 -1.28 -11.72 34.59
N VAL A 571 -2.43 -12.17 35.10
CA VAL A 571 -2.82 -11.91 36.48
C VAL A 571 -2.09 -12.90 37.39
N THR A 572 -1.29 -12.38 38.32
CA THR A 572 -0.49 -13.18 39.25
C THR A 572 -1.12 -13.33 40.61
N THR A 573 -1.83 -12.30 41.07
CA THR A 573 -2.58 -12.30 42.33
C THR A 573 -3.87 -11.50 42.18
N TRP A 574 -4.85 -11.81 43.01
CA TRP A 574 -6.08 -11.04 43.13
C TRP A 574 -6.48 -10.90 44.60
N GLN A 575 -7.20 -9.83 44.93
CA GLN A 575 -7.82 -9.65 46.24
C GLN A 575 -9.19 -8.99 46.11
N TYR A 576 -10.12 -9.33 47.01
CA TYR A 576 -11.38 -8.62 47.13
C TYR A 576 -11.14 -7.23 47.73
N LEU A 577 -11.82 -6.21 47.20
CA LEU A 577 -11.76 -4.87 47.76
C LEU A 577 -12.56 -4.72 49.06
N GLN A 578 -13.43 -5.68 49.35
CA GLN A 578 -14.31 -5.73 50.52
C GLN A 578 -14.48 -7.17 51.02
N GLN A 579 -14.99 -7.33 52.25
CA GLN A 579 -15.28 -8.65 52.81
C GLN A 579 -16.43 -9.33 52.04
N VAL A 580 -16.24 -10.60 51.63
CA VAL A 580 -17.21 -11.42 50.88
C VAL A 580 -17.69 -12.58 51.76
N PRO A 581 -18.97 -12.97 51.77
CA PRO A 581 -20.09 -12.44 50.96
C PRO A 581 -20.52 -11.04 51.39
N VAL A 582 -21.03 -10.27 50.43
CA VAL A 582 -21.49 -8.90 50.66
C VAL A 582 -23.00 -8.91 50.82
N THR A 583 -23.52 -8.32 51.89
CA THR A 583 -24.98 -8.27 52.14
C THR A 583 -25.49 -6.84 52.08
N ILE A 584 -26.52 -6.60 51.27
CA ILE A 584 -27.18 -5.30 51.11
C ILE A 584 -28.56 -5.37 51.76
N ASN A 585 -28.75 -4.62 52.85
CA ASN A 585 -29.92 -4.78 53.73
C ASN A 585 -31.06 -3.82 53.40
N ASN A 586 -30.78 -2.64 52.83
CA ASN A 586 -31.80 -1.64 52.48
C ASN A 586 -31.70 -1.23 51.01
N LEU A 587 -32.82 -0.84 50.39
CA LEU A 587 -32.90 -0.42 48.98
C LEU A 587 -31.96 0.75 48.62
N ASN A 588 -31.79 1.71 49.53
CA ASN A 588 -30.95 2.90 49.31
C ASN A 588 -29.47 2.68 49.66
N ASP A 589 -29.11 1.52 50.18
CA ASP A 589 -27.71 1.19 50.44
C ASP A 589 -26.95 1.14 49.11
N LYS A 590 -25.79 1.79 49.04
CA LYS A 590 -24.86 1.68 47.92
C LYS A 590 -23.61 0.98 48.40
N VAL A 591 -23.25 -0.09 47.71
CA VAL A 591 -22.13 -0.95 48.06
C VAL A 591 -21.25 -1.10 46.83
N THR A 592 -19.97 -0.78 46.97
CA THR A 592 -18.99 -1.05 45.93
C THR A 592 -18.42 -2.44 46.16
N ILE A 593 -18.54 -3.29 45.15
CA ILE A 593 -17.83 -4.54 45.06
C ILE A 593 -16.70 -4.43 44.05
N GLY A 594 -15.63 -5.21 44.20
CA GLY A 594 -14.62 -5.24 43.17
C GLY A 594 -13.44 -6.14 43.47
N LEU A 595 -12.55 -6.20 42.49
CA LEU A 595 -11.32 -6.97 42.53
C LEU A 595 -10.15 -6.03 42.33
N GLN A 596 -9.10 -6.24 43.11
CA GLN A 596 -7.79 -5.73 42.78
C GLN A 596 -6.98 -6.86 42.16
N LEU A 597 -6.43 -6.63 40.98
CA LEU A 597 -5.61 -7.58 40.23
C LEU A 597 -4.19 -7.06 40.16
N THR A 598 -3.23 -7.95 40.36
CA THR A 598 -1.83 -7.68 40.04
C THR A 598 -1.53 -8.32 38.70
N ILE A 599 -1.16 -7.51 37.72
CA ILE A 599 -0.78 -7.91 36.37
C ILE A 599 0.73 -7.80 36.25
N GLU A 600 1.36 -8.87 35.79
CA GLU A 600 2.81 -8.99 35.65
C GLU A 600 3.19 -9.22 34.20
N ASP A 601 4.22 -8.51 33.76
CA ASP A 601 4.93 -8.69 32.50
C ASP A 601 6.39 -8.22 32.66
N LEU A 602 7.29 -9.15 32.98
CA LEU A 602 8.61 -8.78 33.49
C LEU A 602 9.54 -8.15 32.43
N TYR A 603 9.36 -8.45 31.14
CA TYR A 603 10.35 -8.10 30.12
C TYR A 603 9.81 -7.18 29.02
N ASN A 604 8.61 -7.39 28.52
CA ASN A 604 8.00 -6.51 27.52
C ASN A 604 7.27 -5.32 28.18
N GLY A 605 6.73 -5.52 29.39
CA GLY A 605 5.92 -4.56 30.10
C GLY A 605 4.50 -4.46 29.54
N PHE A 606 3.53 -4.31 30.43
CA PHE A 606 2.12 -4.14 30.10
C PHE A 606 1.88 -2.87 29.26
N ASP A 607 1.01 -2.98 28.25
CA ASP A 607 0.56 -1.87 27.41
C ASP A 607 -0.91 -1.52 27.72
N TRP A 608 -1.84 -2.45 27.44
CA TRP A 608 -3.27 -2.26 27.68
C TRP A 608 -4.02 -3.57 27.96
N GLY A 609 -5.23 -3.45 28.50
CA GLY A 609 -6.12 -4.57 28.74
C GLY A 609 -7.61 -4.21 28.72
N SER A 610 -8.46 -5.24 28.61
CA SER A 610 -9.91 -5.17 28.78
C SER A 610 -10.38 -6.32 29.65
N LEU A 611 -11.28 -6.05 30.59
CA LEU A 611 -11.79 -7.03 31.58
C LEU A 611 -13.30 -6.87 31.74
N VAL A 612 -14.05 -7.97 31.74
CA VAL A 612 -15.48 -7.98 32.04
C VAL A 612 -15.73 -8.67 33.38
N ILE A 613 -16.34 -7.96 34.33
CA ILE A 613 -16.83 -8.52 35.60
C ILE A 613 -18.35 -8.65 35.51
N ALA A 614 -18.87 -9.88 35.55
CA ALA A 614 -20.30 -10.19 35.39
C ALA A 614 -20.75 -11.34 36.28
N SER A 615 -22.04 -11.39 36.62
CA SER A 615 -22.63 -12.45 37.45
C SER A 615 -23.44 -13.45 36.64
N ASN A 616 -24.31 -14.23 37.29
CA ASN A 616 -25.10 -15.23 36.56
C ASN A 616 -26.33 -14.65 35.86
N TYR A 617 -26.91 -13.60 36.43
CA TYR A 617 -28.05 -12.86 35.90
C TYR A 617 -27.65 -11.46 35.40
N ASP A 618 -26.64 -10.82 36.00
CA ASP A 618 -26.15 -9.51 35.57
C ASP A 618 -25.05 -9.68 34.52
N PRO A 619 -25.21 -9.15 33.29
CA PRO A 619 -24.16 -9.22 32.27
C PRO A 619 -22.89 -8.45 32.66
N GLY A 620 -22.86 -7.65 33.75
CA GLY A 620 -21.62 -7.12 34.36
C GLY A 620 -21.21 -5.67 34.03
N VAL A 621 -19.92 -5.38 33.87
CA VAL A 621 -19.33 -4.16 33.25
C VAL A 621 -18.02 -4.52 32.54
N GLU A 622 -17.75 -3.95 31.35
CA GLU A 622 -16.43 -3.99 30.68
C GLU A 622 -15.57 -2.80 31.14
N TYR A 623 -14.35 -3.09 31.56
CA TYR A 623 -13.32 -2.13 31.94
C TYR A 623 -12.20 -2.20 30.91
N ARG A 624 -11.96 -1.11 30.18
CA ARG A 624 -10.76 -0.93 29.36
C ARG A 624 -9.76 -0.12 30.15
N PHE A 625 -8.52 -0.56 30.22
CA PHE A 625 -7.50 0.03 31.08
C PHE A 625 -6.11 -0.01 30.46
N THR A 626 -5.29 0.97 30.82
CA THR A 626 -3.91 1.18 30.35
C THR A 626 -3.00 1.46 31.54
N LEU A 627 -1.72 1.77 31.30
CA LEU A 627 -0.79 2.20 32.34
C LEU A 627 -1.26 3.46 33.09
N ASP A 628 -2.09 4.31 32.49
CA ASP A 628 -2.63 5.51 33.14
C ASP A 628 -3.64 5.16 34.26
N ASP A 629 -4.19 3.95 34.25
CA ASP A 629 -5.19 3.46 35.21
C ASP A 629 -4.56 2.68 36.38
N ILE A 630 -3.22 2.65 36.47
CA ILE A 630 -2.50 1.90 37.49
C ILE A 630 -2.77 2.47 38.89
N PHE A 631 -3.19 1.61 39.82
CA PHE A 631 -3.38 2.01 41.21
C PHE A 631 -2.04 2.12 41.96
N SER A 632 -1.13 1.16 41.72
CA SER A 632 0.24 1.18 42.25
C SER A 632 1.13 0.21 41.47
N GLY A 633 2.44 0.45 41.42
CA GLY A 633 3.39 -0.39 40.69
C GLY A 633 3.90 0.29 39.43
N ASN A 634 4.22 -0.49 38.40
CA ASN A 634 4.68 0.00 37.10
C ASN A 634 4.22 -0.95 35.97
N GLU A 635 4.77 -0.77 34.78
CA GLU A 635 4.48 -1.61 33.61
C GLU A 635 4.87 -3.07 33.76
N THR A 636 5.86 -3.41 34.59
CA THR A 636 6.26 -4.82 34.76
C THR A 636 5.50 -5.54 35.85
N LEU A 637 5.07 -4.81 36.88
CA LEU A 637 4.22 -5.31 37.94
C LEU A 637 3.23 -4.22 38.34
N GLY A 638 2.03 -4.27 37.75
CA GLY A 638 1.00 -3.26 37.91
C GLY A 638 -0.19 -3.78 38.71
N ILE A 639 -0.64 -2.98 39.68
CA ILE A 639 -1.84 -3.27 40.47
C ILE A 639 -2.98 -2.41 39.95
N TYR A 640 -4.09 -3.04 39.59
CA TYR A 640 -5.29 -2.40 39.05
C TYR A 640 -6.50 -2.70 39.93
N ARG A 641 -7.41 -1.74 40.09
CA ARG A 641 -8.63 -1.88 40.89
C ARG A 641 -9.86 -1.71 40.02
N PHE A 642 -10.71 -2.73 40.00
CA PHE A 642 -11.94 -2.76 39.22
C PHE A 642 -13.14 -2.72 40.17
N ASN A 643 -13.84 -1.59 40.16
CA ASN A 643 -14.94 -1.29 41.08
C ASN A 643 -16.29 -1.37 40.35
N LEU A 644 -17.24 -2.12 40.92
CA LEU A 644 -18.62 -2.22 40.49
C LEU A 644 -19.52 -1.78 41.66
N THR A 645 -20.23 -0.67 41.51
CA THR A 645 -21.18 -0.20 42.52
C THR A 645 -22.57 -0.80 42.30
N LEU A 646 -23.11 -1.40 43.35
CA LEU A 646 -24.46 -1.97 43.43
C LEU A 646 -25.30 -1.13 44.40
N SER A 647 -26.60 -1.01 44.13
CA SER A 647 -27.61 -0.51 45.06
C SER A 647 -28.40 -1.66 45.68
N GLY A 648 -29.16 -1.41 46.75
CA GLY A 648 -30.11 -2.40 47.30
C GLY A 648 -31.26 -2.77 46.36
N TYR A 649 -31.43 -2.03 45.26
CA TYR A 649 -32.16 -2.44 44.06
C TYR A 649 -31.29 -3.39 43.22
N CYS A 650 -31.18 -4.63 43.68
CA CYS A 650 -30.41 -5.69 43.02
C CYS A 650 -31.09 -7.06 43.21
N LYS A 651 -30.52 -8.09 42.59
CA LYS A 651 -30.84 -9.49 42.83
C LYS A 651 -29.63 -10.20 43.42
N SER A 652 -29.86 -11.11 44.37
CA SER A 652 -28.76 -11.93 44.90
C SER A 652 -28.11 -12.75 43.78
N ASP A 653 -26.79 -12.63 43.67
CA ASP A 653 -26.02 -13.24 42.58
C ASP A 653 -24.53 -13.34 42.91
N THR A 654 -23.77 -14.03 42.06
CA THR A 654 -22.34 -14.26 42.18
C THR A 654 -21.59 -13.66 40.99
N TYR A 655 -20.83 -12.59 41.24
CA TYR A 655 -20.03 -11.89 40.23
C TYR A 655 -18.63 -12.49 40.10
N SER A 656 -18.12 -12.62 38.89
CA SER A 656 -16.73 -13.05 38.61
C SER A 656 -16.18 -12.37 37.36
N ILE A 657 -14.88 -12.52 37.12
CA ILE A 657 -14.27 -12.12 35.84
C ILE A 657 -14.72 -13.14 34.78
N ARG A 658 -15.41 -12.67 33.74
CA ARG A 658 -15.89 -13.53 32.63
C ARG A 658 -15.02 -13.46 31.40
N LYS A 659 -14.44 -12.28 31.13
CA LYS A 659 -13.56 -12.05 29.98
C LYS A 659 -12.37 -11.21 30.41
N MET A 660 -11.19 -11.52 29.87
CA MET A 660 -10.01 -10.68 29.99
C MET A 660 -9.15 -10.77 28.72
N ILE A 661 -8.70 -9.61 28.26
CA ILE A 661 -7.73 -9.44 27.19
C ILE A 661 -6.60 -8.59 27.76
N THR A 662 -5.35 -8.98 27.49
CA THR A 662 -4.16 -8.22 27.86
C THR A 662 -3.21 -8.14 26.69
N GLN A 663 -2.43 -7.07 26.60
CA GLN A 663 -1.38 -6.92 25.60
C GLN A 663 -0.16 -6.20 26.21
N ASP A 664 1.03 -6.63 25.82
CA ASP A 664 2.30 -6.00 26.21
C ASP A 664 2.85 -5.06 25.12
N LYS A 665 3.93 -4.34 25.43
CA LYS A 665 4.62 -3.47 24.46
C LYS A 665 5.42 -4.25 23.40
N GLY A 666 5.62 -5.56 23.61
CA GLY A 666 6.15 -6.50 22.64
C GLY A 666 5.15 -6.88 21.54
N SER A 667 3.88 -6.47 21.70
CA SER A 667 2.72 -6.84 20.88
C SER A 667 2.22 -8.29 21.05
N TRP A 668 2.51 -8.92 22.19
CA TRP A 668 1.95 -10.22 22.57
C TRP A 668 0.62 -10.03 23.29
N ARG A 669 -0.40 -10.80 22.86
CA ARG A 669 -1.78 -10.64 23.31
C ARG A 669 -2.32 -11.90 23.95
N GLY A 670 -2.91 -11.76 25.13
CA GLY A 670 -3.68 -12.79 25.81
C GLY A 670 -5.18 -12.56 25.66
N ASN A 671 -5.98 -13.64 25.60
CA ASN A 671 -7.43 -13.56 25.51
C ASN A 671 -8.08 -14.78 26.19
N THR A 672 -9.03 -14.56 27.09
CA THR A 672 -9.78 -15.64 27.75
C THR A 672 -10.77 -16.36 26.84
N ASP A 673 -11.29 -15.68 25.82
CA ASP A 673 -12.39 -16.15 24.96
C ASP A 673 -11.88 -16.88 23.71
N ASN A 674 -10.65 -16.60 23.30
CA ASN A 674 -10.02 -17.27 22.18
C ASN A 674 -9.30 -18.52 22.69
N TYR A 675 -9.84 -19.69 22.36
CA TYR A 675 -9.25 -20.99 22.70
C TYR A 675 -7.81 -21.14 22.19
N TYR A 676 -7.44 -20.46 21.11
CA TYR A 676 -6.09 -20.51 20.52
C TYR A 676 -5.11 -19.48 21.11
N ALA A 677 -5.55 -18.61 22.03
CA ALA A 677 -4.71 -17.60 22.67
C ALA A 677 -4.34 -17.98 24.10
N ASN A 678 -3.22 -17.45 24.60
CA ASN A 678 -2.84 -17.56 26.01
C ASN A 678 -3.89 -16.86 26.90
N ASN A 679 -4.30 -17.50 28.00
CA ASN A 679 -5.38 -17.02 28.85
C ASN A 679 -4.83 -16.17 30.01
N PRO A 680 -5.10 -14.85 30.09
CA PRO A 680 -4.53 -13.98 31.12
C PRO A 680 -4.79 -14.40 32.58
N LEU A 681 -5.79 -15.25 32.82
CA LEU A 681 -6.25 -15.73 34.14
C LEU A 681 -5.85 -17.18 34.45
N GLN A 682 -5.03 -17.80 33.62
CA GLN A 682 -4.61 -19.20 33.75
C GLN A 682 -4.15 -19.66 35.14
N ARG A 683 -3.52 -18.78 35.95
CA ARG A 683 -3.03 -19.13 37.30
C ARG A 683 -4.17 -19.51 38.26
N PHE A 684 -5.42 -19.26 37.86
CA PHE A 684 -6.61 -19.47 38.68
C PHE A 684 -7.59 -20.48 38.07
N LYS A 685 -7.21 -21.22 37.01
CA LYS A 685 -8.14 -22.14 36.32
C LYS A 685 -8.57 -23.36 37.14
N ASP A 686 -7.74 -23.81 38.09
CA ASP A 686 -7.98 -25.01 38.90
C ASP A 686 -8.15 -24.72 40.41
N VAL A 687 -8.21 -23.43 40.77
CA VAL A 687 -8.41 -22.92 42.14
C VAL A 687 -9.66 -22.04 42.16
N ASN A 688 -10.27 -21.81 43.32
CA ASN A 688 -11.43 -20.91 43.50
C ASN A 688 -11.26 -19.59 42.73
N PHE A 689 -11.84 -19.51 41.51
CA PHE A 689 -11.90 -18.28 40.73
C PHE A 689 -12.48 -17.16 41.60
N PRO A 690 -11.93 -15.93 41.53
CA PRO A 690 -12.46 -14.82 42.32
C PRO A 690 -13.95 -14.65 42.02
N SER A 691 -14.76 -14.91 43.03
CA SER A 691 -16.22 -14.83 42.95
C SER A 691 -16.76 -14.06 44.14
N ILE A 692 -17.52 -13.02 43.84
CA ILE A 692 -18.11 -12.14 44.84
C ILE A 692 -19.58 -12.51 44.93
N THR A 693 -19.95 -13.22 45.99
CA THR A 693 -21.37 -13.47 46.30
C THR A 693 -21.97 -12.23 46.93
N VAL A 694 -23.05 -11.73 46.34
CA VAL A 694 -23.83 -10.59 46.80
C VAL A 694 -25.21 -11.08 47.21
N ASN A 695 -25.57 -10.87 48.48
CA ASN A 695 -26.88 -11.15 49.02
C ASN A 695 -27.69 -9.85 49.07
N CYS A 696 -28.65 -9.70 48.17
CA CYS A 696 -29.49 -8.52 48.02
C CYS A 696 -30.82 -8.67 48.78
N VAL A 697 -30.79 -8.65 50.11
CA VAL A 697 -31.96 -8.97 50.94
C VAL A 697 -33.15 -8.06 50.62
N ALA A 698 -32.93 -6.75 50.53
CA ALA A 698 -34.01 -5.80 50.23
C ALA A 698 -34.57 -5.93 48.80
N GLY A 699 -33.70 -6.18 47.82
CA GLY A 699 -34.08 -6.31 46.41
C GLY A 699 -34.78 -7.64 46.12
N ASP A 700 -34.33 -8.74 46.72
CA ASP A 700 -34.96 -10.07 46.56
C ASP A 700 -36.38 -10.10 47.14
N ILE A 701 -36.67 -9.30 48.18
CA ILE A 701 -38.02 -9.17 48.76
C ILE A 701 -39.01 -8.55 47.76
N LEU A 702 -38.54 -7.74 46.80
CA LEU A 702 -39.41 -7.17 45.75
C LEU A 702 -40.05 -8.29 44.90
N ASN A 703 -39.32 -9.40 44.71
CA ASN A 703 -39.76 -10.61 43.98
C ASN A 703 -40.42 -10.30 42.62
N ASP A 704 -39.87 -9.32 41.91
CA ASP A 704 -40.33 -8.93 40.58
C ASP A 704 -39.92 -9.99 39.55
N THR A 705 -40.90 -10.44 38.77
CA THR A 705 -40.74 -11.42 37.69
C THR A 705 -41.27 -10.88 36.36
N THR A 706 -41.72 -9.62 36.35
CA THR A 706 -42.23 -8.94 35.18
C THR A 706 -41.07 -8.31 34.42
N LYS A 707 -41.13 -8.34 33.09
CA LYS A 707 -40.09 -7.72 32.26
C LYS A 707 -40.37 -6.22 32.12
N PRO A 708 -39.33 -5.37 32.05
CA PRO A 708 -39.53 -3.95 31.75
C PRO A 708 -40.17 -3.76 30.37
N ILE A 709 -40.95 -2.70 30.21
CA ILE A 709 -41.68 -2.39 28.98
C ILE A 709 -41.17 -1.11 28.30
N LEU A 710 -41.33 -1.05 26.97
CA LEU A 710 -41.15 0.16 26.20
C LEU A 710 -42.41 1.03 26.31
N LYS A 711 -42.25 2.28 26.75
CA LYS A 711 -43.34 3.23 27.02
C LYS A 711 -43.48 4.32 25.96
N ASP A 712 -42.35 4.82 25.47
CA ASP A 712 -42.31 5.80 24.38
C ASP A 712 -41.14 5.51 23.45
N LEU A 713 -41.31 5.83 22.17
CA LEU A 713 -40.29 5.70 21.15
C LEU A 713 -40.46 6.81 20.12
N GLN A 714 -39.43 7.64 20.00
CA GLN A 714 -39.35 8.75 19.07
C GLN A 714 -38.27 8.47 18.04
N ILE A 715 -38.72 8.35 16.79
CA ILE A 715 -37.88 8.18 15.61
C ILE A 715 -38.39 9.09 14.49
N PRO A 716 -37.52 9.65 13.63
CA PRO A 716 -37.97 10.32 12.41
C PRO A 716 -38.82 9.39 11.52
N ASN A 717 -39.83 9.96 10.85
CA ASN A 717 -40.70 9.21 9.93
C ASN A 717 -39.99 8.83 8.62
N SER A 718 -39.14 9.73 8.12
CA SER A 718 -38.22 9.49 7.02
C SER A 718 -36.84 10.03 7.37
N PHE A 719 -35.79 9.44 6.80
CA PHE A 719 -34.41 9.86 7.01
C PHE A 719 -33.63 9.82 5.69
N ASP A 720 -32.91 10.90 5.36
CA ASP A 720 -32.11 10.96 4.14
C ASP A 720 -30.74 10.30 4.33
N ILE A 721 -30.61 9.09 3.79
CA ILE A 721 -29.40 8.25 3.83
C ILE A 721 -28.39 8.62 2.74
N GLY A 722 -28.76 9.55 1.85
CA GLY A 722 -27.90 10.13 0.82
C GLY A 722 -27.34 11.52 1.17
N ALA A 723 -27.72 12.12 2.30
CA ALA A 723 -27.20 13.41 2.74
C ALA A 723 -25.75 13.34 3.22
N ILE A 724 -25.08 14.48 3.42
CA ILE A 724 -23.78 14.54 4.11
C ILE A 724 -23.93 14.20 5.59
N ASN A 725 -24.87 14.83 6.28
CA ASN A 725 -25.17 14.54 7.68
C ASN A 725 -26.15 13.37 7.74
N ARG A 726 -25.64 12.20 8.11
CA ARG A 726 -26.41 10.95 8.25
C ARG A 726 -26.47 10.47 9.70
N THR A 727 -26.43 11.41 10.65
CA THR A 727 -26.54 11.07 12.07
C THR A 727 -27.99 10.80 12.45
N LEU A 728 -28.35 9.52 12.59
CA LEU A 728 -29.66 9.09 13.07
C LEU A 728 -29.71 9.19 14.60
N THR A 729 -30.81 9.74 15.13
CA THR A 729 -31.07 9.80 16.57
C THR A 729 -32.39 9.08 16.88
N ILE A 730 -32.35 8.14 17.82
CA ILE A 730 -33.52 7.44 18.36
C ILE A 730 -33.61 7.76 19.84
N THR A 731 -34.77 8.20 20.31
CA THR A 731 -35.03 8.44 21.74
C THR A 731 -36.13 7.51 22.19
N PHE A 732 -35.93 6.82 23.30
CA PHE A 732 -36.93 5.89 23.81
C PHE A 732 -36.98 5.89 25.34
N THR A 733 -38.16 5.59 25.85
CA THR A 733 -38.44 5.60 27.29
C THR A 733 -38.92 4.23 27.71
N THR A 734 -38.31 3.67 28.75
CA THR A 734 -38.67 2.38 29.34
C THR A 734 -39.25 2.56 30.73
N GLU A 735 -40.11 1.64 31.13
CA GLU A 735 -40.80 1.66 32.42
C GLU A 735 -40.82 0.26 33.02
N ASP A 736 -40.62 0.22 34.33
CA ASP A 736 -40.95 -0.91 35.16
C ASP A 736 -41.61 -0.38 36.44
N ASN A 737 -42.78 -0.91 36.78
CA ASN A 737 -43.60 -0.41 37.89
C ASN A 737 -43.41 -1.21 39.19
N GLN A 738 -42.67 -2.32 39.17
CA GLN A 738 -42.49 -3.21 40.31
C GLN A 738 -41.13 -2.97 40.98
N SER A 739 -40.03 -3.21 40.26
CA SER A 739 -38.66 -3.00 40.76
C SER A 739 -37.99 -1.74 40.20
N GLY A 740 -38.52 -1.15 39.12
CA GLY A 740 -37.95 0.02 38.46
C GLY A 740 -36.81 -0.32 37.51
N ILE A 741 -36.31 0.65 36.74
CA ILE A 741 -35.30 0.41 35.70
C ILE A 741 -33.87 0.41 36.25
N ASN A 742 -33.09 -0.60 35.86
CA ASN A 742 -31.66 -0.66 36.12
C ASN A 742 -30.90 0.11 35.05
N TYR A 743 -30.67 1.39 35.32
CA TYR A 743 -30.02 2.32 34.39
C TYR A 743 -28.48 2.31 34.45
N ARG A 744 -27.86 1.49 35.32
CA ARG A 744 -26.39 1.28 35.31
C ARG A 744 -25.97 0.65 33.98
N ARG A 745 -26.87 -0.13 33.38
CA ARG A 745 -26.76 -0.66 32.03
C ARG A 745 -27.59 0.21 31.10
N VAL A 746 -26.97 0.63 30.01
CA VAL A 746 -27.64 1.32 28.92
C VAL A 746 -27.95 0.30 27.81
N PRO A 747 -29.16 0.32 27.22
CA PRO A 747 -29.53 -0.62 26.17
C PRO A 747 -28.68 -0.46 24.91
N GLU A 748 -28.52 -1.55 24.17
CA GLU A 748 -27.93 -1.55 22.83
C GLU A 748 -29.05 -1.38 21.79
N VAL A 749 -28.78 -0.60 20.75
CA VAL A 749 -29.67 -0.44 19.60
C VAL A 749 -28.97 -1.01 18.38
N THR A 750 -29.61 -1.97 17.73
CA THR A 750 -29.15 -2.55 16.46
C THR A 750 -30.03 -2.02 15.34
N LEU A 751 -29.43 -1.51 14.28
CA LEU A 751 -30.10 -1.08 13.06
C LEU A 751 -29.83 -2.11 11.95
N LEU A 752 -30.87 -2.42 11.17
CA LEU A 752 -30.89 -3.49 10.18
C LEU A 752 -31.53 -3.01 8.88
N SER A 753 -31.05 -3.51 7.74
CA SER A 753 -31.84 -3.55 6.51
C SER A 753 -32.96 -4.59 6.63
N VAL A 754 -33.92 -4.56 5.70
CA VAL A 754 -35.09 -5.47 5.68
C VAL A 754 -34.72 -6.97 5.65
N ASP A 755 -33.55 -7.30 5.13
CA ASP A 755 -32.99 -8.65 4.99
C ASP A 755 -31.82 -8.91 5.95
N ALA A 756 -31.48 -7.96 6.83
CA ALA A 756 -30.34 -7.97 7.75
C ALA A 756 -28.95 -8.12 7.11
N HIS A 757 -28.81 -8.04 5.77
CA HIS A 757 -27.49 -8.03 5.12
C HIS A 757 -26.69 -6.77 5.45
N GLN A 758 -27.35 -5.68 5.84
CA GLN A 758 -26.73 -4.52 6.47
C GLN A 758 -27.09 -4.48 7.96
N THR A 759 -26.07 -4.50 8.82
CA THR A 759 -26.25 -4.43 10.27
C THR A 759 -25.23 -3.45 10.88
N ILE A 760 -25.71 -2.56 11.75
CA ILE A 760 -24.86 -1.70 12.58
C ILE A 760 -25.47 -1.61 13.98
N PHE A 761 -24.65 -1.53 15.02
CA PHE A 761 -25.13 -1.45 16.40
C PHE A 761 -24.35 -0.41 17.20
N GLY A 762 -24.94 0.03 18.29
CA GLY A 762 -24.24 0.84 19.28
C GLY A 762 -25.05 1.00 20.55
N VAL A 763 -24.40 1.55 21.58
CA VAL A 763 -24.97 1.64 22.92
C VAL A 763 -25.66 2.99 23.10
N ALA A 764 -26.87 2.98 23.68
CA ALA A 764 -27.60 4.20 23.99
C ALA A 764 -26.98 4.96 25.17
N THR A 765 -27.37 6.22 25.33
CA THR A 765 -26.95 7.08 26.45
C THR A 765 -28.15 7.46 27.30
N LEU A 766 -27.99 7.51 28.62
CA LEU A 766 -29.06 7.93 29.53
C LEU A 766 -29.17 9.47 29.51
N ILE A 767 -30.37 10.02 29.26
CA ILE A 767 -30.59 11.48 29.21
C ILE A 767 -30.58 12.11 30.60
N SER A 768 -31.18 11.43 31.59
CA SER A 768 -31.21 11.88 32.98
C SER A 768 -31.41 10.70 33.93
N ASN A 769 -30.76 10.72 35.10
CA ASN A 769 -30.93 9.68 36.11
C ASN A 769 -32.38 9.64 36.60
N PRO A 770 -33.13 8.55 36.39
CA PRO A 770 -34.47 8.41 36.94
C PRO A 770 -34.39 8.30 38.47
N ASN A 771 -35.38 8.84 39.19
CA ASN A 771 -35.64 8.39 40.56
C ASN A 771 -36.09 6.93 40.46
N VAL A 772 -35.75 6.07 41.43
CA VAL A 772 -35.69 4.61 41.24
C VAL A 772 -36.98 3.91 40.73
N PHE A 773 -38.14 4.56 40.82
CA PHE A 773 -39.43 4.10 40.27
C PHE A 773 -39.95 4.94 39.07
N ASN A 774 -39.08 5.71 38.42
CA ASN A 774 -39.44 6.53 37.28
C ASN A 774 -38.98 5.88 35.97
N ASN A 775 -39.67 6.26 34.90
CA ASN A 775 -39.26 5.99 33.53
C ASN A 775 -37.79 6.37 33.27
N ALA A 776 -37.03 5.47 32.63
CA ALA A 776 -35.69 5.80 32.13
C ALA A 776 -35.80 6.23 30.67
N THR A 777 -35.16 7.36 30.31
CA THR A 777 -35.14 7.83 28.92
C THR A 777 -33.73 7.78 28.36
N TYR A 778 -33.60 7.11 27.22
CA TYR A 778 -32.35 6.86 26.54
C TYR A 778 -32.32 7.55 25.17
N LYS A 779 -31.13 7.97 24.77
CA LYS A 779 -30.82 8.54 23.46
C LYS A 779 -29.73 7.72 22.79
N PHE A 780 -30.04 7.14 21.64
CA PHE A 780 -29.08 6.50 20.75
C PHE A 780 -28.77 7.44 19.58
N THR A 781 -27.50 7.56 19.22
CA THR A 781 -27.05 8.42 18.12
C THR A 781 -25.91 7.73 17.38
N ILE A 782 -26.05 7.58 16.06
CA ILE A 782 -25.04 6.92 15.21
C ILE A 782 -24.99 7.57 13.83
N GLU A 783 -23.81 7.63 13.23
CA GLU A 783 -23.66 8.01 11.82
C GLU A 783 -23.89 6.79 10.93
N LEU A 784 -24.85 6.90 10.00
CA LEU A 784 -25.18 5.81 9.09
C LEU A 784 -24.24 5.74 7.89
N PRO A 785 -23.89 4.52 7.43
CA PRO A 785 -23.28 4.33 6.12
C PRO A 785 -24.14 4.95 5.01
N TYR A 786 -23.49 5.44 3.96
CA TYR A 786 -24.17 6.04 2.82
C TYR A 786 -25.07 5.01 2.11
N GLY A 787 -26.35 5.32 1.96
CA GLY A 787 -27.33 4.41 1.34
C GLY A 787 -27.82 3.25 2.23
N PHE A 788 -27.54 3.26 3.54
CA PHE A 788 -27.97 2.21 4.48
C PHE A 788 -29.50 2.03 4.52
N GLY A 789 -30.01 0.80 4.38
CA GLY A 789 -31.45 0.49 4.45
C GLY A 789 -32.24 0.82 3.17
N TYR A 790 -31.59 1.24 2.09
CA TYR A 790 -32.27 1.50 0.82
C TYR A 790 -32.84 0.21 0.20
N PRO A 791 -34.07 0.22 -0.37
CA PRO A 791 -35.08 1.28 -0.33
C PRO A 791 -36.16 1.07 0.74
N TYR A 792 -36.15 -0.07 1.45
CA TYR A 792 -37.26 -0.51 2.30
C TYR A 792 -37.23 0.05 3.73
N GLY A 793 -36.24 0.88 4.06
CA GLY A 793 -36.14 1.54 5.35
C GLY A 793 -35.15 0.90 6.31
N ILE A 794 -35.05 1.51 7.48
CA ILE A 794 -34.15 1.08 8.56
C ILE A 794 -35.01 0.47 9.65
N PHE A 795 -34.83 -0.82 9.88
CA PHE A 795 -35.42 -1.54 11.00
C PHE A 795 -34.49 -1.43 12.20
N TYR A 796 -35.03 -1.53 13.40
CA TYR A 796 -34.23 -1.45 14.60
C TYR A 796 -34.72 -2.36 15.70
N GLN A 797 -33.79 -2.71 16.56
CA GLN A 797 -33.97 -3.56 17.71
C GLN A 797 -33.40 -2.86 18.93
N ILE A 798 -34.05 -3.04 20.07
CA ILE A 798 -33.59 -2.50 21.35
C ILE A 798 -33.34 -3.68 22.27
N HIS A 799 -32.09 -3.89 22.65
CA HIS A 799 -31.64 -5.03 23.43
C HIS A 799 -31.11 -4.59 24.79
N GLY A 800 -31.31 -5.43 25.81
CA GLY A 800 -30.73 -5.20 27.12
C GLY A 800 -31.40 -4.07 27.91
N ILE A 801 -32.73 -3.99 27.87
CA ILE A 801 -33.49 -3.17 28.83
C ILE A 801 -33.63 -4.00 30.11
N PHE A 802 -33.09 -3.52 31.24
CA PHE A 802 -33.13 -4.23 32.52
C PHE A 802 -33.97 -3.50 33.55
N ASP A 803 -34.72 -4.27 34.34
CA ASP A 803 -35.22 -3.79 35.63
C ASP A 803 -34.18 -4.04 36.75
N ASN A 804 -34.49 -3.58 37.95
CA ASN A 804 -33.62 -3.74 39.12
C ASN A 804 -33.59 -5.17 39.69
N SER A 805 -34.55 -6.02 39.32
CA SER A 805 -34.57 -7.46 39.62
C SER A 805 -33.92 -8.31 38.52
N LEU A 806 -33.24 -7.67 37.55
CA LEU A 806 -32.54 -8.29 36.42
C LEU A 806 -33.46 -9.11 35.49
N ASN A 807 -34.78 -8.82 35.47
CA ASN A 807 -35.60 -9.20 34.32
C ASN A 807 -35.26 -8.26 33.17
N TRP A 808 -35.32 -8.79 31.95
CA TRP A 808 -34.84 -8.09 30.78
C TRP A 808 -35.85 -8.16 29.63
N ALA A 809 -35.83 -7.13 28.80
CA ALA A 809 -36.51 -7.11 27.52
C ALA A 809 -35.50 -6.87 26.39
N SER A 810 -35.64 -7.67 25.33
CA SER A 810 -35.13 -7.36 24.00
C SER A 810 -36.31 -7.33 23.06
N LEU A 811 -36.37 -6.27 22.27
CA LEU A 811 -37.49 -5.99 21.38
C LEU A 811 -36.98 -6.09 19.94
N SER A 812 -37.44 -7.12 19.24
CA SER A 812 -37.28 -7.23 17.79
C SER A 812 -38.16 -6.19 17.07
N PRO A 813 -37.99 -5.95 15.76
CA PRO A 813 -38.86 -5.01 15.06
C PRO A 813 -40.31 -5.50 15.05
N GLY A 814 -40.55 -6.82 15.07
CA GLY A 814 -41.89 -7.40 15.25
C GLY A 814 -42.51 -7.10 16.62
N ASP A 815 -41.71 -7.15 17.69
CA ASP A 815 -42.18 -6.85 19.05
C ASP A 815 -42.55 -5.37 19.20
N ILE A 816 -41.70 -4.47 18.71
CA ILE A 816 -41.93 -3.02 18.74
C ILE A 816 -43.22 -2.65 18.01
N TYR A 817 -43.47 -3.26 16.84
CA TYR A 817 -44.70 -3.07 16.08
C TYR A 817 -45.93 -3.60 16.81
N SER A 818 -45.82 -4.77 17.44
CA SER A 818 -46.90 -5.38 18.22
C SER A 818 -47.30 -4.55 19.45
N LEU A 819 -46.37 -3.73 19.97
CA LEU A 819 -46.60 -2.76 21.02
C LEU A 819 -47.24 -1.44 20.53
N GLY A 820 -47.44 -1.28 19.21
CA GLY A 820 -48.06 -0.10 18.60
C GLY A 820 -47.09 1.04 18.29
N PHE A 821 -45.78 0.82 18.41
CA PHE A 821 -44.76 1.80 18.03
C PHE A 821 -44.31 1.59 16.58
N PRO A 822 -43.79 2.63 15.90
CA PRO A 822 -43.03 2.43 14.67
C PRO A 822 -41.89 1.44 14.94
N ASN A 823 -41.63 0.52 14.02
CA ASN A 823 -40.54 -0.46 14.10
C ASN A 823 -39.48 -0.28 13.01
N SER A 824 -39.70 0.72 12.16
CA SER A 824 -38.84 1.09 11.06
C SER A 824 -39.01 2.58 10.76
N THR A 825 -38.01 3.16 10.10
CA THR A 825 -38.10 4.49 9.51
C THR A 825 -37.90 4.39 8.00
N ASN A 826 -38.69 5.13 7.23
CA ASN A 826 -38.53 5.18 5.79
C ASN A 826 -37.23 5.90 5.43
N VAL A 827 -36.68 5.61 4.26
CA VAL A 827 -35.44 6.24 3.81
C VAL A 827 -35.66 7.05 2.54
N GLU A 828 -35.01 8.22 2.50
CA GLU A 828 -34.86 9.04 1.30
C GLU A 828 -33.42 8.92 0.82
N TYR A 829 -33.19 8.88 -0.49
CA TYR A 829 -31.84 8.76 -1.03
C TYR A 829 -31.52 9.95 -1.94
N SER A 830 -31.18 11.10 -1.34
CA SER A 830 -30.88 12.34 -2.10
C SER A 830 -29.64 12.24 -2.99
N GLN A 831 -28.81 11.22 -2.75
CA GLN A 831 -27.58 10.96 -3.47
C GLN A 831 -26.64 12.19 -3.49
N THR A 832 -26.44 12.89 -2.36
CA THR A 832 -25.52 14.04 -2.24
C THR A 832 -24.05 13.59 -2.34
N PRO A 833 -23.18 14.24 -3.14
CA PRO A 833 -21.77 13.86 -3.24
C PRO A 833 -21.08 13.78 -1.87
N LEU A 834 -20.30 12.73 -1.64
CA LEU A 834 -19.55 12.52 -0.40
C LEU A 834 -18.13 12.08 -0.75
N ILE A 835 -17.12 12.68 -0.11
CA ILE A 835 -15.72 12.23 -0.16
C ILE A 835 -15.42 11.46 1.12
N ASP A 836 -14.95 10.22 1.01
CA ASP A 836 -14.60 9.36 2.14
C ASP A 836 -13.16 8.83 2.11
N GLY A 837 -12.38 9.13 1.06
CA GLY A 837 -10.97 8.73 1.01
C GLY A 837 -10.18 9.31 -0.18
N HIS A 838 -8.88 9.03 -0.22
CA HIS A 838 -7.99 9.38 -1.33
C HIS A 838 -6.73 8.50 -1.37
N GLU A 839 -6.01 8.51 -2.49
CA GLU A 839 -4.66 7.96 -2.59
C GLU A 839 -3.61 8.97 -2.07
N PRO A 840 -2.45 8.51 -1.53
CA PRO A 840 -1.39 9.39 -1.06
C PRO A 840 -0.87 10.31 -2.18
N ILE A 841 -0.68 11.59 -1.85
CA ILE A 841 -0.05 12.58 -2.74
C ILE A 841 1.23 13.09 -2.10
N SER A 842 2.29 13.22 -2.90
CA SER A 842 3.56 13.77 -2.41
C SER A 842 3.51 15.29 -2.29
N THR A 843 4.48 15.86 -1.58
CA THR A 843 4.75 17.32 -1.54
C THR A 843 5.05 17.94 -2.91
N ASN A 844 5.41 17.15 -3.92
CA ASN A 844 5.60 17.63 -5.30
C ASN A 844 4.27 17.74 -6.09
N GLY A 845 3.14 17.31 -5.52
CA GLY A 845 1.85 17.29 -6.21
C GLY A 845 1.73 16.15 -7.22
N GLY A 846 0.92 16.34 -8.26
CA GLY A 846 0.69 15.37 -9.34
C GLY A 846 -0.78 14.99 -9.51
N ASP A 847 -1.03 13.79 -10.00
CA ASP A 847 -2.39 13.25 -10.07
C ASP A 847 -2.86 12.84 -8.66
N LEU A 848 -4.13 13.11 -8.36
CA LEU A 848 -4.75 12.78 -7.07
C LEU A 848 -6.04 11.99 -7.30
N THR A 849 -6.05 10.75 -6.84
CA THR A 849 -7.25 9.90 -6.84
C THR A 849 -8.03 10.11 -5.56
N ILE A 850 -9.34 10.37 -5.68
CA ILE A 850 -10.26 10.62 -4.57
C ILE A 850 -11.40 9.61 -4.64
N TYR A 851 -11.75 9.05 -3.49
CA TYR A 851 -12.79 8.06 -3.29
C TYR A 851 -14.02 8.67 -2.61
N GLY A 852 -15.20 8.13 -2.92
CA GLY A 852 -16.43 8.62 -2.33
C GLY A 852 -17.69 8.04 -2.93
N ARG A 853 -18.76 8.83 -2.92
CA ARG A 853 -20.08 8.47 -3.42
C ARG A 853 -20.69 9.58 -4.23
N SER A 854 -21.48 9.19 -5.21
CA SER A 854 -22.36 10.07 -5.97
C SER A 854 -21.66 11.21 -6.73
N PHE A 855 -20.41 11.02 -7.17
CA PHE A 855 -19.71 12.07 -7.93
C PHE A 855 -20.26 12.28 -9.35
N ALA A 856 -20.90 11.25 -9.94
CA ALA A 856 -21.23 11.22 -11.36
C ALA A 856 -22.73 11.01 -11.69
N VAL A 857 -23.64 11.04 -10.72
CA VAL A 857 -25.08 10.89 -10.97
C VAL A 857 -25.62 12.11 -11.71
N GLY A 858 -26.41 11.91 -12.77
CA GLY A 858 -27.02 13.00 -13.54
C GLY A 858 -26.07 13.75 -14.50
N SER A 859 -26.59 14.78 -15.17
CA SER A 859 -25.87 15.56 -16.19
C SER A 859 -26.11 17.07 -16.06
N ASN A 860 -25.07 17.84 -15.74
CA ASN A 860 -24.45 18.81 -16.70
C ASN A 860 -23.35 19.67 -16.07
N THR A 861 -23.20 19.74 -14.73
CA THR A 861 -22.15 20.56 -14.10
C THR A 861 -21.41 19.83 -12.98
N ARG A 862 -20.08 19.68 -13.13
CA ARG A 862 -19.20 19.05 -12.13
C ARG A 862 -17.95 19.88 -11.96
N VAL A 863 -17.71 20.33 -10.74
CA VAL A 863 -16.54 21.14 -10.38
C VAL A 863 -15.91 20.53 -9.16
N VAL A 864 -14.59 20.36 -9.18
CA VAL A 864 -13.83 20.03 -7.98
C VAL A 864 -13.05 21.26 -7.55
N ASN A 865 -13.37 21.73 -6.36
CA ASN A 865 -12.70 22.85 -5.72
C ASN A 865 -11.63 22.32 -4.77
N LEU A 866 -10.43 22.88 -4.88
CA LEU A 866 -9.29 22.57 -4.02
C LEU A 866 -8.74 23.87 -3.43
N LYS A 867 -8.53 23.90 -2.11
CA LYS A 867 -7.80 24.97 -1.41
C LYS A 867 -6.52 24.40 -0.79
N ILE A 868 -5.47 25.21 -0.75
CA ILE A 868 -4.20 24.87 -0.11
C ILE A 868 -4.04 25.73 1.14
N GLY A 869 -3.97 25.12 2.32
CA GLY A 869 -3.90 25.85 3.59
C GLY A 869 -5.06 26.85 3.74
N SER A 870 -4.74 28.13 3.93
CA SER A 870 -5.71 29.22 4.08
C SER A 870 -6.10 29.93 2.77
N GLN A 871 -5.71 29.40 1.61
CA GLN A 871 -6.02 29.99 0.31
C GLN A 871 -7.50 29.85 -0.06
N GLN A 872 -7.94 30.62 -1.05
CA GLN A 872 -9.27 30.48 -1.64
C GLN A 872 -9.37 29.20 -2.48
N TYR A 873 -10.59 28.69 -2.64
CA TYR A 873 -10.86 27.56 -3.51
C TYR A 873 -10.57 27.90 -4.98
N LYS A 874 -9.91 26.97 -5.66
CA LYS A 874 -9.66 27.01 -7.10
C LYS A 874 -10.18 25.73 -7.75
N GLN A 875 -10.66 25.83 -8.99
CA GLN A 875 -11.17 24.65 -9.70
C GLN A 875 -10.01 23.82 -10.24
N VAL A 876 -10.11 22.49 -10.10
CA VAL A 876 -9.13 21.53 -10.61
C VAL A 876 -9.75 20.70 -11.73
N GLN A 877 -8.95 20.45 -12.77
CA GLN A 877 -9.34 19.63 -13.92
C GLN A 877 -9.54 18.15 -13.51
N LEU A 878 -10.65 17.57 -13.97
CA LEU A 878 -10.96 16.16 -13.81
C LEU A 878 -10.32 15.36 -14.95
N LYS A 879 -9.42 14.43 -14.59
CA LYS A 879 -8.85 13.44 -15.51
C LYS A 879 -9.78 12.26 -15.73
N PHE A 880 -10.46 11.83 -14.67
CA PHE A 880 -11.42 10.72 -14.71
C PHE A 880 -12.50 10.93 -13.64
N ILE A 881 -13.70 10.42 -13.91
CA ILE A 881 -14.81 10.48 -12.95
C ILE A 881 -15.75 9.29 -13.14
N SER A 882 -16.14 8.69 -12.02
CA SER A 882 -17.19 7.68 -11.84
C SER A 882 -18.03 8.09 -10.62
N ASN A 883 -19.04 7.32 -10.22
CA ASN A 883 -19.83 7.69 -9.04
C ASN A 883 -19.06 7.49 -7.73
N VAL A 884 -18.07 6.60 -7.71
CA VAL A 884 -17.35 6.23 -6.48
C VAL A 884 -15.90 6.71 -6.44
N LEU A 885 -15.41 7.27 -7.54
CA LEU A 885 -14.03 7.70 -7.68
C LEU A 885 -13.90 8.83 -8.71
N LEU A 886 -13.01 9.77 -8.44
CA LEU A 886 -12.53 10.77 -9.40
C LEU A 886 -11.00 10.87 -9.34
N VAL A 887 -10.39 11.29 -10.44
CA VAL A 887 -8.94 11.54 -10.53
C VAL A 887 -8.76 12.99 -10.97
N LEU A 888 -8.06 13.76 -10.15
CA LEU A 888 -7.63 15.12 -10.45
C LEU A 888 -6.27 15.06 -11.14
N SER A 889 -6.09 15.84 -12.19
CA SER A 889 -4.79 16.01 -12.85
C SER A 889 -4.08 17.27 -12.36
N ASN A 890 -2.75 17.25 -12.36
CA ASN A 890 -1.90 18.42 -12.14
C ASN A 890 -2.17 19.16 -10.82
N VAL A 891 -2.49 18.44 -9.74
CA VAL A 891 -2.61 19.06 -8.41
C VAL A 891 -1.25 19.69 -8.04
N PRO A 892 -1.21 20.98 -7.71
CA PRO A 892 0.05 21.69 -7.46
C PRO A 892 0.72 21.18 -6.18
N GLY A 893 2.05 21.04 -6.20
CA GLY A 893 2.82 20.62 -5.04
C GLY A 893 2.79 21.65 -3.90
N THR A 894 2.69 21.16 -2.66
CA THR A 894 2.70 22.00 -1.45
C THR A 894 3.17 21.21 -0.23
N LEU A 895 3.70 21.94 0.76
CA LEU A 895 3.98 21.43 2.10
C LEU A 895 2.76 21.56 3.04
N SER A 896 1.71 22.27 2.60
CA SER A 896 0.47 22.48 3.37
C SER A 896 -0.58 21.43 3.02
N LYS A 897 -1.60 21.29 3.86
CA LYS A 897 -2.75 20.43 3.58
C LYS A 897 -3.56 20.95 2.39
N TYR A 898 -4.10 20.05 1.59
CA TYR A 898 -5.20 20.35 0.67
C TYR A 898 -6.53 20.19 1.39
N THR A 899 -7.54 20.97 0.99
CA THR A 899 -8.93 20.66 1.29
C THR A 899 -9.72 20.62 -0.01
N VAL A 900 -10.44 19.53 -0.22
CA VAL A 900 -11.15 19.25 -1.47
C VAL A 900 -12.66 19.24 -1.23
N GLN A 901 -13.41 19.72 -2.22
CA GLN A 901 -14.85 19.67 -2.27
C GLN A 901 -15.35 19.43 -3.69
N VAL A 902 -16.34 18.56 -3.85
CA VAL A 902 -17.01 18.28 -5.12
C VAL A 902 -18.34 19.02 -5.16
N ILE A 903 -18.60 19.73 -6.25
CA ILE A 903 -19.86 20.41 -6.53
C ILE A 903 -20.51 19.77 -7.76
N ARG A 904 -21.75 19.31 -7.60
CA ARG A 904 -22.55 18.68 -8.64
C ARG A 904 -23.97 19.25 -8.67
N ASP A 905 -24.34 19.95 -9.74
CA ASP A 905 -25.70 20.45 -9.98
C ASP A 905 -26.34 21.12 -8.73
N SER A 906 -25.56 21.94 -8.02
CA SER A 906 -25.85 22.63 -6.73
C SER A 906 -25.64 21.85 -5.42
N LEU A 907 -25.48 20.53 -5.48
CA LEU A 907 -25.12 19.72 -4.32
C LEU A 907 -23.62 19.80 -4.09
N ILE A 908 -23.23 20.04 -2.84
CA ILE A 908 -21.85 20.25 -2.44
C ILE A 908 -21.47 19.11 -1.50
N SER A 909 -20.28 18.53 -1.66
CA SER A 909 -19.75 17.50 -0.75
C SER A 909 -19.25 18.07 0.58
N ASN A 910 -18.91 17.18 1.51
CA ASN A 910 -18.09 17.53 2.66
C ASN A 910 -16.75 18.14 2.22
N GLU A 911 -16.19 18.99 3.07
CA GLU A 911 -14.78 19.38 2.96
C GLU A 911 -13.90 18.22 3.44
N TYR A 912 -12.99 17.78 2.59
CA TYR A 912 -12.10 16.66 2.89
C TYR A 912 -10.63 17.12 2.93
N GLU A 913 -9.95 16.91 4.05
CA GLU A 913 -8.54 17.30 4.22
C GLU A 913 -7.57 16.20 3.75
N ILE A 914 -6.55 16.59 2.98
CA ILE A 914 -5.50 15.71 2.47
C ILE A 914 -4.13 16.25 2.90
N VAL A 915 -3.36 15.44 3.61
CA VAL A 915 -2.00 15.79 4.05
C VAL A 915 -0.99 15.18 3.08
N PRO A 916 -0.20 15.99 2.34
CA PRO A 916 0.83 15.45 1.46
C PRO A 916 1.98 14.82 2.26
N PHE A 917 2.58 13.74 1.73
CA PHE A 917 3.74 13.10 2.35
C PHE A 917 5.06 13.63 1.78
N TYR A 918 6.08 13.71 2.65
CA TYR A 918 7.42 14.14 2.26
C TYR A 918 8.16 13.02 1.53
N LEU A 919 8.81 13.36 0.41
CA LEU A 919 9.80 12.46 -0.18
C LEU A 919 11.08 12.52 0.67
N PRO A 920 11.66 11.40 1.10
CA PRO A 920 12.90 11.42 1.87
C PRO A 920 14.01 12.06 1.04
N VAL A 921 14.55 13.19 1.51
CA VAL A 921 15.80 13.74 0.98
C VAL A 921 16.89 12.76 1.40
N PRO A 922 17.67 12.18 0.47
CA PRO A 922 18.78 11.33 0.87
C PRO A 922 19.69 12.14 1.79
N THR A 923 19.77 11.72 3.05
CA THR A 923 20.82 12.16 3.95
C THR A 923 22.12 11.76 3.29
N THR A 924 22.79 12.72 2.65
CA THR A 924 24.18 12.56 2.26
C THR A 924 24.90 12.11 3.51
N SER A 925 25.42 10.87 3.49
CA SER A 925 26.40 10.39 4.43
C SER A 925 27.37 11.54 4.71
N ALA A 926 27.48 11.94 5.98
CA ALA A 926 28.40 12.99 6.39
C ALA A 926 29.80 12.58 5.94
N SER A 927 30.24 13.14 4.81
CA SER A 927 31.64 13.10 4.40
C SER A 927 32.43 13.75 5.54
N PRO A 928 33.55 13.15 5.98
CA PRO A 928 34.32 13.64 7.12
C PRO A 928 34.65 15.11 6.90
N THR A 929 34.27 15.91 7.88
CA THR A 929 34.59 17.33 8.00
C THR A 929 36.09 17.51 7.78
N PRO A 930 36.54 18.22 6.73
CA PRO A 930 37.89 18.75 6.70
C PRO A 930 37.94 19.79 7.82
N SER A 931 38.70 19.48 8.86
CA SER A 931 39.10 20.47 9.85
C SER A 931 39.93 21.56 9.16
N GLY A 932 39.47 22.80 9.30
CA GLY A 932 40.24 24.03 9.07
C GLY A 932 40.17 24.60 7.65
N THR A 933 39.52 25.76 7.49
CA THR A 933 40.20 27.08 7.47
C THR A 933 39.20 28.20 7.22
N ASP A 934 39.34 29.26 8.03
CA ASP A 934 38.92 30.66 7.88
C ASP A 934 37.56 31.00 7.23
N THR A 935 36.63 31.48 8.06
CA THR A 935 35.40 32.16 7.63
C THR A 935 35.76 33.54 7.05
N GLN A 936 36.02 33.60 5.75
CA GLN A 936 36.09 34.87 5.04
C GLN A 936 34.68 35.29 4.60
N ASN A 937 34.27 36.50 5.00
CA ASN A 937 33.02 37.13 4.61
C ASN A 937 32.95 37.23 3.07
N ILE A 938 31.90 36.68 2.44
CA ILE A 938 31.77 36.58 0.95
C ILE A 938 31.37 37.92 0.30
N CYS A 939 31.13 38.97 1.08
CA CYS A 939 30.84 40.30 0.55
C CYS A 939 32.13 41.09 0.38
N ASP A 940 32.49 41.38 -0.88
CA ASP A 940 33.60 42.25 -1.26
C ASP A 940 33.56 43.58 -0.51
N GLU A 941 34.71 44.06 -0.03
CA GLU A 941 34.82 45.28 0.80
C GLU A 941 34.44 46.57 0.04
N ASP A 942 34.23 46.52 -1.29
CA ASP A 942 34.00 47.71 -2.09
C ASP A 942 32.54 48.07 -2.41
N LYS A 943 31.52 47.20 -2.25
CA LYS A 943 30.09 47.59 -2.44
C LYS A 943 29.12 46.71 -1.64
N THR A 944 28.45 47.29 -0.65
CA THR A 944 27.36 46.73 0.18
C THR A 944 26.15 46.24 -0.64
N CYS A 945 26.20 45.06 -1.27
CA CYS A 945 25.05 44.49 -2.00
C CYS A 945 24.33 45.49 -2.92
N GLY A 946 25.11 46.28 -3.67
CA GLY A 946 24.61 47.32 -4.56
C GLY A 946 23.86 48.48 -3.89
N GLY A 947 23.88 48.57 -2.55
CA GLY A 947 23.05 49.51 -1.76
C GLY A 947 21.60 49.05 -1.56
N ASN A 948 21.23 47.88 -2.09
CA ASN A 948 19.86 47.41 -2.25
C ASN A 948 19.57 46.08 -1.51
N GLY A 949 20.51 45.63 -0.69
CA GLY A 949 20.39 44.41 0.09
C GLY A 949 21.22 44.44 1.37
N GLN A 950 21.05 43.40 2.18
CA GLN A 950 21.83 43.17 3.39
C GLN A 950 22.87 42.07 3.13
N CYS A 951 24.13 42.35 3.45
CA CYS A 951 25.18 41.34 3.42
C CYS A 951 25.01 40.40 4.62
N THR A 952 24.94 39.09 4.35
CA THR A 952 24.88 38.02 5.35
C THR A 952 26.07 37.08 5.19
N LEU A 953 26.25 36.14 6.13
CA LEU A 953 27.31 35.11 6.05
C LEU A 953 27.21 34.21 4.80
N SER A 954 26.02 34.12 4.20
CA SER A 954 25.75 33.43 2.94
C SER A 954 25.77 34.35 1.71
N GLY A 955 26.23 35.60 1.84
CA GLY A 955 26.22 36.60 0.74
C GLY A 955 25.05 37.58 0.82
N CYS A 956 24.73 38.23 -0.30
CA CYS A 956 23.71 39.29 -0.34
C CYS A 956 22.27 38.76 -0.32
N VAL A 957 21.47 39.30 0.61
CA VAL A 957 20.00 39.14 0.67
C VAL A 957 19.37 40.44 0.17
N CYS A 958 18.67 40.36 -0.96
CA CYS A 958 18.16 41.55 -1.64
C CYS A 958 16.82 42.01 -1.07
N ASN A 959 16.64 43.32 -0.93
CA ASN A 959 15.34 43.89 -0.60
C ASN A 959 14.51 43.93 -1.88
N SER A 960 13.28 43.38 -1.86
CA SER A 960 12.38 43.45 -3.01
C SER A 960 12.18 44.92 -3.47
N PRO A 961 12.22 45.23 -4.78
CA PRO A 961 12.20 44.34 -5.94
C PRO A 961 13.59 43.99 -6.53
N TRP A 962 14.66 44.12 -5.74
CA TRP A 962 16.03 43.86 -6.19
C TRP A 962 16.37 42.37 -6.14
N VAL A 963 17.14 41.90 -7.13
CA VAL A 963 17.53 40.50 -7.31
C VAL A 963 18.96 40.41 -7.85
N GLY A 964 19.47 39.17 -7.96
CA GLY A 964 20.82 38.88 -8.46
C GLY A 964 21.86 38.80 -7.35
N LYS A 965 23.04 38.26 -7.68
CA LYS A 965 24.12 37.95 -6.72
C LYS A 965 24.52 39.12 -5.82
N TYR A 966 24.43 40.35 -6.34
CA TYR A 966 24.80 41.57 -5.63
C TYR A 966 23.63 42.57 -5.51
N CYS A 967 22.38 42.14 -5.70
CA CYS A 967 21.19 43.00 -5.64
C CYS A 967 21.23 44.22 -6.57
N GLY A 968 21.92 44.11 -7.71
CA GLY A 968 22.11 45.18 -8.69
C GLY A 968 21.08 45.19 -9.83
N SER A 969 20.09 44.30 -9.78
CA SER A 969 19.11 44.15 -10.86
C SER A 969 17.70 44.23 -10.30
N ARG A 970 16.77 44.83 -11.05
CA ARG A 970 15.35 44.92 -10.70
C ARG A 970 14.52 44.11 -11.69
N VAL A 971 13.54 43.38 -11.20
CA VAL A 971 12.60 42.63 -12.06
C VAL A 971 11.74 43.60 -12.87
N ILE A 972 11.68 43.42 -14.20
CA ILE A 972 10.80 44.20 -15.07
C ILE A 972 9.41 43.57 -15.03
N ILE A 973 8.40 44.36 -14.64
CA ILE A 973 7.01 43.91 -14.65
C ILE A 973 6.49 43.98 -16.08
N ILE A 974 6.27 42.81 -16.68
CA ILE A 974 5.71 42.66 -18.01
C ILE A 974 4.21 42.39 -17.84
N PRO A 975 3.33 43.34 -18.18
CA PRO A 975 1.91 43.26 -17.85
C PRO A 975 1.13 42.27 -18.72
N VAL A 976 1.72 41.80 -19.84
CA VAL A 976 1.09 40.88 -20.79
C VAL A 976 1.93 39.63 -20.91
N THR A 977 1.29 38.47 -20.84
CA THR A 977 1.92 37.16 -21.01
C THR A 977 2.47 37.02 -22.42
N PRO A 978 3.74 36.56 -22.59
CA PRO A 978 4.32 36.37 -23.92
C PRO A 978 3.51 35.32 -24.71
N SER A 979 3.30 35.54 -26.02
CA SER A 979 2.59 34.56 -26.86
C SER A 979 3.42 33.27 -26.99
N PRO A 980 2.87 32.09 -26.63
CA PRO A 980 3.58 30.81 -26.77
C PRO A 980 3.76 30.46 -28.25
N ASN A 981 4.93 29.90 -28.62
CA ASN A 981 5.12 29.30 -29.94
C ASN A 981 4.43 27.94 -29.97
N VAL A 982 3.57 27.67 -30.96
CA VAL A 982 2.84 26.38 -31.04
C VAL A 982 3.65 25.23 -31.63
N THR A 983 4.87 25.49 -32.12
CA THR A 983 5.70 24.49 -32.84
C THR A 983 6.93 24.02 -32.07
N GLU A 984 7.33 24.76 -31.04
CA GLU A 984 8.46 24.46 -30.18
C GLU A 984 8.23 25.12 -28.80
N PRO A 985 8.85 24.61 -27.71
CA PRO A 985 8.75 25.19 -26.37
C PRO A 985 9.60 26.47 -26.28
N SER A 986 9.36 27.38 -27.21
CA SER A 986 10.04 28.66 -27.34
C SER A 986 9.09 29.81 -27.07
N PHE A 987 9.60 30.81 -26.36
CA PHE A 987 8.87 32.04 -26.12
C PHE A 987 9.73 33.19 -26.59
N GLN A 988 9.23 33.87 -27.61
CA GLN A 988 9.80 35.12 -28.06
C GLN A 988 9.06 36.25 -27.37
N ASN A 989 9.76 37.00 -26.52
CA ASN A 989 9.20 38.16 -25.87
C ASN A 989 9.74 39.42 -26.54
N ASN A 990 8.94 40.06 -27.39
CA ASN A 990 9.25 41.37 -27.94
C ASN A 990 8.80 42.41 -26.91
N ILE A 991 9.74 42.86 -26.09
CA ILE A 991 9.47 43.83 -25.04
C ILE A 991 9.62 45.21 -25.67
N ASN A 992 8.47 45.79 -26.02
CA ASN A 992 8.33 47.16 -26.50
C ASN A 992 7.68 47.97 -25.37
N GLY A 993 8.40 48.94 -24.79
CA GLY A 993 7.88 49.71 -23.66
C GLY A 993 8.66 50.98 -23.39
N THR A 994 8.26 51.70 -22.34
CA THR A 994 9.03 52.83 -21.78
C THR A 994 9.53 52.43 -20.40
N GLY A 995 10.84 52.57 -20.15
CA GLY A 995 11.46 52.25 -18.87
C GLY A 995 10.96 53.14 -17.72
N PRO A 996 11.35 52.84 -16.47
CA PRO A 996 10.96 53.62 -15.28
C PRO A 996 11.28 55.12 -15.39
N ASP A 997 12.28 55.48 -16.21
CA ASP A 997 12.77 56.84 -16.42
C ASP A 997 12.32 57.46 -17.78
N GLY A 998 11.50 56.75 -18.56
CA GLY A 998 10.91 57.26 -19.81
C GLY A 998 11.62 56.86 -21.12
N ASP A 999 12.67 56.04 -21.06
CA ASP A 999 13.42 55.58 -22.25
C ASP A 999 12.70 54.48 -23.03
N GLU A 1000 12.78 54.51 -24.37
CA GLU A 1000 12.17 53.52 -25.25
C GLU A 1000 12.95 52.19 -25.22
N ILE A 1001 12.28 51.13 -24.77
CA ILE A 1001 12.80 49.77 -24.62
C ILE A 1001 12.34 48.95 -25.83
N ASN A 1002 13.27 48.40 -26.61
CA ASN A 1002 13.00 47.50 -27.74
C ASN A 1002 14.01 46.34 -27.82
N PHE A 1003 13.77 45.25 -27.09
CA PHE A 1003 14.57 44.02 -27.16
C PHE A 1003 13.70 42.76 -27.24
N SER A 1004 14.28 41.69 -27.80
CA SER A 1004 13.66 40.38 -27.97
C SER A 1004 14.44 39.33 -27.17
N THR A 1005 13.75 38.53 -26.36
CA THR A 1005 14.34 37.36 -25.68
C THR A 1005 13.81 36.06 -26.27
N LEU A 1006 14.63 35.01 -26.33
CA LEU A 1006 14.22 33.66 -26.72
C LEU A 1006 14.80 32.64 -25.74
N VAL A 1007 13.96 31.78 -25.17
CA VAL A 1007 14.35 30.57 -24.42
C VAL A 1007 13.75 29.37 -25.13
N ASN A 1008 14.52 28.31 -25.38
CA ASN A 1008 14.07 27.11 -26.10
C ASN A 1008 14.81 25.85 -25.59
N ILE A 1009 14.23 24.66 -25.79
CA ILE A 1009 14.87 23.36 -25.53
C ILE A 1009 15.18 22.69 -26.87
N ILE A 1010 16.47 22.41 -27.14
CA ILE A 1010 16.94 22.10 -28.49
C ILE A 1010 17.34 20.63 -28.70
N SER A 1011 17.90 19.98 -27.68
CA SER A 1011 18.35 18.60 -27.80
C SER A 1011 18.55 17.94 -26.44
N VAL A 1012 18.68 16.61 -26.48
CA VAL A 1012 19.13 15.79 -25.36
C VAL A 1012 20.33 14.96 -25.78
N ARG A 1013 21.24 14.72 -24.83
CA ARG A 1013 22.48 13.99 -25.04
C ARG A 1013 22.68 12.93 -23.97
N GLU A 1014 23.41 11.90 -24.34
CA GLU A 1014 24.06 10.99 -23.41
C GLU A 1014 25.56 11.31 -23.39
N LEU A 1015 26.13 11.48 -22.20
CA LEU A 1015 27.54 11.77 -21.99
C LEU A 1015 28.21 10.57 -21.32
N SER A 1016 29.41 10.22 -21.79
CA SER A 1016 30.26 9.22 -21.12
C SER A 1016 30.80 9.74 -19.77
N PRO A 1017 31.40 8.89 -18.91
CA PRO A 1017 32.07 9.36 -17.69
C PRO A 1017 33.18 10.38 -17.95
N ASN A 1018 33.72 10.41 -19.17
CA ASN A 1018 34.72 11.36 -19.62
C ASN A 1018 34.11 12.61 -20.30
N GLN A 1019 32.79 12.85 -20.13
CA GLN A 1019 32.05 13.97 -20.69
C GLN A 1019 32.03 14.06 -22.22
N THR A 1020 32.22 12.93 -22.92
CA THR A 1020 32.11 12.87 -24.38
C THR A 1020 30.69 12.49 -24.80
N VAL A 1021 30.14 13.14 -25.83
CA VAL A 1021 28.80 12.82 -26.36
C VAL A 1021 28.80 11.42 -26.98
N VAL A 1022 27.96 10.54 -26.44
CA VAL A 1022 27.73 9.16 -26.90
C VAL A 1022 26.52 9.10 -27.83
N PHE A 1023 25.50 9.90 -27.54
CA PHE A 1023 24.27 10.00 -28.30
C PHE A 1023 23.73 11.43 -28.22
N GLU A 1024 23.10 11.91 -29.31
CA GLU A 1024 22.37 13.18 -29.32
C GLU A 1024 21.08 13.01 -30.12
N TYR A 1025 19.98 13.46 -29.54
CA TYR A 1025 18.70 13.63 -30.25
C TYR A 1025 18.33 15.11 -30.26
N LYS A 1026 18.17 15.67 -31.46
CA LYS A 1026 17.74 17.05 -31.67
C LYS A 1026 16.24 17.06 -31.93
N PHE A 1027 15.50 17.87 -31.20
CA PHE A 1027 14.05 17.97 -31.36
C PHE A 1027 13.70 18.58 -32.72
N ASN A 1028 12.73 17.98 -33.42
CA ASN A 1028 12.27 18.45 -34.73
C ASN A 1028 10.76 18.77 -34.76
N GLN A 1029 9.98 18.29 -33.79
CA GLN A 1029 8.55 18.54 -33.67
C GLN A 1029 8.11 18.49 -32.21
N TRP A 1030 7.11 19.29 -31.87
CA TRP A 1030 6.45 19.29 -30.56
C TRP A 1030 4.94 19.26 -30.72
N ILE A 1031 4.25 18.58 -29.81
CA ILE A 1031 2.80 18.60 -29.69
C ILE A 1031 2.44 19.63 -28.62
N TYR A 1032 1.85 20.74 -29.04
CA TYR A 1032 1.43 21.83 -28.17
C TYR A 1032 0.00 21.65 -27.65
N THR A 1033 -0.20 21.84 -26.35
CA THR A 1033 -1.52 21.92 -25.71
C THR A 1033 -1.57 23.10 -24.74
N ASN A 1034 -2.56 23.98 -24.86
CA ASN A 1034 -2.82 25.01 -23.84
C ASN A 1034 -3.57 24.38 -22.66
N ILE A 1035 -2.96 24.38 -21.47
CA ILE A 1035 -3.51 23.77 -20.25
C ILE A 1035 -3.74 24.81 -19.14
N THR A 1036 -3.88 26.09 -19.52
CA THR A 1036 -4.16 27.19 -18.59
C THR A 1036 -5.43 26.92 -17.78
N ASP A 1037 -5.35 27.18 -16.47
CA ASP A 1037 -6.44 26.99 -15.50
C ASP A 1037 -6.48 28.11 -14.43
N ASP A 1038 -7.27 27.92 -13.37
CA ASP A 1038 -7.41 28.87 -12.26
C ASP A 1038 -6.13 28.99 -11.39
N PHE A 1039 -5.17 28.06 -11.54
CA PHE A 1039 -3.89 28.10 -10.84
C PHE A 1039 -2.85 28.93 -11.57
N GLY A 1040 -2.88 28.95 -12.90
CA GLY A 1040 -1.97 29.78 -13.69
C GLY A 1040 -2.07 29.60 -15.21
N GLU A 1041 -1.36 30.46 -15.94
CA GLU A 1041 -1.19 30.32 -17.38
C GLU A 1041 -0.10 29.29 -17.68
N GLN A 1042 -0.51 28.16 -18.24
CA GLN A 1042 0.33 26.98 -18.41
C GLN A 1042 0.22 26.42 -19.84
N PHE A 1043 1.36 26.00 -20.39
CA PHE A 1043 1.51 25.51 -21.75
C PHE A 1043 2.28 24.19 -21.76
N LEU A 1044 1.69 23.15 -22.33
CA LEU A 1044 2.28 21.81 -22.42
C LEU A 1044 2.87 21.57 -23.82
N TYR A 1045 4.08 21.03 -23.85
CA TYR A 1045 4.79 20.60 -25.05
C TYR A 1045 5.30 19.18 -24.90
N ASP A 1046 4.84 18.27 -25.76
CA ASP A 1046 5.27 16.87 -25.76
C ASP A 1046 6.07 16.51 -27.02
N SER A 1047 7.15 15.77 -26.85
CA SER A 1047 7.94 15.16 -27.92
C SER A 1047 8.36 13.76 -27.51
N ASN A 1048 8.68 12.90 -28.47
CA ASN A 1048 9.24 11.58 -28.20
C ASN A 1048 10.31 11.19 -29.21
N PHE A 1049 11.14 10.22 -28.81
CA PHE A 1049 12.07 9.55 -29.70
C PHE A 1049 12.33 8.13 -29.19
N THR A 1050 12.76 7.24 -30.08
CA THR A 1050 13.07 5.85 -29.74
C THR A 1050 14.56 5.58 -29.91
N LYS A 1051 15.20 5.03 -28.87
CA LYS A 1051 16.59 4.57 -28.88
C LYS A 1051 16.64 3.14 -28.35
N ASP A 1052 17.23 2.23 -29.12
CA ASP A 1052 17.42 0.81 -28.75
C ASP A 1052 16.14 0.12 -28.22
N GLY A 1053 15.00 0.39 -28.87
CA GLY A 1053 13.70 -0.19 -28.52
C GLY A 1053 12.98 0.48 -27.34
N VAL A 1054 13.58 1.47 -26.68
CA VAL A 1054 12.94 2.26 -25.61
C VAL A 1054 12.50 3.60 -26.17
N THR A 1055 11.22 3.93 -26.01
CA THR A 1055 10.67 5.24 -26.37
C THR A 1055 10.75 6.18 -25.17
N THR A 1056 11.49 7.27 -25.34
CA THR A 1056 11.63 8.34 -24.36
C THR A 1056 10.70 9.49 -24.75
N ASN A 1057 9.75 9.78 -23.88
CA ASN A 1057 8.85 10.93 -23.97
C ASN A 1057 9.45 12.08 -23.15
N ILE A 1058 9.34 13.28 -23.70
CA ILE A 1058 9.80 14.53 -23.08
C ILE A 1058 8.60 15.47 -23.07
N SER A 1059 8.21 15.87 -21.88
CA SER A 1059 7.04 16.68 -21.60
C SER A 1059 7.47 17.93 -20.85
N ILE A 1060 7.19 19.09 -21.41
CA ILE A 1060 7.58 20.39 -20.85
C ILE A 1060 6.32 21.17 -20.55
N ILE A 1061 6.15 21.54 -19.28
CA ILE A 1061 5.11 22.49 -18.86
C ILE A 1061 5.80 23.83 -18.63
N VAL A 1062 5.39 24.84 -19.38
CA VAL A 1062 5.84 26.22 -19.19
C VAL A 1062 4.76 27.03 -18.50
N GLU A 1063 5.08 27.64 -17.37
CA GLU A 1063 4.16 28.42 -16.55
C GLU A 1063 4.63 29.88 -16.44
N TRP A 1064 3.70 30.82 -16.58
CA TRP A 1064 3.96 32.25 -16.47
C TRP A 1064 3.45 32.82 -15.15
N PHE A 1065 4.35 33.43 -14.38
CA PHE A 1065 4.04 34.01 -13.07
C PHE A 1065 3.86 35.53 -13.19
N LYS A 1066 2.62 36.02 -13.01
CA LYS A 1066 2.32 37.47 -13.05
C LYS A 1066 2.70 38.21 -11.76
N SER A 1067 2.74 37.49 -10.64
CA SER A 1067 3.06 38.00 -9.31
C SER A 1067 4.04 37.06 -8.61
N GLU A 1068 4.72 37.57 -7.59
CA GLU A 1068 5.61 36.77 -6.75
C GLU A 1068 4.82 35.60 -6.14
N THR A 1069 5.32 34.38 -6.32
CA THR A 1069 4.63 33.15 -5.93
C THR A 1069 5.62 32.16 -5.33
N THR A 1070 5.25 31.53 -4.22
CA THR A 1070 6.03 30.43 -3.65
C THR A 1070 5.53 29.10 -4.22
N VAL A 1071 6.42 28.34 -4.84
CA VAL A 1071 6.16 27.00 -5.40
C VAL A 1071 6.99 25.96 -4.67
N VAL A 1072 6.55 24.70 -4.64
CA VAL A 1072 7.32 23.61 -4.00
C VAL A 1072 7.94 22.71 -5.05
N PHE A 1073 9.25 22.50 -4.95
CA PHE A 1073 10.00 21.57 -5.79
C PHE A 1073 11.02 20.83 -4.95
N ALA A 1074 11.10 19.50 -5.11
CA ALA A 1074 12.07 18.65 -4.40
C ALA A 1074 12.05 18.86 -2.86
N ASN A 1075 10.85 19.00 -2.29
CA ASN A 1075 10.60 19.34 -0.88
C ASN A 1075 11.12 20.71 -0.40
N GLN A 1076 11.38 21.65 -1.31
CA GLN A 1076 11.85 23.00 -0.98
C GLN A 1076 10.88 24.06 -1.51
N ASN A 1077 10.64 25.09 -0.70
CA ASN A 1077 9.90 26.27 -1.14
C ASN A 1077 10.81 27.13 -2.02
N LEU A 1078 10.44 27.32 -3.27
CA LEU A 1078 11.09 28.22 -4.22
C LEU A 1078 10.25 29.48 -4.38
N THR A 1079 10.86 30.64 -4.17
CA THR A 1079 10.22 31.93 -4.51
C THR A 1079 10.46 32.22 -6.00
N ILE A 1080 9.37 32.35 -6.74
CA ILE A 1080 9.34 32.75 -8.15
C ILE A 1080 8.96 34.22 -8.23
N ASN A 1081 9.76 34.99 -8.95
CA ASN A 1081 9.54 36.43 -9.11
C ASN A 1081 8.36 36.71 -10.07
N PRO A 1082 7.77 37.91 -10.04
CA PRO A 1082 6.84 38.35 -11.08
C PRO A 1082 7.50 38.36 -12.47
N SER A 1083 6.71 38.19 -13.53
CA SER A 1083 7.17 38.18 -14.92
C SER A 1083 8.25 37.13 -15.22
N THR A 1084 8.14 35.97 -14.57
CA THR A 1084 9.05 34.83 -14.70
C THR A 1084 8.38 33.69 -15.46
N MET A 1085 9.12 33.10 -16.39
CA MET A 1085 8.76 31.84 -17.03
C MET A 1085 9.43 30.67 -16.31
N LYS A 1086 8.63 29.70 -15.89
CA LYS A 1086 9.11 28.48 -15.25
C LYS A 1086 8.92 27.28 -16.17
N TYR A 1087 9.94 26.44 -16.28
CA TYR A 1087 9.91 25.24 -17.12
C TYR A 1087 9.96 24.00 -16.23
N LYS A 1088 8.86 23.25 -16.16
CA LYS A 1088 8.84 21.91 -15.54
C LYS A 1088 9.06 20.87 -16.63
N ILE A 1089 10.24 20.27 -16.64
CA ILE A 1089 10.66 19.32 -17.67
C ILE A 1089 10.59 17.91 -17.10
N ASN A 1090 9.73 17.08 -17.68
CA ASN A 1090 9.60 15.66 -17.37
C ASN A 1090 10.17 14.81 -18.52
N VAL A 1091 11.06 13.89 -18.19
CA VAL A 1091 11.64 12.93 -19.14
C VAL A 1091 11.23 11.53 -18.68
N SER A 1092 10.66 10.71 -19.56
CA SER A 1092 10.33 9.30 -19.30
C SER A 1092 11.57 8.39 -19.48
N PRO A 1093 11.47 7.04 -19.39
CA PRO A 1093 12.65 6.18 -19.40
C PRO A 1093 13.58 6.46 -20.60
N PHE A 1094 14.88 6.63 -20.33
CA PHE A 1094 15.92 6.82 -21.34
C PHE A 1094 16.90 5.65 -21.35
N LYS A 1095 17.17 5.09 -22.54
CA LYS A 1095 18.10 3.96 -22.68
C LYS A 1095 19.55 4.43 -22.80
N PHE A 1096 20.29 4.33 -21.70
CA PHE A 1096 21.73 4.57 -21.68
C PHE A 1096 22.51 3.43 -22.33
N SER A 1097 23.56 3.78 -23.07
CA SER A 1097 24.60 2.88 -23.57
C SER A 1097 25.45 2.31 -22.43
N SER A 1098 25.56 3.01 -21.29
CA SER A 1098 26.23 2.53 -20.07
C SER A 1098 25.61 3.13 -18.81
N LYS A 1099 25.58 2.36 -17.71
CA LYS A 1099 25.10 2.83 -16.39
C LYS A 1099 25.99 3.93 -15.77
N LEU A 1100 27.21 4.11 -16.30
CA LEU A 1100 28.12 5.17 -15.85
C LEU A 1100 27.91 6.49 -16.64
N ASN A 1101 27.10 6.47 -17.69
CA ASN A 1101 26.82 7.64 -18.50
C ASN A 1101 25.82 8.56 -17.79
N SER A 1102 25.82 9.83 -18.18
CA SER A 1102 24.89 10.85 -17.70
C SER A 1102 24.00 11.35 -18.83
N PHE A 1103 22.81 11.82 -18.49
CA PHE A 1103 21.88 12.44 -19.42
C PHE A 1103 22.04 13.94 -19.34
N GLN A 1104 22.02 14.63 -20.47
CA GLN A 1104 22.10 16.07 -20.52
C GLN A 1104 21.00 16.63 -21.41
N ILE A 1105 20.17 17.50 -20.87
CA ILE A 1105 19.23 18.30 -21.66
C ILE A 1105 19.85 19.65 -21.98
N ILE A 1106 19.64 20.14 -23.20
CA ILE A 1106 20.26 21.37 -23.68
C ILE A 1106 19.17 22.40 -23.94
N MET A 1107 19.29 23.52 -23.23
CA MET A 1107 18.48 24.72 -23.41
C MET A 1107 19.30 25.79 -24.13
N ALA A 1108 18.63 26.59 -24.95
CA ALA A 1108 19.20 27.76 -25.58
C ALA A 1108 18.48 29.01 -25.03
N ALA A 1109 19.24 30.02 -24.65
CA ALA A 1109 18.72 31.32 -24.24
C ALA A 1109 19.41 32.41 -25.06
N SER A 1110 18.68 33.47 -25.44
CA SER A 1110 19.27 34.62 -26.14
C SER A 1110 18.48 35.90 -25.89
N ILE A 1111 19.19 37.02 -26.02
CA ILE A 1111 18.63 38.37 -26.00
C ILE A 1111 19.21 39.16 -27.18
N LEU A 1112 18.34 39.94 -27.84
CA LEU A 1112 18.64 40.71 -29.04
C LEU A 1112 18.06 42.12 -28.89
N SER A 1113 18.87 43.15 -29.13
CA SER A 1113 18.41 44.53 -29.29
C SER A 1113 18.29 44.91 -30.77
N SER A 1114 17.32 45.78 -31.07
CA SER A 1114 17.15 46.40 -32.39
C SER A 1114 18.07 47.63 -32.62
N SER A 1115 18.76 48.11 -31.58
CA SER A 1115 19.65 49.27 -31.64
C SER A 1115 21.02 48.95 -32.25
N SER A 1116 21.52 49.81 -33.14
CA SER A 1116 22.85 49.67 -33.75
C SER A 1116 24.02 50.08 -32.84
N ASP A 1117 23.76 50.83 -31.76
CA ASP A 1117 24.74 51.26 -30.77
C ASP A 1117 24.46 50.57 -29.43
N SER A 1118 25.00 49.36 -29.28
CA SER A 1118 24.74 48.53 -28.10
C SER A 1118 26.00 47.81 -27.63
N CYS A 1119 25.94 47.34 -26.38
CA CYS A 1119 26.94 46.49 -25.77
C CYS A 1119 26.28 45.23 -25.23
N SER A 1120 26.87 44.06 -25.48
CA SER A 1120 26.41 42.80 -24.91
C SER A 1120 27.43 42.23 -23.94
N VAL A 1121 26.97 41.61 -22.86
CA VAL A 1121 27.81 40.82 -21.94
C VAL A 1121 27.06 39.57 -21.50
N LYS A 1122 27.81 38.52 -21.19
CA LYS A 1122 27.27 37.27 -20.62
C LYS A 1122 28.01 36.92 -19.34
N GLU A 1123 27.27 36.42 -18.36
CA GLU A 1123 27.79 35.98 -17.07
C GLU A 1123 27.18 34.62 -16.71
N PHE A 1124 27.99 33.78 -16.10
CA PHE A 1124 27.56 32.50 -15.55
C PHE A 1124 28.28 32.24 -14.24
N GLY A 1125 27.55 31.77 -13.24
CA GLY A 1125 28.16 31.43 -11.97
C GLY A 1125 27.17 31.02 -10.91
N GLU A 1126 27.67 31.03 -9.68
CA GLU A 1126 26.92 30.69 -8.47
C GLU A 1126 26.19 31.90 -7.92
N THR A 1127 24.96 31.68 -7.44
CA THR A 1127 24.26 32.71 -6.68
C THR A 1127 24.82 32.82 -5.25
N SER A 1128 24.26 33.71 -4.42
CA SER A 1128 24.55 33.71 -2.98
C SER A 1128 24.08 32.41 -2.29
N ASP A 1129 23.06 31.76 -2.82
CA ASP A 1129 22.63 30.45 -2.37
C ASP A 1129 23.39 29.34 -3.13
N PRO A 1130 24.13 28.46 -2.45
CA PRO A 1130 24.93 27.42 -3.08
C PRO A 1130 24.10 26.37 -3.85
N ASN A 1131 22.79 26.34 -3.62
CA ASN A 1131 21.85 25.44 -4.31
C ASN A 1131 21.44 25.93 -5.70
N TYR A 1132 21.81 27.16 -6.10
CA TYR A 1132 21.45 27.71 -7.40
C TYR A 1132 22.64 28.25 -8.20
N GLN A 1133 22.59 27.99 -9.50
CA GLN A 1133 23.41 28.62 -10.52
C GLN A 1133 22.56 29.62 -11.33
N TYR A 1134 23.22 30.55 -11.99
CA TYR A 1134 22.55 31.46 -12.91
C TYR A 1134 23.32 31.65 -14.22
N VAL A 1135 22.57 31.95 -15.26
CA VAL A 1135 23.04 32.48 -16.53
C VAL A 1135 22.42 33.86 -16.71
N LYS A 1136 23.23 34.88 -16.95
CA LYS A 1136 22.76 36.23 -17.23
C LYS A 1136 23.26 36.66 -18.60
N LEU A 1137 22.32 36.97 -19.49
CA LEU A 1137 22.59 37.48 -20.83
C LEU A 1137 22.12 38.93 -20.89
N GLN A 1138 23.03 39.88 -21.01
CA GLN A 1138 22.73 41.31 -20.92
C GLN A 1138 23.05 42.03 -22.24
N VAL A 1139 22.16 42.90 -22.68
CA VAL A 1139 22.40 43.87 -23.76
C VAL A 1139 22.01 45.25 -23.22
N ASN A 1140 22.95 46.18 -23.27
CA ASN A 1140 22.85 47.49 -22.61
C ASN A 1140 22.53 47.34 -21.11
N ASP A 1141 21.42 47.87 -20.65
CA ASP A 1141 20.91 47.86 -19.28
C ASP A 1141 19.87 46.74 -19.03
N HIS A 1142 19.60 45.87 -20.01
CA HIS A 1142 18.57 44.83 -19.92
C HIS A 1142 19.17 43.43 -19.94
N SER A 1143 18.68 42.52 -19.09
CA SER A 1143 19.15 41.14 -19.06
C SER A 1143 18.06 40.08 -19.02
N LEU A 1144 18.33 38.97 -19.70
CA LEU A 1144 17.64 37.70 -19.52
C LEU A 1144 18.42 36.89 -18.47
N TYR A 1145 17.77 36.62 -17.35
CA TYR A 1145 18.34 35.93 -16.20
C TYR A 1145 17.69 34.56 -16.04
N GLY A 1146 18.46 33.50 -16.30
CA GLY A 1146 18.07 32.12 -16.03
C GLY A 1146 18.60 31.67 -14.67
N LYS A 1147 17.73 31.16 -13.81
CA LYS A 1147 18.07 30.57 -12.51
C LYS A 1147 17.88 29.05 -12.58
N PHE A 1148 18.91 28.32 -12.19
CA PHE A 1148 18.98 26.87 -12.29
C PHE A 1148 19.23 26.28 -10.91
N ILE A 1149 18.29 25.51 -10.41
CA ILE A 1149 18.47 24.74 -9.18
C ILE A 1149 19.43 23.57 -9.43
N LYS A 1150 20.28 23.26 -8.45
CA LYS A 1150 21.25 22.14 -8.52
C LYS A 1150 20.72 20.83 -7.98
N ILE A 1151 19.40 20.68 -7.86
CA ILE A 1151 18.75 19.42 -7.51
C ILE A 1151 17.69 19.07 -8.54
N GLY A 1152 17.54 17.78 -8.84
CA GLY A 1152 16.49 17.25 -9.68
C GLY A 1152 15.78 16.10 -8.98
N VAL A 1153 14.56 15.78 -9.41
CA VAL A 1153 13.87 14.58 -8.94
C VAL A 1153 14.11 13.47 -9.96
N VAL A 1154 15.00 12.54 -9.61
CA VAL A 1154 15.44 11.43 -10.46
C VAL A 1154 14.88 10.14 -9.87
N ASP A 1155 14.05 9.46 -10.65
CA ASP A 1155 13.32 8.26 -10.23
C ASP A 1155 12.69 8.45 -8.83
N GLY A 1156 11.93 9.54 -8.65
CA GLY A 1156 11.27 9.85 -7.37
C GLY A 1156 12.17 10.30 -6.21
N ARG A 1157 13.50 10.32 -6.37
CA ARG A 1157 14.47 10.75 -5.35
C ARG A 1157 15.05 12.12 -5.66
N VAL A 1158 15.30 12.93 -4.63
CA VAL A 1158 16.00 14.21 -4.79
C VAL A 1158 17.50 13.96 -4.94
N VAL A 1159 18.10 14.36 -6.07
CA VAL A 1159 19.51 14.13 -6.40
C VAL A 1159 20.17 15.43 -6.83
N GLN A 1160 21.45 15.63 -6.50
CA GLN A 1160 22.21 16.77 -7.03
C GLN A 1160 22.49 16.61 -8.53
N ILE A 1161 22.32 17.70 -9.28
CA ILE A 1161 22.53 17.80 -10.73
C ILE A 1161 23.54 18.92 -11.02
N ASN A 1162 24.12 18.92 -12.22
CA ASN A 1162 25.12 19.89 -12.61
C ASN A 1162 24.70 20.67 -13.86
N ASN A 1163 24.79 22.00 -13.84
CA ASN A 1163 24.50 22.83 -15.00
C ASN A 1163 25.82 23.37 -15.58
N ASN A 1164 26.00 23.26 -16.90
CA ASN A 1164 27.22 23.67 -17.59
C ASN A 1164 26.90 24.54 -18.81
N LEU A 1165 27.73 25.54 -19.06
CA LEU A 1165 27.70 26.27 -20.34
C LEU A 1165 28.34 25.45 -21.45
N LEU A 1166 27.68 25.40 -22.61
CA LEU A 1166 28.09 24.61 -23.78
C LEU A 1166 28.50 25.48 -24.98
N ASP A 1167 28.57 26.81 -24.80
CA ASP A 1167 28.85 27.81 -25.83
C ASP A 1167 30.06 27.49 -26.72
N SER A 1168 31.17 27.07 -26.10
CA SER A 1168 32.42 26.73 -26.80
C SER A 1168 32.28 25.53 -27.73
N SER A 1169 31.34 24.62 -27.44
CA SER A 1169 31.10 23.40 -28.20
C SER A 1169 30.00 23.56 -29.26
N LEU A 1170 29.14 24.56 -29.13
CA LEU A 1170 27.94 24.75 -29.98
C LEU A 1170 27.93 26.06 -30.77
N ASN A 1171 29.05 26.80 -30.78
CA ASN A 1171 29.22 28.05 -31.54
C ASN A 1171 28.10 29.08 -31.23
N SER A 1172 28.07 29.60 -30.00
CA SER A 1172 27.13 30.67 -29.61
C SER A 1172 27.29 31.91 -30.50
N THR A 1173 26.17 32.57 -30.80
CA THR A 1173 26.18 33.85 -31.54
C THR A 1173 26.41 35.01 -30.57
N GLU A 1174 27.49 35.76 -30.79
CA GLU A 1174 27.84 36.93 -29.97
C GLU A 1174 28.19 38.13 -30.86
N SER A 1175 27.47 39.23 -30.67
CA SER A 1175 27.69 40.51 -31.33
C SER A 1175 27.28 41.63 -30.39
N SER A 1176 27.62 42.88 -30.72
CA SER A 1176 27.30 44.03 -29.87
C SER A 1176 25.80 44.19 -29.55
N SER A 1177 24.91 43.65 -30.38
CA SER A 1177 23.45 43.74 -30.22
C SER A 1177 22.78 42.40 -29.91
N GLN A 1178 23.51 41.29 -29.87
CA GLN A 1178 22.94 39.96 -29.64
C GLN A 1178 23.90 39.09 -28.84
N THR A 1179 23.39 38.45 -27.78
CA THR A 1179 24.12 37.40 -27.07
C THR A 1179 23.23 36.18 -26.89
N GLN A 1180 23.83 35.01 -27.10
CA GLN A 1180 23.18 33.70 -27.01
C GLN A 1180 24.03 32.77 -26.16
N SER A 1181 23.38 31.88 -25.42
CA SER A 1181 24.06 30.83 -24.66
C SER A 1181 23.32 29.50 -24.71
N TYR A 1182 24.08 28.41 -24.66
CA TYR A 1182 23.60 27.04 -24.55
C TYR A 1182 23.90 26.47 -23.17
N ILE A 1183 22.86 26.03 -22.46
CA ILE A 1183 22.93 25.53 -21.09
C ILE A 1183 22.64 24.04 -21.11
N GLY A 1184 23.60 23.23 -20.67
CA GLY A 1184 23.43 21.80 -20.47
C GLY A 1184 23.12 21.47 -19.01
N ILE A 1185 21.93 20.95 -18.74
CA ILE A 1185 21.56 20.42 -17.41
C ILE A 1185 21.87 18.92 -17.41
N THR A 1186 22.91 18.53 -16.68
CA THR A 1186 23.42 17.16 -16.61
C THR A 1186 22.87 16.45 -15.37
N VAL A 1187 22.25 15.30 -15.61
CA VAL A 1187 21.59 14.44 -14.63
C VAL A 1187 22.28 13.08 -14.67
N PRO A 1188 22.54 12.43 -13.51
CA PRO A 1188 23.09 11.09 -13.50
C PRO A 1188 22.16 10.07 -14.18
N TYR A 1189 22.67 8.84 -14.36
CA TYR A 1189 21.88 7.71 -14.86
C TYR A 1189 20.54 7.58 -14.13
N PHE A 1190 19.48 7.35 -14.90
CA PHE A 1190 18.12 7.12 -14.39
C PHE A 1190 17.43 6.02 -15.19
N LYS A 1191 16.41 5.39 -14.60
CA LYS A 1191 15.64 4.31 -15.25
C LYS A 1191 14.25 4.73 -15.67
N ARG A 1192 13.54 5.49 -14.84
CA ARG A 1192 12.11 5.79 -15.02
C ARG A 1192 11.88 7.20 -15.48
N THR A 1193 12.27 8.18 -14.67
CA THR A 1193 11.87 9.57 -14.90
C THR A 1193 12.84 10.57 -14.33
N VAL A 1194 12.94 11.73 -14.98
CA VAL A 1194 13.63 12.91 -14.46
C VAL A 1194 12.69 14.09 -14.48
N VAL A 1195 12.65 14.86 -13.39
CA VAL A 1195 11.95 16.15 -13.30
C VAL A 1195 12.95 17.26 -13.01
N LEU A 1196 12.98 18.28 -13.87
CA LEU A 1196 13.85 19.46 -13.77
C LEU A 1196 12.99 20.73 -13.79
N ASP A 1197 13.49 21.80 -13.19
CA ASP A 1197 12.67 22.97 -12.90
C ASP A 1197 13.38 24.34 -13.04
N PRO A 1198 14.00 24.66 -14.20
CA PRO A 1198 14.64 25.97 -14.41
C PRO A 1198 13.63 27.11 -14.60
N ASP A 1199 14.02 28.32 -14.22
CA ASP A 1199 13.22 29.54 -14.39
C ASP A 1199 13.99 30.68 -15.06
N PHE A 1200 13.28 31.53 -15.82
CA PHE A 1200 13.84 32.64 -16.59
C PHE A 1200 13.05 33.93 -16.36
N SER A 1201 13.76 35.00 -16.03
CA SER A 1201 13.19 36.32 -15.75
C SER A 1201 13.88 37.39 -16.59
N VAL A 1202 13.19 38.49 -16.88
CA VAL A 1202 13.78 39.65 -17.53
C VAL A 1202 14.03 40.74 -16.48
N LEU A 1203 15.27 41.23 -16.43
CA LEU A 1203 15.74 42.17 -15.42
C LEU A 1203 16.25 43.47 -16.05
N LEU A 1204 16.19 44.55 -15.28
CA LEU A 1204 16.83 45.84 -15.54
C LEU A 1204 18.04 45.97 -14.61
N ASP A 1205 19.22 46.17 -15.17
CA ASP A 1205 20.49 46.25 -14.46
C ASP A 1205 20.91 47.70 -14.17
N THR A 1206 21.43 47.97 -12.97
CA THR A 1206 21.90 49.32 -12.59
C THR A 1206 23.16 49.75 -13.31
N SER A 1207 23.97 48.80 -13.79
CA SER A 1207 25.18 49.06 -14.55
C SER A 1207 25.01 48.54 -15.98
N PRO A 1208 25.15 49.39 -17.00
CA PRO A 1208 25.05 48.98 -18.39
C PRO A 1208 26.21 48.06 -18.78
N ALA A 1209 25.98 47.19 -19.76
CA ALA A 1209 26.96 46.22 -20.25
C ALA A 1209 28.31 46.85 -20.62
N SER A 1210 28.32 48.10 -21.09
CA SER A 1210 29.53 48.85 -21.44
C SER A 1210 30.52 49.07 -20.29
N GLU A 1211 30.06 48.97 -19.04
CA GLU A 1211 30.91 49.10 -17.84
C GLU A 1211 31.63 47.79 -17.49
N ASN A 1212 31.27 46.66 -18.12
CA ASN A 1212 31.93 45.38 -17.92
C ASN A 1212 33.11 45.21 -18.88
N ASP A 1213 34.28 44.86 -18.35
CA ASP A 1213 35.51 44.67 -19.13
C ASP A 1213 35.40 43.55 -20.19
N ASN A 1214 34.49 42.59 -19.99
CA ASN A 1214 34.23 41.48 -20.91
C ASN A 1214 33.12 41.78 -21.93
N SER A 1215 32.66 43.03 -22.03
CA SER A 1215 31.59 43.41 -22.95
C SER A 1215 32.04 43.50 -24.40
N ILE A 1216 31.15 43.09 -25.31
CA ILE A 1216 31.30 43.27 -26.75
C ILE A 1216 30.45 44.47 -27.13
N CYS A 1217 31.10 45.60 -27.41
CA CYS A 1217 30.44 46.86 -27.77
C CYS A 1217 30.62 47.21 -29.24
N TYR A 1218 29.66 47.95 -29.79
CA TYR A 1218 29.80 48.54 -31.11
C TYR A 1218 31.00 49.51 -31.12
N SER A 1219 32.02 49.19 -31.91
CA SER A 1219 33.25 49.99 -31.97
C SER A 1219 33.09 51.14 -32.97
N SER A 1220 32.58 52.29 -32.51
CA SER A 1220 33.00 53.54 -33.13
C SER A 1220 34.46 53.76 -32.74
N ASN A 1221 35.37 53.75 -33.73
CA ASN A 1221 36.82 53.90 -33.61
C ASN A 1221 37.29 54.52 -32.28
N LYS A 1222 37.86 53.70 -31.37
CA LYS A 1222 38.50 54.20 -30.14
C LYS A 1222 39.63 55.17 -30.53
N GLY A 1223 39.33 56.46 -30.54
CA GLY A 1223 40.35 57.50 -30.58
C GLY A 1223 41.24 57.41 -29.34
N LEU A 1224 42.52 57.78 -29.49
CA LEU A 1224 43.51 57.86 -28.41
C LEU A 1224 42.92 58.57 -27.17
N SER A 1225 43.17 58.02 -25.97
CA SER A 1225 42.66 58.63 -24.73
C SER A 1225 43.19 60.07 -24.57
N LYS A 1226 42.45 60.95 -23.89
CA LYS A 1226 42.87 62.35 -23.68
C LYS A 1226 44.28 62.47 -23.06
N SER A 1227 44.69 61.51 -22.24
CA SER A 1227 46.03 61.41 -21.65
C SER A 1227 47.10 60.96 -22.66
N GLN A 1228 46.78 60.02 -23.55
CA GLN A 1228 47.67 59.62 -24.65
C GLN A 1228 47.82 60.73 -25.70
N LEU A 1229 46.75 61.45 -26.01
CA LEU A 1229 46.77 62.63 -26.88
C LEU A 1229 47.64 63.75 -26.29
N ALA A 1230 47.54 63.99 -24.97
CA ALA A 1230 48.39 64.96 -24.27
C ALA A 1230 49.88 64.56 -24.30
N GLY A 1231 50.20 63.28 -24.10
CA GLY A 1231 51.57 62.77 -24.19
C GLY A 1231 52.19 62.91 -25.58
N ILE A 1232 51.43 62.61 -26.64
CA ILE A 1232 51.88 62.75 -28.03
C ILE A 1232 52.07 64.21 -28.41
N ILE A 1233 51.17 65.11 -27.99
CA ILE A 1233 51.28 66.55 -28.27
C ILE A 1233 52.54 67.15 -27.61
N ILE A 1234 52.82 66.82 -26.35
CA ILE A 1234 54.01 67.32 -25.63
C ILE A 1234 55.30 66.77 -26.26
N GLY A 1235 55.32 65.48 -26.64
CA GLY A 1235 56.46 64.86 -27.34
C GLY A 1235 56.72 65.46 -28.72
N ALA A 1236 55.67 65.73 -29.49
CA ALA A 1236 55.77 66.32 -30.83
C ALA A 1236 56.26 67.78 -30.79
N VAL A 1237 55.79 68.58 -29.83
CA VAL A 1237 56.24 69.98 -29.65
C VAL A 1237 57.71 70.04 -29.22
N GLY A 1238 58.13 69.16 -28.30
CA GLY A 1238 59.54 69.06 -27.89
C GLY A 1238 60.47 68.68 -29.05
N PHE A 1239 60.08 67.70 -29.87
CA PHE A 1239 60.86 67.27 -31.02
C PHE A 1239 60.92 68.33 -32.13
N ALA A 1240 59.82 69.06 -32.37
CA ALA A 1240 59.78 70.14 -33.36
C ALA A 1240 60.72 71.30 -33.03
N ILE A 1241 60.83 71.70 -31.75
CA ILE A 1241 61.74 72.76 -31.32
C ILE A 1241 63.21 72.36 -31.57
N VAL A 1242 63.57 71.12 -31.27
CA VAL A 1242 64.93 70.59 -31.50
C VAL A 1242 65.24 70.51 -33.01
N ALA A 1243 64.29 70.02 -33.81
CA ALA A 1243 64.43 69.94 -35.26
C ALA A 1243 64.59 71.32 -35.93
N VAL A 1244 63.85 72.34 -35.46
CA VAL A 1244 63.98 73.72 -35.95
C VAL A 1244 65.33 74.32 -35.56
N ALA A 1245 65.82 74.10 -34.33
CA ALA A 1245 67.14 74.57 -33.90
C ALA A 1245 68.28 73.97 -34.75
N ILE A 1246 68.22 72.66 -35.03
CA ILE A 1246 69.19 71.96 -35.88
C ILE A 1246 69.12 72.48 -37.32
N THR A 1247 67.91 72.62 -37.88
CA THR A 1247 67.72 73.09 -39.26
C THR A 1247 68.20 74.54 -39.43
N THR A 1248 67.95 75.40 -38.43
CA THR A 1248 68.41 76.80 -38.42
C THR A 1248 69.93 76.89 -38.32
N TYR A 1249 70.56 76.04 -37.50
CA TYR A 1249 72.03 75.94 -37.40
C TYR A 1249 72.67 75.47 -38.71
N VAL A 1250 72.11 74.45 -39.37
CA VAL A 1250 72.59 73.94 -40.66
C VAL A 1250 72.44 75.00 -41.75
N LEU A 1251 71.32 75.72 -41.82
CA LEU A 1251 71.10 76.80 -42.80
C LEU A 1251 72.02 78.01 -42.55
N TYR A 1252 72.28 78.37 -41.28
CA TYR A 1252 73.24 79.42 -40.92
C TYR A 1252 74.66 79.06 -41.39
N LYS A 1253 75.10 77.82 -41.15
CA LYS A 1253 76.41 77.30 -41.59
C LYS A 1253 76.53 77.27 -43.13
N ARG A 1254 75.46 76.90 -43.83
CA ARG A 1254 75.41 76.89 -45.31
C ARG A 1254 75.47 78.30 -45.91
N LYS A 1255 74.88 79.30 -45.26
CA LYS A 1255 74.91 80.72 -45.68
C LYS A 1255 76.27 81.37 -45.44
N GLN A 1256 77.00 81.00 -44.38
CA GLN A 1256 78.41 81.42 -44.22
C GLN A 1256 79.32 80.80 -45.29
N ASN A 1257 79.17 79.51 -45.60
CA ASN A 1257 80.00 78.85 -46.62
C ASN A 1257 79.76 79.42 -48.03
N LEU A 1258 78.52 79.78 -48.36
CA LEU A 1258 78.19 80.45 -49.63
C LEU A 1258 78.71 81.91 -49.69
N ARG A 1259 78.78 82.62 -48.56
CA ARG A 1259 79.41 83.95 -48.48
C ARG A 1259 80.94 83.89 -48.57
N PHE A 1260 81.56 82.82 -48.06
CA PHE A 1260 83.00 82.55 -48.21
C PHE A 1260 83.36 82.19 -49.67
N GLN A 1261 82.60 81.31 -50.32
CA GLN A 1261 82.82 80.97 -51.73
C GLN A 1261 82.54 82.14 -52.71
N LYS A 1262 81.61 83.05 -52.40
CA LYS A 1262 81.41 84.29 -53.16
C LYS A 1262 82.53 85.33 -52.95
N LYS A 1263 83.28 85.28 -51.84
CA LYS A 1263 84.50 86.09 -51.64
C LYS A 1263 85.72 85.51 -52.37
N ILE A 1264 85.80 84.18 -52.51
CA ILE A 1264 86.87 83.50 -53.28
C ILE A 1264 86.67 83.64 -54.80
N LYS A 1265 85.43 83.56 -55.31
CA LYS A 1265 85.13 83.81 -56.74
C LYS A 1265 85.25 85.28 -57.19
N LYS A 1266 85.41 86.23 -56.25
CA LYS A 1266 85.65 87.67 -56.54
C LYS A 1266 87.13 88.06 -56.37
N ALA A 1267 87.99 87.11 -56.00
CA ALA A 1267 89.45 87.26 -55.88
C ALA A 1267 90.23 86.43 -56.91
N SER A 1268 89.55 85.76 -57.85
CA SER A 1268 90.16 85.04 -58.99
C SER A 1268 89.82 85.68 -60.35
N LEU A 1269 89.41 86.94 -60.32
CA LEU A 1269 89.26 87.86 -61.45
C LEU A 1269 89.76 89.24 -61.00
N GLN A 1270 91.01 89.24 -60.54
CA GLN A 1270 91.99 90.33 -60.57
C GLN A 1270 93.39 89.70 -60.48
#